data_AF-A0A1Z2KX15-F1
#
_entry.id   AF-A0A1Z2KX15-F1
#
_cell.length_a   1.000
_cell.length_b   1.000
_cell.length_c   1.000
_cell.angle_alpha   90.00
_cell.angle_beta   90.00
_cell.angle_gamma   90.00
#
_symmetry.space_group_name_H-M   'P 1'
#
loop_
_entity.id
_entity.type
_entity.pdbx_description
1 polymer ?
#
loop_
_entity_poly.entity_id
_entity_poly.type
_entity_poly.pdbx_seq_one_letter_code
_entity_poly.pdbx_strand_id
1 'polypeptide(L)'
;MTLAACDIADRDAVSALLSRLRDDGSPVRAVVHTAGVPGRFTTLADATPGDLAETLAAKATGAELLDELLSAEAPENTGELDAFVLFSSNAGVWGGAGQGPYAAANAHLDALAERRRARGATATSVAWGMWGGAGMVSGQEGVEEALGRLGLRSMDPELAVSALRQALDRDETTLSVTDMDWERFAAVFTAARPRPFLDELPEARPPVPAGEAGEDGGSRSELVGRLTGRSPGEQHRVLLGLVRAHAAAVLGHDSADAVERDRQFQELGFTSLSAVELRNRLGAATGLRLPASLVYDHPSPAAVARLLRAELVGEQEDGALTATGPGARPALPAASAPVTDEPIAIVGMSCRLPGGVESPEDLWRLVAEGRDVVSDLPGDRGWGAVERLTELGVDFPGGSWLRKGGFIDDPAAFDPEFFGLPAAEALAMDPQQRLLLTMAWESVERAGIDPRTLRGGSTGVYVGTFFQPYWAGSNRISEEVKPYLGTGVTPTFASGRVAYLLGLEGPTFTVDTGCSSSAVALHLACQALQRGECTSALVGGVTVLSSPTAPLDLGGMAPDERCKAFSAAADGTGWGEGAAMLMVERLSEARRLGHPVLAVVRGSAVNHNGESNGLSAPNGPSQQRVIRAALASAGLEPDEVDAVEGHGTGTPLGDPIEAQALQATYGRNRAAGRPLWLGTVKSNIGHPQAASGLVGVIKMVLAMRHGVLPKSLYADAPSPEVDWASGGVSLLAETVPWPETGRPRRAGVSSFAAGGTKVHLIVEQAPAAGPARRPAPASDPVPVLLSARTVEGLREQARRIGESVASRPALAVSDVAWSLATGRSAFAHRAAFLAADREGLLAGLAALECGDPLERTVRGEAPGTARPVLVFRGAAPAGPPAGQDSVAKELYETFPAFADALDAACAHLDAHLGTPARDAVLSAAPAGPAVRTAAGYAQEVALAGLLGELGLSPEGVAGHGSGEIAAALVAGALTAEDAAVLVVAVGRLLESAGVRGAAVEDFHRAVRKVRPREAELPLVCSVTGEPLETARMADAAYWLERDTAVPPAEGAPGLRGDDVGVGVEPGALDAPGGAVAGLLAALAGAHVRGVAVDWRRVLTAAGAEGEPVELPTYAFRRDRYWLDTNPVAILGEALAGKNVNNWAAVEGVELLDEDARKKVVETYFRRLNDGDIDKVMEMLSPDIRMEDPVGGPPRIGHEALREYLTSVIDAKSEIRTGTIVAAQDGMRVALPLVGRLNQLGRKDGPRMEIPCVDVISVGGDGLIQEVLVFWGMTDVGR
;
A
#
# COMPACT_ATOMS: atom_id res chain seq x y z
N MET A 1 -54.50 13.18 56.89
CA MET A 1 -53.49 13.00 55.83
C MET A 1 -53.78 14.04 54.77
N THR A 2 -52.89 15.01 54.60
CA THR A 2 -53.00 16.00 53.52
C THR A 2 -52.35 15.40 52.29
N LEU A 3 -53.11 15.30 51.20
CA LEU A 3 -52.59 14.96 49.88
C LEU A 3 -52.62 16.23 49.05
N ALA A 4 -51.46 16.71 48.64
CA ALA A 4 -51.32 17.93 47.85
C ALA A 4 -50.44 17.65 46.63
N ALA A 5 -50.88 18.11 45.45
CA ALA A 5 -50.02 18.16 44.28
C ALA A 5 -49.04 19.33 44.44
N CYS A 6 -47.75 19.04 44.40
CA CYS A 6 -46.67 20.01 44.50
C CYS A 6 -45.47 19.46 43.75
N ASP A 7 -44.91 20.24 42.82
CA ASP A 7 -43.58 19.96 42.31
C ASP A 7 -42.57 20.38 43.38
N ILE A 8 -41.78 19.43 43.87
CA ILE A 8 -40.82 19.67 44.93
C ILE A 8 -39.54 20.35 44.42
N ALA A 9 -39.31 20.39 43.10
CA ALA A 9 -38.23 21.14 42.48
C ALA A 9 -38.58 22.62 42.27
N ASP A 10 -39.84 23.02 42.49
CA ASP A 10 -40.31 24.41 42.39
C ASP A 10 -40.36 25.06 43.78
N ARG A 11 -39.48 26.04 44.01
CA ARG A 11 -39.33 26.75 45.28
C ARG A 11 -40.60 27.48 45.72
N ASP A 12 -41.32 28.10 44.79
CA ASP A 12 -42.51 28.89 45.11
C ASP A 12 -43.68 27.98 45.45
N ALA A 13 -43.81 26.85 44.74
CA ALA A 13 -44.81 25.83 45.02
C ALA A 13 -44.61 25.21 46.42
N VAL A 14 -43.37 24.84 46.77
CA VAL A 14 -43.03 24.26 48.08
C VAL A 14 -43.23 25.27 49.20
N SER A 15 -42.80 26.52 49.03
CA SER A 15 -42.98 27.59 50.01
C SER A 15 -44.48 27.87 50.31
N ALA A 16 -45.30 27.91 49.26
CA ALA A 16 -46.75 28.09 49.40
C ALA A 16 -47.42 26.89 50.09
N LEU A 17 -46.92 25.67 49.88
CA LEU A 17 -47.40 24.48 50.57
C LEU A 17 -47.03 24.51 52.07
N LEU A 18 -45.77 24.81 52.41
CA LEU A 18 -45.30 24.87 53.79
C LEU A 18 -46.05 25.96 54.59
N SER A 19 -46.23 27.14 53.99
CA SER A 19 -46.97 28.24 54.62
C SER A 19 -48.43 27.85 54.90
N ARG A 20 -49.10 27.21 53.94
CA ARG A 20 -50.49 26.74 54.10
C ARG A 20 -50.61 25.70 55.21
N LEU A 21 -49.72 24.71 55.26
CA LEU A 21 -49.72 23.68 56.30
C LEU A 21 -49.52 24.26 57.70
N ARG A 22 -48.68 25.29 57.81
CA ARG A 22 -48.46 26.04 59.05
C ARG A 22 -49.71 26.83 59.46
N ASP A 23 -50.32 27.56 58.53
CA ASP A 23 -51.53 28.36 58.77
C ASP A 23 -52.73 27.47 59.16
N ASP A 24 -52.79 26.25 58.62
CA ASP A 24 -53.77 25.22 58.97
C ASP A 24 -53.50 24.53 60.33
N GLY A 25 -52.50 25.02 61.09
CA GLY A 25 -52.15 24.49 62.41
C GLY A 25 -51.47 23.12 62.39
N SER A 26 -50.95 22.69 61.23
CA SER A 26 -50.32 21.39 61.00
C SER A 26 -48.89 21.54 60.45
N PRO A 27 -47.96 22.19 61.18
CA PRO A 27 -46.59 22.39 60.69
C PRO A 27 -45.89 21.06 60.45
N VAL A 28 -45.03 21.01 59.43
CA VAL A 28 -44.24 19.82 59.10
C VAL A 28 -43.23 19.58 60.20
N ARG A 29 -43.33 18.43 60.88
CA ARG A 29 -42.37 18.01 61.92
C ARG A 29 -41.42 16.92 61.47
N ALA A 30 -41.74 16.20 60.39
CA ALA A 30 -40.87 15.19 59.82
C ALA A 30 -40.97 15.22 58.29
N VAL A 31 -39.83 15.03 57.63
CA VAL A 31 -39.72 14.93 56.18
C VAL A 31 -39.30 13.51 55.82
N VAL A 32 -39.99 12.89 54.87
CA VAL A 32 -39.56 11.65 54.23
C VAL A 32 -39.57 11.90 52.73
N HIS A 33 -38.39 12.15 52.17
CA HIS A 33 -38.21 12.43 50.75
C HIS A 33 -38.05 11.12 49.99
N THR A 34 -39.15 10.67 49.38
CA THR A 34 -39.23 9.44 48.57
C THR A 34 -39.35 9.72 47.07
N ALA A 35 -39.00 10.93 46.63
CA ALA A 35 -39.15 11.31 45.23
C ALA A 35 -38.13 10.58 44.36
N GLY A 36 -38.55 10.20 43.15
CA GLY A 36 -37.72 9.50 42.20
C GLY A 36 -38.45 9.32 40.88
N VAL A 37 -37.72 9.47 39.79
CA VAL A 37 -38.19 9.12 38.44
C VAL A 37 -37.66 7.73 38.08
N PRO A 38 -38.43 6.89 37.35
CA PRO A 38 -37.90 5.66 36.78
C PRO A 38 -36.78 6.01 35.79
N GLY A 39 -35.53 5.88 36.21
CA GLY A 39 -34.38 6.14 35.35
C GLY A 39 -34.31 5.17 34.18
N ARG A 40 -33.76 5.62 33.05
CA ARG A 40 -33.37 4.73 31.94
C ARG A 40 -32.03 4.08 32.26
N PHE A 41 -31.93 2.76 32.05
CA PHE A 41 -30.65 2.05 32.10
C PHE A 41 -29.91 2.30 30.78
N THR A 42 -29.07 3.34 30.78
CA THR A 42 -28.36 3.82 29.59
C THR A 42 -26.88 3.96 29.91
N THR A 43 -26.00 3.54 29.00
CA THR A 43 -24.55 3.68 29.20
C THR A 43 -24.17 5.15 29.35
N LEU A 44 -23.03 5.45 29.98
CA LEU A 44 -22.58 6.84 30.13
C LEU A 44 -22.37 7.53 28.77
N ALA A 45 -22.01 6.78 27.73
CA ALA A 45 -21.81 7.30 26.38
C ALA A 45 -23.13 7.69 25.69
N ASP A 46 -24.21 7.00 26.04
CA ASP A 46 -25.55 7.20 25.45
C ASP A 46 -26.45 8.12 26.30
N ALA A 47 -26.00 8.51 27.50
CA ALA A 47 -26.76 9.36 28.41
C ALA A 47 -26.70 10.84 27.96
N THR A 48 -27.85 11.50 27.92
CA THR A 48 -27.93 12.91 27.53
C THR A 48 -27.90 13.85 28.76
N PRO A 49 -27.52 15.14 28.59
CA PRO A 49 -27.68 16.13 29.64
C PRO A 49 -29.13 16.27 30.16
N GLY A 50 -30.13 15.98 29.31
CA GLY A 50 -31.54 15.97 29.69
C GLY A 50 -31.88 14.87 30.68
N ASP A 51 -31.39 13.64 30.45
CA ASP A 51 -31.58 12.50 31.36
C ASP A 51 -30.98 12.77 32.75
N LEU A 52 -29.85 13.49 32.77
CA LEU A 52 -29.21 13.94 34.01
C LEU A 52 -30.02 15.03 34.73
N ALA A 53 -30.49 16.04 34.00
CA ALA A 53 -31.28 17.13 34.56
C ALA A 53 -32.60 16.64 35.18
N GLU A 54 -33.31 15.74 34.51
CA GLU A 54 -34.57 15.15 35.00
C GLU A 54 -34.36 14.36 36.30
N THR A 55 -33.33 13.51 36.33
CA THR A 55 -33.01 12.67 37.49
C THR A 55 -32.57 13.50 38.70
N LEU A 56 -31.77 14.55 38.47
CA LEU A 56 -31.34 15.48 39.52
C LEU A 56 -32.49 16.35 40.04
N ALA A 57 -33.37 16.84 39.17
CA ALA A 57 -34.49 17.69 39.57
C ALA A 57 -35.39 17.00 40.61
N ALA A 58 -35.77 15.74 40.35
CA ALA A 58 -36.68 15.01 41.23
C ALA A 58 -36.02 14.61 42.57
N LYS A 59 -34.74 14.21 42.56
CA LYS A 59 -34.05 13.72 43.77
C LYS A 59 -33.25 14.80 44.48
N ALA A 60 -32.24 15.36 43.82
CA ALA A 60 -31.29 16.28 44.45
C ALA A 60 -31.93 17.66 44.70
N THR A 61 -32.44 18.31 43.65
CA THR A 61 -32.97 19.69 43.75
C THR A 61 -34.12 19.79 44.73
N GLY A 62 -35.08 18.86 44.68
CA GLY A 62 -36.21 18.88 45.62
C GLY A 62 -35.82 18.66 47.08
N ALA A 63 -34.81 17.83 47.35
CA ALA A 63 -34.31 17.63 48.71
C ALA A 63 -33.54 18.85 49.24
N GLU A 64 -32.75 19.51 48.39
CA GLU A 64 -32.06 20.76 48.75
C GLU A 64 -33.03 21.89 49.07
N LEU A 65 -34.08 22.06 48.26
CA LEU A 65 -35.12 23.07 48.50
C LEU A 65 -35.87 22.83 49.81
N LEU A 66 -36.19 21.58 50.13
CA LEU A 66 -36.81 21.22 51.41
C LEU A 66 -35.88 21.53 52.59
N ASP A 67 -34.58 21.25 52.46
CA ASP A 67 -33.60 21.59 53.48
C ASP A 67 -33.45 23.10 53.67
N GLU A 68 -33.34 23.86 52.58
CA GLU A 68 -33.20 25.31 52.60
C GLU A 68 -34.42 25.99 53.23
N LEU A 69 -35.63 25.69 52.76
CA LEU A 69 -36.85 26.36 53.21
C LEU A 69 -37.19 26.03 54.67
N LEU A 70 -37.05 24.76 55.08
CA LEU A 70 -37.32 24.37 56.47
C LEU A 70 -36.22 24.84 57.44
N SER A 71 -35.01 25.12 56.95
CA SER A 71 -33.95 25.72 57.78
C SER A 71 -34.07 27.26 57.86
N ALA A 72 -34.58 27.92 56.82
CA ALA A 72 -34.77 29.37 56.78
C ALA A 72 -35.96 29.86 57.62
N GLU A 73 -36.97 29.01 57.83
CA GLU A 73 -38.17 29.32 58.63
C GLU A 73 -37.98 29.26 60.16
N ALA A 74 -36.75 29.06 60.66
CA ALA A 74 -36.47 28.90 62.09
C ALA A 74 -35.79 30.12 62.77
N PRO A 75 -36.46 31.26 62.97
CA PRO A 75 -36.11 32.22 64.01
C PRO A 75 -36.89 31.90 65.29
N GLU A 76 -36.19 31.37 66.29
CA GLU A 76 -36.61 31.26 67.70
C GLU A 76 -38.02 30.66 67.93
N ASN A 77 -38.06 29.37 68.34
CA ASN A 77 -39.23 28.67 68.93
C ASN A 77 -40.21 27.91 68.01
N THR A 78 -39.71 27.19 67.00
CA THR A 78 -40.36 25.96 66.52
C THR A 78 -39.33 24.85 66.42
N GLY A 79 -39.63 23.70 67.06
CA GLY A 79 -38.69 22.62 67.31
C GLY A 79 -37.96 22.13 66.05
N GLU A 80 -36.71 21.77 66.25
CA GLU A 80 -35.92 20.96 65.34
C GLU A 80 -36.79 19.82 64.79
N LEU A 81 -36.78 19.57 63.47
CA LEU A 81 -37.56 18.49 62.87
C LEU A 81 -37.32 17.18 63.64
N ASP A 82 -38.38 16.41 63.87
CA ASP A 82 -38.31 15.09 64.50
C ASP A 82 -37.52 14.10 63.61
N ALA A 83 -37.60 14.23 62.28
CA ALA A 83 -36.83 13.43 61.32
C ALA A 83 -36.72 14.11 59.94
N PHE A 84 -35.60 13.89 59.24
CA PHE A 84 -35.42 14.29 57.84
C PHE A 84 -34.80 13.11 57.05
N VAL A 85 -35.65 12.26 56.48
CA VAL A 85 -35.28 10.99 55.87
C VAL A 85 -35.16 11.13 54.36
N LEU A 86 -34.02 10.77 53.79
CA LEU A 86 -33.75 10.76 52.35
C LEU A 86 -33.69 9.32 51.83
N PHE A 87 -34.49 9.02 50.81
CA PHE A 87 -34.46 7.71 50.15
C PHE A 87 -33.44 7.74 49.00
N SER A 88 -32.20 7.38 49.35
CA SER A 88 -31.08 7.20 48.42
C SER A 88 -31.08 5.78 47.82
N SER A 89 -30.04 5.42 47.07
CA SER A 89 -29.86 4.11 46.43
C SER A 89 -28.42 3.64 46.51
N ASN A 90 -28.23 2.33 46.62
CA ASN A 90 -26.92 1.69 46.56
C ASN A 90 -26.10 2.03 45.30
N ALA A 91 -26.76 2.42 44.20
CA ALA A 91 -26.09 2.92 43.01
C ALA A 91 -25.25 4.17 43.28
N GLY A 92 -25.62 5.00 44.27
CA GLY A 92 -24.83 6.16 44.70
C GLY A 92 -23.60 5.80 45.55
N VAL A 93 -23.54 4.59 46.10
CA VAL A 93 -22.48 4.13 47.02
C VAL A 93 -21.39 3.38 46.26
N TRP A 94 -21.77 2.39 45.45
CA TRP A 94 -20.80 1.57 44.71
C TRP A 94 -21.00 1.60 43.17
N GLY A 95 -21.93 2.39 42.66
CA GLY A 95 -22.20 2.52 41.23
C GLY A 95 -23.16 1.45 40.68
N GLY A 96 -23.81 1.76 39.56
CA GLY A 96 -24.70 0.85 38.84
C GLY A 96 -24.46 0.91 37.34
N ALA A 97 -24.32 -0.26 36.68
CA ALA A 97 -24.12 -0.32 35.24
C ALA A 97 -25.33 0.29 34.50
N GLY A 98 -25.07 1.29 33.66
CA GLY A 98 -26.13 2.02 32.95
C GLY A 98 -26.92 3.02 33.82
N GLN A 99 -26.45 3.33 35.04
CA GLN A 99 -27.17 4.19 35.99
C GLN A 99 -26.40 5.46 36.37
N GLY A 100 -25.57 6.00 35.47
CA GLY A 100 -24.69 7.14 35.76
C GLY A 100 -25.39 8.35 36.38
N PRO A 101 -26.41 8.93 35.72
CA PRO A 101 -27.22 10.03 36.27
C PRO A 101 -27.88 9.73 37.61
N TYR A 102 -28.42 8.51 37.76
CA TYR A 102 -29.11 8.07 38.96
C TYR A 102 -28.15 7.89 40.13
N ALA A 103 -26.96 7.33 39.90
CA ALA A 103 -25.90 7.21 40.91
C ALA A 103 -25.49 8.59 41.43
N ALA A 104 -25.29 9.57 40.53
CA ALA A 104 -24.92 10.94 40.91
C ALA A 104 -25.99 11.62 41.77
N ALA A 105 -27.27 11.49 41.41
CA ALA A 105 -28.36 12.09 42.18
C ALA A 105 -28.52 11.49 43.59
N ASN A 106 -28.31 10.18 43.75
CA ASN A 106 -28.40 9.53 45.07
C ASN A 106 -27.16 9.82 45.94
N ALA A 107 -25.96 9.85 45.36
CA ALA A 107 -24.76 10.30 46.09
C ALA A 107 -24.89 11.74 46.61
N HIS A 108 -25.60 12.61 45.88
CA HIS A 108 -25.93 13.96 46.36
C HIS A 108 -26.86 13.94 47.58
N LEU A 109 -27.86 13.07 47.63
CA LEU A 109 -28.74 12.91 48.80
C LEU A 109 -27.95 12.48 50.04
N ASP A 110 -27.02 11.54 49.88
CA ASP A 110 -26.16 11.09 50.98
C ASP A 110 -25.32 12.26 51.52
N ALA A 111 -24.70 13.05 50.64
CA ALA A 111 -23.96 14.26 51.01
C ALA A 111 -24.84 15.35 51.65
N LEU A 112 -26.11 15.49 51.23
CA LEU A 112 -27.05 16.44 51.83
C LEU A 112 -27.36 16.07 53.29
N ALA A 113 -27.53 14.78 53.59
CA ALA A 113 -27.75 14.32 54.97
C ALA A 113 -26.53 14.63 55.86
N GLU A 114 -25.32 14.35 55.38
CA GLU A 114 -24.07 14.69 56.08
C GLU A 114 -23.96 16.21 56.32
N ARG A 115 -24.30 17.03 55.32
CA ARG A 115 -24.29 18.50 55.42
C ARG A 115 -25.34 19.04 56.38
N ARG A 116 -26.52 18.41 56.50
CA ARG A 116 -27.52 18.75 57.53
C ARG A 116 -27.01 18.41 58.93
N ARG A 117 -26.46 17.21 59.12
CA ARG A 117 -25.91 16.75 60.40
C ARG A 117 -24.72 17.59 60.87
N ALA A 118 -23.85 18.02 59.95
CA ALA A 118 -22.74 18.93 60.26
C ALA A 118 -23.20 20.30 60.79
N ARG A 119 -24.44 20.72 60.49
CA ARG A 119 -25.07 21.94 61.03
C ARG A 119 -25.86 21.69 62.32
N GLY A 120 -25.82 20.47 62.86
CA GLY A 120 -26.55 20.06 64.06
C GLY A 120 -27.98 19.56 63.81
N ALA A 121 -28.50 19.68 62.59
CA ALA A 121 -29.88 19.29 62.28
C ALA A 121 -30.02 17.78 62.01
N THR A 122 -31.17 17.20 62.34
CA THR A 122 -31.47 15.79 62.02
C THR A 122 -31.46 15.54 60.51
N ALA A 123 -30.88 14.41 60.11
CA ALA A 123 -31.00 13.82 58.78
C ALA A 123 -30.58 12.35 58.77
N THR A 124 -31.25 11.53 57.98
CA THR A 124 -30.89 10.13 57.74
C THR A 124 -31.07 9.84 56.25
N SER A 125 -29.99 9.56 55.54
CA SER A 125 -30.05 9.02 54.17
C SER A 125 -29.92 7.51 54.22
N VAL A 126 -30.86 6.81 53.59
CA VAL A 126 -30.79 5.35 53.44
C VAL A 126 -30.59 5.01 51.97
N ALA A 127 -29.42 4.49 51.63
CA ALA A 127 -29.13 3.94 50.33
C ALA A 127 -29.81 2.56 50.21
N TRP A 128 -30.92 2.51 49.47
CA TRP A 128 -31.72 1.29 49.36
C TRP A 128 -31.23 0.38 48.22
N GLY A 129 -31.26 -0.92 48.50
CA GLY A 129 -31.30 -1.99 47.50
C GLY A 129 -32.69 -2.19 46.90
N MET A 130 -32.88 -3.28 46.16
CA MET A 130 -34.16 -3.59 45.51
C MET A 130 -35.23 -4.02 46.54
N TRP A 131 -36.45 -3.49 46.42
CA TRP A 131 -37.61 -3.89 47.24
C TRP A 131 -38.52 -4.83 46.45
N GLY A 132 -39.04 -5.87 47.09
CA GLY A 132 -39.94 -6.86 46.49
C GLY A 132 -41.40 -6.41 46.40
N GLY A 133 -42.16 -7.00 45.46
CA GLY A 133 -43.62 -6.87 45.34
C GLY A 133 -44.14 -5.59 44.65
N ALA A 134 -43.65 -4.41 45.04
CA ALA A 134 -43.96 -3.12 44.39
C ALA A 134 -42.85 -2.09 44.65
N GLY A 135 -42.07 -1.74 43.61
CA GLY A 135 -40.96 -0.80 43.69
C GLY A 135 -40.53 -0.27 42.33
N MET A 136 -39.55 0.65 42.27
CA MET A 136 -39.10 1.26 40.99
C MET A 136 -38.58 0.25 39.95
N VAL A 137 -38.30 -0.99 40.35
CA VAL A 137 -37.83 -2.08 39.47
C VAL A 137 -39.00 -2.99 39.00
N SER A 138 -40.15 -3.00 39.68
CA SER A 138 -41.24 -3.98 39.48
C SER A 138 -42.12 -3.73 38.23
N GLY A 139 -41.57 -3.08 37.20
CA GLY A 139 -42.23 -2.77 35.93
C GLY A 139 -41.28 -2.68 34.73
N GLN A 140 -40.00 -3.02 34.89
CA GLN A 140 -39.01 -3.07 33.80
C GLN A 140 -38.56 -4.52 33.55
N GLU A 141 -38.93 -5.08 32.39
CA GLU A 141 -38.58 -6.45 32.01
C GLU A 141 -37.06 -6.67 32.04
N GLY A 142 -36.61 -7.72 32.73
CA GLY A 142 -35.21 -8.18 32.74
C GLY A 142 -34.26 -7.47 33.71
N VAL A 143 -34.64 -6.33 34.31
CA VAL A 143 -33.76 -5.57 35.24
C VAL A 143 -33.57 -6.30 36.58
N GLU A 144 -34.63 -6.86 37.15
CA GLU A 144 -34.58 -7.65 38.39
C GLU A 144 -33.68 -8.90 38.22
N GLU A 145 -33.77 -9.55 37.06
CA GLU A 145 -32.92 -10.70 36.72
C GLU A 145 -31.45 -10.30 36.52
N ALA A 146 -31.19 -9.17 35.86
CA ALA A 146 -29.85 -8.64 35.64
C ALA A 146 -29.14 -8.26 36.96
N LEU A 147 -29.86 -7.60 37.89
CA LEU A 147 -29.32 -7.25 39.20
C LEU A 147 -29.13 -8.50 40.09
N GLY A 148 -30.01 -9.51 39.97
CA GLY A 148 -29.85 -10.80 40.64
C GLY A 148 -28.60 -11.58 40.19
N ARG A 149 -28.17 -11.43 38.93
CA ARG A 149 -26.91 -12.00 38.42
C ARG A 149 -25.67 -11.32 39.03
N LEU A 150 -25.78 -10.07 39.44
CA LEU A 150 -24.74 -9.34 40.16
C LEU A 150 -24.71 -9.67 41.67
N GLY A 151 -25.65 -10.46 42.19
CA GLY A 151 -25.73 -10.83 43.60
C GLY A 151 -26.66 -9.93 44.44
N LEU A 152 -27.39 -8.99 43.83
CA LEU A 152 -28.36 -8.13 44.53
C LEU A 152 -29.74 -8.81 44.59
N ARG A 153 -30.27 -9.03 45.79
CA ARG A 153 -31.56 -9.72 46.00
C ARG A 153 -32.68 -8.73 46.33
N SER A 154 -33.92 -9.12 46.03
CA SER A 154 -35.12 -8.36 46.35
C SER A 154 -35.43 -8.45 47.84
N MET A 155 -35.48 -7.33 48.54
CA MET A 155 -35.77 -7.26 49.97
C MET A 155 -37.27 -7.31 50.26
N ASP A 156 -37.65 -8.03 51.32
CA ASP A 156 -39.00 -7.98 51.88
C ASP A 156 -39.34 -6.55 52.37
N PRO A 157 -40.41 -5.90 51.87
CA PRO A 157 -40.82 -4.57 52.31
C PRO A 157 -41.06 -4.44 53.81
N GLU A 158 -41.56 -5.48 54.50
CA GLU A 158 -41.75 -5.43 55.95
C GLU A 158 -40.40 -5.36 56.68
N LEU A 159 -39.40 -6.09 56.16
CA LEU A 159 -38.04 -6.06 56.68
C LEU A 159 -37.35 -4.72 56.42
N ALA A 160 -37.53 -4.15 55.23
CA ALA A 160 -36.95 -2.86 54.86
C ALA A 160 -37.52 -1.70 55.71
N VAL A 161 -38.83 -1.69 56.00
CA VAL A 161 -39.46 -0.73 56.92
C VAL A 161 -38.95 -0.91 58.36
N SER A 162 -38.73 -2.16 58.80
CA SER A 162 -38.10 -2.43 60.09
C SER A 162 -36.67 -1.90 60.17
N ALA A 163 -35.90 -2.00 59.08
CA ALA A 163 -34.55 -1.44 58.97
C ALA A 163 -34.56 0.09 59.01
N LEU A 164 -35.53 0.75 58.34
CA LEU A 164 -35.70 2.21 58.43
C LEU A 164 -35.99 2.66 59.86
N ARG A 165 -36.88 1.96 60.58
CA ARG A 165 -37.13 2.26 62.00
C ARG A 165 -35.86 2.14 62.83
N GLN A 166 -35.07 1.08 62.62
CA GLN A 166 -33.80 0.91 63.31
C GLN A 166 -32.78 2.00 63.00
N ALA A 167 -32.71 2.47 61.75
CA ALA A 167 -31.83 3.56 61.35
C ALA A 167 -32.19 4.87 62.07
N LEU A 168 -33.49 5.17 62.19
CA LEU A 168 -33.98 6.32 62.93
C LEU A 168 -33.75 6.19 64.44
N ASP A 169 -34.02 5.02 65.02
CA ASP A 169 -33.81 4.76 66.47
C ASP A 169 -32.33 4.82 66.88
N ARG A 170 -31.42 4.47 65.96
CA ARG A 170 -29.95 4.51 66.18
C ARG A 170 -29.32 5.85 65.80
N ASP A 171 -30.11 6.79 65.28
CA ASP A 171 -29.66 8.12 64.85
C ASP A 171 -28.57 8.09 63.75
N GLU A 172 -28.63 7.10 62.86
CA GLU A 172 -27.67 6.94 61.77
C GLU A 172 -27.81 8.08 60.73
N THR A 173 -26.67 8.59 60.25
CA THR A 173 -26.64 9.70 59.26
C THR A 173 -26.73 9.19 57.82
N THR A 174 -25.89 8.24 57.45
CA THR A 174 -25.85 7.61 56.13
C THR A 174 -25.63 6.10 56.29
N LEU A 175 -26.52 5.28 55.73
CA LEU A 175 -26.37 3.83 55.74
C LEU A 175 -26.89 3.19 54.45
N SER A 176 -26.30 2.05 54.07
CA SER A 176 -26.78 1.22 52.97
C SER A 176 -27.52 0.00 53.50
N VAL A 177 -28.70 -0.27 52.94
CA VAL A 177 -29.53 -1.43 53.30
C VAL A 177 -29.84 -2.23 52.05
N THR A 178 -29.37 -3.48 52.02
CA THR A 178 -29.52 -4.37 50.87
C THR A 178 -29.55 -5.83 51.32
N ASP A 179 -30.31 -6.66 50.60
CA ASP A 179 -30.12 -8.11 50.63
C ASP A 179 -29.11 -8.48 49.55
N MET A 180 -28.04 -9.17 49.95
CA MET A 180 -26.85 -9.39 49.13
C MET A 180 -26.37 -10.84 49.21
N ASP A 181 -26.12 -11.41 48.05
CA ASP A 181 -25.31 -12.60 47.89
C ASP A 181 -23.82 -12.18 47.80
N TRP A 182 -23.15 -12.11 48.95
CA TRP A 182 -21.78 -11.61 49.04
C TRP A 182 -20.78 -12.43 48.22
N GLU A 183 -20.99 -13.74 48.08
CA GLU A 183 -20.14 -14.62 47.29
C GLU A 183 -20.21 -14.25 45.80
N ARG A 184 -21.42 -13.99 45.29
CA ARG A 184 -21.63 -13.57 43.90
C ARG A 184 -21.23 -12.11 43.66
N PHE A 185 -21.61 -11.20 44.55
CA PHE A 185 -21.38 -9.76 44.37
C PHE A 185 -19.90 -9.40 44.49
N ALA A 186 -19.17 -9.91 45.49
CA ALA A 186 -17.76 -9.60 45.67
C ALA A 186 -16.91 -10.10 44.50
N ALA A 187 -17.21 -11.30 43.99
CA ALA A 187 -16.52 -11.88 42.83
C ALA A 187 -16.69 -11.03 41.57
N VAL A 188 -17.92 -10.59 41.27
CA VAL A 188 -18.21 -9.79 40.07
C VAL A 188 -17.68 -8.37 40.20
N PHE A 189 -17.83 -7.75 41.39
CA PHE A 189 -17.55 -6.34 41.59
C PHE A 189 -16.04 -6.01 41.77
N THR A 190 -15.23 -6.98 42.20
CA THR A 190 -13.76 -6.86 42.29
C THR A 190 -13.02 -7.34 41.04
N ALA A 191 -13.71 -7.93 40.05
CA ALA A 191 -13.11 -8.57 38.88
C ALA A 191 -12.20 -7.66 38.04
N ALA A 192 -12.54 -6.36 37.94
CA ALA A 192 -11.76 -5.39 37.16
C ALA A 192 -10.63 -4.72 37.97
N ARG A 193 -10.78 -4.60 39.29
CA ARG A 193 -9.79 -4.03 40.22
C ARG A 193 -10.19 -4.28 41.69
N PRO A 194 -9.23 -4.37 42.62
CA PRO A 194 -9.51 -4.45 44.05
C PRO A 194 -10.39 -3.28 44.53
N ARG A 195 -11.29 -3.56 45.49
CA ARG A 195 -12.24 -2.59 46.06
C ARG A 195 -12.04 -2.53 47.57
N PRO A 196 -11.24 -1.57 48.08
CA PRO A 196 -10.84 -1.55 49.49
C PRO A 196 -12.00 -1.59 50.50
N PHE A 197 -13.17 -1.04 50.17
CA PHE A 197 -14.33 -1.08 51.09
C PHE A 197 -14.90 -2.50 51.31
N LEU A 198 -14.71 -3.42 50.36
CA LEU A 198 -15.12 -4.82 50.53
C LEU A 198 -14.16 -5.60 51.42
N ASP A 199 -12.90 -5.16 51.57
CA ASP A 199 -11.91 -5.80 52.44
C ASP A 199 -12.29 -5.67 53.92
N GLU A 200 -13.10 -4.67 54.27
CA GLU A 200 -13.61 -4.40 55.62
C GLU A 200 -14.84 -5.25 55.99
N LEU A 201 -15.47 -5.91 55.02
CA LEU A 201 -16.65 -6.77 55.23
C LEU A 201 -16.23 -8.26 55.29
N PRO A 202 -16.30 -8.92 56.46
CA PRO A 202 -15.90 -10.32 56.61
C PRO A 202 -16.63 -11.29 55.67
N GLU A 203 -17.90 -11.01 55.39
CA GLU A 203 -18.79 -11.82 54.53
C GLU A 203 -18.47 -11.66 53.04
N ALA A 204 -17.79 -10.57 52.65
CA ALA A 204 -17.39 -10.28 51.26
C ALA A 204 -15.97 -10.74 50.91
N ARG A 205 -15.20 -11.24 51.89
CA ARG A 205 -13.88 -11.79 51.65
C ARG A 205 -14.00 -13.17 50.98
N PRO A 206 -13.32 -13.42 49.85
CA PRO A 206 -13.27 -14.76 49.31
C PRO A 206 -12.66 -15.69 50.38
N PRO A 207 -13.11 -16.94 50.50
CA PRO A 207 -12.50 -17.89 51.41
C PRO A 207 -11.01 -18.00 51.06
N VAL A 208 -10.17 -17.51 51.97
CA VAL A 208 -8.74 -17.85 51.96
C VAL A 208 -8.68 -19.36 52.13
N PRO A 209 -8.05 -20.12 51.20
CA PRO A 209 -7.77 -21.52 51.46
C PRO A 209 -6.91 -21.54 52.72
N ALA A 210 -7.47 -22.05 53.82
CA ALA A 210 -6.69 -22.28 55.03
C ALA A 210 -5.50 -23.15 54.63
N GLY A 211 -4.30 -22.61 54.83
CA GLY A 211 -3.08 -23.29 54.45
C GLY A 211 -2.94 -24.62 55.18
N GLU A 212 -2.68 -25.67 54.42
CA GLU A 212 -1.66 -26.63 54.81
C GLU A 212 -0.53 -26.56 53.79
N ALA A 213 0.68 -26.43 54.32
CA ALA A 213 1.92 -26.35 53.59
C ALA A 213 2.23 -27.70 52.91
N GLY A 214 2.60 -27.66 51.63
CA GLY A 214 3.24 -28.77 50.92
C GLY A 214 2.49 -29.23 49.66
N GLU A 215 3.26 -29.46 48.59
CA GLU A 215 2.90 -30.14 47.33
C GLU A 215 2.37 -29.31 46.14
N ASP A 216 3.26 -28.54 45.51
CA ASP A 216 3.15 -27.99 44.14
C ASP A 216 3.14 -29.08 43.03
N GLY A 217 2.39 -30.18 43.20
CA GLY A 217 2.35 -31.31 42.24
C GLY A 217 0.99 -31.99 42.03
N GLY A 218 -0.02 -31.73 42.87
CA GLY A 218 -1.26 -32.53 42.93
C GLY A 218 -2.23 -32.38 41.75
N SER A 219 -2.66 -31.16 41.41
CA SER A 219 -3.72 -30.92 40.40
C SER A 219 -3.34 -31.40 38.99
N ARG A 220 -2.10 -31.12 38.56
CA ARG A 220 -1.58 -31.61 37.28
C ARG A 220 -1.39 -33.12 37.29
N SER A 221 -0.86 -33.70 38.38
CA SER A 221 -0.66 -35.15 38.50
C SER A 221 -1.98 -35.94 38.52
N GLU A 222 -3.03 -35.39 39.13
CA GLU A 222 -4.36 -36.00 39.19
C GLU A 222 -5.08 -35.95 37.83
N LEU A 223 -5.06 -34.80 37.15
CA LEU A 223 -5.65 -34.67 35.81
C LEU A 223 -4.87 -35.50 34.78
N VAL A 224 -3.53 -35.50 34.82
CA VAL A 224 -2.68 -36.37 33.98
C VAL A 224 -2.95 -37.83 34.31
N GLY A 225 -3.07 -38.21 35.58
CA GLY A 225 -3.43 -39.56 36.01
C GLY A 225 -4.79 -40.02 35.51
N ARG A 226 -5.79 -39.12 35.42
CA ARG A 226 -7.11 -39.39 34.83
C ARG A 226 -7.09 -39.55 33.31
N LEU A 227 -6.11 -38.95 32.63
CA LEU A 227 -5.92 -39.02 31.18
C LEU A 227 -5.01 -40.18 30.75
N THR A 228 -4.10 -40.60 31.62
CA THR A 228 -3.13 -41.69 31.38
C THR A 228 -3.86 -43.03 31.23
N GLY A 229 -3.62 -43.76 30.15
CA GLY A 229 -4.27 -45.05 29.86
C GLY A 229 -5.64 -44.98 29.16
N ARG A 230 -6.15 -43.78 28.83
CA ARG A 230 -7.35 -43.59 28.00
C ARG A 230 -6.99 -43.41 26.52
N SER A 231 -7.91 -43.76 25.61
CA SER A 231 -7.72 -43.48 24.17
C SER A 231 -7.70 -41.97 23.87
N PRO A 232 -7.07 -41.52 22.77
CA PRO A 232 -7.03 -40.10 22.41
C PRO A 232 -8.42 -39.45 22.31
N GLY A 233 -9.43 -40.21 21.85
CA GLY A 233 -10.83 -39.75 21.78
C GLY A 233 -11.49 -39.60 23.16
N GLU A 234 -11.14 -40.44 24.12
CA GLU A 234 -11.63 -40.34 25.51
C GLU A 234 -10.94 -39.22 26.29
N GLN A 235 -9.63 -39.04 26.10
CA GLN A 235 -8.88 -37.91 26.66
C GLN A 235 -9.46 -36.58 26.19
N HIS A 236 -9.72 -36.46 24.88
CA HIS A 236 -10.32 -35.27 24.31
C HIS A 236 -11.74 -35.02 24.86
N ARG A 237 -12.55 -36.06 25.06
CA ARG A 237 -13.90 -35.93 25.63
C ARG A 237 -13.88 -35.42 27.09
N VAL A 238 -12.93 -35.89 27.90
CA VAL A 238 -12.75 -35.44 29.29
C VAL A 238 -12.34 -33.97 29.33
N LEU A 239 -11.36 -33.58 28.51
CA LEU A 239 -10.89 -32.19 28.42
C LEU A 239 -11.94 -31.24 27.83
N LEU A 240 -12.73 -31.70 26.85
CA LEU A 240 -13.85 -30.94 26.30
C LEU A 240 -14.94 -30.71 27.36
N GLY A 241 -15.25 -31.72 28.18
CA GLY A 241 -16.17 -31.56 29.31
C GLY A 241 -15.66 -30.53 30.33
N LEU A 242 -14.36 -30.55 30.64
CA LEU A 242 -13.72 -29.57 31.53
C LEU A 242 -13.82 -28.15 30.98
N VAL A 243 -13.48 -27.95 29.69
CA VAL A 243 -13.55 -26.63 29.06
C VAL A 243 -14.98 -26.11 28.98
N ARG A 244 -15.95 -26.94 28.59
CA ARG A 244 -17.37 -26.56 28.54
C ARG A 244 -17.92 -26.23 29.93
N ALA A 245 -17.51 -26.94 30.98
CA ALA A 245 -17.93 -26.65 32.34
C ALA A 245 -17.39 -25.31 32.84
N HIS A 246 -16.10 -25.01 32.60
CA HIS A 246 -15.53 -23.72 32.98
C HIS A 246 -16.07 -22.57 32.10
N ALA A 247 -16.35 -22.82 30.82
CA ALA A 247 -16.99 -21.83 29.96
C ALA A 247 -18.45 -21.56 30.37
N ALA A 248 -19.21 -22.60 30.74
CA ALA A 248 -20.57 -22.45 31.25
C ALA A 248 -20.60 -21.65 32.56
N ALA A 249 -19.66 -21.92 33.45
CA ALA A 249 -19.52 -21.18 34.71
C ALA A 249 -19.20 -19.70 34.49
N VAL A 250 -18.38 -19.37 33.48
CA VAL A 250 -18.06 -17.98 33.11
C VAL A 250 -19.24 -17.27 32.44
N LEU A 251 -20.04 -17.98 31.65
CA LEU A 251 -21.23 -17.44 30.98
C LEU A 251 -22.51 -17.46 31.85
N GLY A 252 -22.44 -18.04 33.05
CA GLY A 252 -23.59 -18.16 33.95
C GLY A 252 -24.64 -19.18 33.49
N HIS A 253 -24.24 -20.22 32.75
CA HIS A 253 -25.11 -21.33 32.37
C HIS A 253 -25.10 -22.44 33.42
N ASP A 254 -26.27 -23.01 33.72
CA ASP A 254 -26.44 -24.07 34.73
C ASP A 254 -25.84 -25.43 34.33
N SER A 255 -25.44 -25.59 33.06
CA SER A 255 -24.88 -26.83 32.55
C SER A 255 -23.82 -26.57 31.47
N ALA A 256 -22.78 -27.41 31.47
CA ALA A 256 -21.79 -27.49 30.40
C ALA A 256 -22.43 -27.80 29.02
N ASP A 257 -23.62 -28.40 28.99
CA ASP A 257 -24.31 -28.73 27.74
C ASP A 257 -24.92 -27.52 27.02
N ALA A 258 -25.15 -26.41 27.75
CA ALA A 258 -25.60 -25.15 27.17
C ALA A 258 -24.50 -24.45 26.33
N VAL A 259 -23.23 -24.79 26.57
CA VAL A 259 -22.10 -24.29 25.79
C VAL A 259 -21.87 -25.23 24.61
N GLU A 260 -22.22 -24.81 23.40
CA GLU A 260 -22.00 -25.60 22.20
C GLU A 260 -20.50 -25.91 21.98
N ARG A 261 -20.17 -27.15 21.63
CA ARG A 261 -18.78 -27.65 21.59
C ARG A 261 -17.90 -26.97 20.51
N ASP A 262 -18.50 -26.65 19.37
CA ASP A 262 -17.80 -26.17 18.18
C ASP A 262 -18.05 -24.67 17.95
N ARG A 263 -18.98 -24.06 18.69
CA ARG A 263 -19.38 -22.67 18.50
C ARG A 263 -18.33 -21.71 19.05
N GLN A 264 -18.18 -20.56 18.39
CA GLN A 264 -17.18 -19.56 18.74
C GLN A 264 -17.48 -18.92 20.10
N PHE A 265 -16.44 -18.67 20.90
CA PHE A 265 -16.59 -18.05 22.20
C PHE A 265 -17.27 -16.66 22.12
N GLN A 266 -16.97 -15.85 21.09
CA GLN A 266 -17.65 -14.55 20.89
C GLN A 266 -19.17 -14.70 20.71
N GLU A 267 -19.62 -15.65 19.89
CA GLU A 267 -21.06 -15.91 19.68
C GLU A 267 -21.74 -16.47 20.93
N LEU A 268 -20.97 -17.12 21.80
CA LEU A 268 -21.41 -17.60 23.10
C LEU A 268 -21.43 -16.48 24.16
N GLY A 269 -21.10 -15.24 23.79
CA GLY A 269 -21.14 -14.08 24.67
C GLY A 269 -19.84 -13.80 25.42
N PHE A 270 -18.70 -14.37 25.00
CA PHE A 270 -17.41 -14.03 25.59
C PHE A 270 -16.93 -12.64 25.20
N THR A 271 -16.52 -11.87 26.21
CA THR A 271 -15.86 -10.56 26.10
C THR A 271 -14.37 -10.71 26.44
N SER A 272 -13.57 -9.66 26.25
CA SER A 272 -12.15 -9.66 26.63
C SER A 272 -11.94 -9.98 28.12
N LEU A 273 -12.88 -9.60 29.00
CA LEU A 273 -12.80 -9.88 30.44
C LEU A 273 -13.14 -11.34 30.75
N SER A 274 -14.18 -11.89 30.14
CA SER A 274 -14.58 -13.28 30.39
C SER A 274 -13.62 -14.29 29.74
N ALA A 275 -12.91 -13.89 28.67
CA ALA A 275 -11.81 -14.67 28.09
C ALA A 275 -10.62 -14.84 29.05
N VAL A 276 -10.26 -13.77 29.78
CA VAL A 276 -9.22 -13.80 30.82
C VAL A 276 -9.66 -14.65 32.01
N GLU A 277 -10.94 -14.57 32.41
CA GLU A 277 -11.48 -15.39 33.49
C GLU A 277 -11.48 -16.89 33.14
N LEU A 278 -11.91 -17.26 31.92
CA LEU A 278 -11.82 -18.64 31.44
C LEU A 278 -10.38 -19.14 31.41
N ARG A 279 -9.43 -18.31 30.94
CA ARG A 279 -8.00 -18.63 30.97
C ARG A 279 -7.50 -18.89 32.39
N ASN A 280 -7.87 -18.05 33.37
CA ASN A 280 -7.44 -18.21 34.76
C ASN A 280 -8.02 -19.48 35.39
N ARG A 281 -9.31 -19.74 35.18
CA ARG A 281 -10.00 -20.95 35.66
C ARG A 281 -9.39 -22.22 35.05
N LEU A 282 -9.11 -22.23 33.74
CA LEU A 282 -8.47 -23.36 33.07
C LEU A 282 -7.02 -23.54 33.52
N GLY A 283 -6.26 -22.46 33.71
CA GLY A 283 -4.89 -22.52 34.21
C GLY A 283 -4.82 -23.14 35.61
N ALA A 284 -5.71 -22.74 36.52
CA ALA A 284 -5.83 -23.32 37.85
C ALA A 284 -6.25 -24.81 37.81
N ALA A 285 -7.22 -25.16 36.96
CA ALA A 285 -7.73 -26.52 36.85
C ALA A 285 -6.75 -27.51 36.17
N THR A 286 -5.80 -27.02 35.39
CA THR A 286 -4.86 -27.86 34.61
C THR A 286 -3.42 -27.77 35.10
N GLY A 287 -3.09 -26.78 35.93
CA GLY A 287 -1.72 -26.48 36.34
C GLY A 287 -0.84 -25.95 35.21
N LEU A 288 -1.44 -25.50 34.10
CA LEU A 288 -0.72 -24.92 32.95
C LEU A 288 -0.70 -23.39 33.04
N ARG A 289 0.39 -22.78 32.59
CA ARG A 289 0.43 -21.34 32.28
C ARG A 289 -0.14 -21.12 30.89
N LEU A 290 -1.39 -20.66 30.81
CA LEU A 290 -2.10 -20.43 29.55
C LEU A 290 -2.01 -18.94 29.15
N PRO A 291 -1.80 -18.62 27.86
CA PRO A 291 -1.65 -17.23 27.38
C PRO A 291 -2.98 -16.46 27.44
N ALA A 292 -2.93 -15.13 27.60
CA ALA A 292 -4.12 -14.28 27.64
C ALA A 292 -4.93 -14.31 26.32
N SER A 293 -4.26 -14.60 25.20
CA SER A 293 -4.87 -14.78 23.88
C SER A 293 -5.59 -16.12 23.68
N LEU A 294 -5.60 -17.02 24.68
CA LEU A 294 -6.09 -18.41 24.58
C LEU A 294 -7.39 -18.55 23.78
N VAL A 295 -8.39 -17.73 24.10
CA VAL A 295 -9.72 -17.78 23.49
C VAL A 295 -9.70 -17.29 22.04
N TYR A 296 -8.80 -16.39 21.67
CA TYR A 296 -8.62 -15.90 20.29
C TYR A 296 -7.81 -16.87 19.42
N ASP A 297 -6.82 -17.53 20.03
CA ASP A 297 -5.99 -18.53 19.37
C ASP A 297 -6.76 -19.84 19.15
N HIS A 298 -7.65 -20.18 20.09
CA HIS A 298 -8.47 -21.38 20.09
C HIS A 298 -9.95 -20.99 20.30
N PRO A 299 -10.67 -20.62 19.22
CA PRO A 299 -11.94 -19.90 19.28
C PRO A 299 -13.14 -20.72 19.75
N SER A 300 -12.99 -22.02 20.00
CA SER A 300 -14.08 -22.88 20.48
C SER A 300 -13.65 -23.79 21.64
N PRO A 301 -14.62 -24.27 22.45
CA PRO A 301 -14.34 -25.22 23.52
C PRO A 301 -13.58 -26.48 23.05
N ALA A 302 -13.91 -26.99 21.86
CA ALA A 302 -13.21 -28.11 21.24
C ALA A 302 -11.76 -27.78 20.85
N ALA A 303 -11.48 -26.55 20.40
CA ALA A 303 -10.12 -26.11 20.08
C ALA A 303 -9.23 -26.01 21.33
N VAL A 304 -9.75 -25.44 22.41
CA VAL A 304 -9.03 -25.33 23.70
C VAL A 304 -8.79 -26.73 24.31
N ALA A 305 -9.76 -27.63 24.25
CA ALA A 305 -9.60 -29.00 24.72
C ALA A 305 -8.49 -29.78 23.98
N ARG A 306 -8.26 -29.46 22.71
CA ARG A 306 -7.15 -30.01 21.91
C ARG A 306 -5.80 -29.48 22.37
N LEU A 307 -5.69 -28.17 22.62
CA LEU A 307 -4.49 -27.55 23.18
C LEU A 307 -4.13 -28.16 24.53
N LEU A 308 -5.09 -28.25 25.45
CA LEU A 308 -4.86 -28.83 26.78
C LEU A 308 -4.38 -30.28 26.70
N ARG A 309 -4.87 -31.06 25.73
CA ARG A 309 -4.39 -32.43 25.52
C ARG A 309 -2.93 -32.47 25.12
N ALA A 310 -2.54 -31.62 24.16
CA ALA A 310 -1.17 -31.52 23.68
C ALA A 310 -0.19 -31.14 24.81
N GLU A 311 -0.57 -30.15 25.64
CA GLU A 311 0.26 -29.65 26.75
C GLU A 311 0.33 -30.61 27.97
N LEU A 312 -0.72 -31.40 28.22
CA LEU A 312 -0.80 -32.29 29.39
C LEU A 312 -0.27 -33.70 29.15
N VAL A 313 -0.45 -34.24 27.93
CA VAL A 313 -0.17 -35.66 27.62
C VAL A 313 0.98 -35.82 26.60
N GLY A 314 1.36 -34.75 25.89
CA GLY A 314 2.34 -34.78 24.80
C GLY A 314 1.78 -35.39 23.51
N GLU A 315 2.35 -35.05 22.35
CA GLU A 315 2.06 -35.76 21.11
C GLU A 315 2.78 -37.12 21.12
N GLN A 316 2.03 -38.22 21.27
CA GLN A 316 2.48 -39.49 20.69
C GLN A 316 2.20 -39.42 19.19
N GLU A 317 3.26 -39.48 18.39
CA GLU A 317 3.15 -39.83 16.97
C GLU A 317 2.37 -41.15 16.86
N ASP A 318 1.16 -41.08 16.31
CA ASP A 318 0.51 -42.26 15.73
C ASP A 318 1.31 -42.66 14.49
N GLY A 319 2.32 -43.50 14.72
CA GLY A 319 2.87 -44.36 13.68
C GLY A 319 1.77 -45.32 13.19
N ALA A 320 1.62 -45.35 11.87
CA ALA A 320 0.89 -46.35 11.08
C ALA A 320 -0.65 -46.26 11.02
N LEU A 321 -1.13 -45.37 10.14
CA LEU A 321 -2.14 -45.81 9.15
C LEU A 321 -1.38 -46.49 8.01
N THR A 322 -1.11 -47.79 8.20
CA THR A 322 -0.78 -48.72 7.14
C THR A 322 -1.86 -48.68 6.07
N ALA A 323 -1.41 -48.47 4.84
CA ALA A 323 -2.17 -48.66 3.63
C ALA A 323 -2.82 -50.06 3.59
N THR A 324 -4.15 -50.13 3.44
CA THR A 324 -4.85 -51.18 2.69
C THR A 324 -6.23 -50.69 2.25
N GLY A 325 -6.48 -50.71 0.93
CA GLY A 325 -7.81 -50.60 0.33
C GLY A 325 -7.94 -49.57 -0.81
N PRO A 326 -7.92 -49.97 -2.10
CA PRO A 326 -7.89 -49.07 -3.24
C PRO A 326 -9.30 -48.55 -3.60
N GLY A 327 -9.49 -47.23 -3.67
CA GLY A 327 -10.78 -46.64 -4.02
C GLY A 327 -10.68 -45.16 -4.40
N ALA A 328 -10.37 -44.92 -5.67
CA ALA A 328 -10.67 -43.72 -6.46
C ALA A 328 -10.27 -42.33 -5.88
N ARG A 329 -9.01 -41.94 -6.14
CA ARG A 329 -8.73 -40.53 -6.47
C ARG A 329 -9.42 -40.20 -7.80
N PRO A 330 -10.14 -39.08 -7.96
CA PRO A 330 -10.40 -38.54 -9.29
C PRO A 330 -9.07 -38.04 -9.83
N ALA A 331 -8.47 -38.83 -10.72
CA ALA A 331 -7.38 -38.38 -11.56
C ALA A 331 -7.95 -37.37 -12.56
N LEU A 332 -7.46 -36.13 -12.51
CA LEU A 332 -7.42 -35.24 -13.67
C LEU A 332 -5.97 -35.20 -14.18
N PRO A 333 -5.78 -35.05 -15.50
CA PRO A 333 -4.63 -35.58 -16.21
C PRO A 333 -3.34 -34.80 -15.92
N ALA A 334 -2.25 -35.55 -15.76
CA ALA A 334 -0.91 -35.04 -15.75
C ALA A 334 -0.46 -34.61 -17.16
N ALA A 335 -0.02 -33.37 -17.26
CA ALA A 335 1.16 -32.99 -18.04
C ALA A 335 1.72 -31.69 -17.46
N SER A 336 2.63 -31.80 -16.49
CA SER A 336 3.57 -30.72 -16.16
C SER A 336 4.91 -31.35 -15.77
N ALA A 337 5.98 -30.66 -16.12
CA ALA A 337 7.35 -31.00 -15.76
C ALA A 337 7.49 -31.20 -14.23
N PRO A 338 8.51 -31.94 -13.75
CA PRO A 338 8.75 -32.05 -12.31
C PRO A 338 8.83 -30.67 -11.69
N VAL A 339 8.00 -30.39 -10.68
CA VAL A 339 8.08 -29.17 -9.87
C VAL A 339 9.46 -29.15 -9.23
N THR A 340 10.26 -28.13 -9.54
CA THR A 340 11.59 -27.96 -8.95
C THR A 340 11.44 -27.17 -7.65
N ASP A 341 12.05 -27.62 -6.56
CA ASP A 341 12.20 -26.83 -5.32
C ASP A 341 13.29 -25.75 -5.47
N GLU A 342 13.41 -25.18 -6.68
CA GLU A 342 14.47 -24.25 -7.03
C GLU A 342 14.21 -22.87 -6.41
N PRO A 343 15.24 -22.24 -5.80
CA PRO A 343 15.12 -20.88 -5.30
C PRO A 343 14.89 -19.83 -6.41
N ILE A 344 14.16 -18.76 -6.07
CA ILE A 344 13.81 -17.68 -6.99
C ILE A 344 14.70 -16.46 -6.72
N ALA A 345 15.48 -16.04 -7.70
CA ALA A 345 16.33 -14.85 -7.64
C ALA A 345 15.49 -13.57 -7.80
N ILE A 346 15.76 -12.59 -6.95
CA ILE A 346 15.33 -11.20 -7.15
C ILE A 346 16.43 -10.53 -7.96
N VAL A 347 16.13 -10.16 -9.21
CA VAL A 347 17.10 -9.61 -10.16
C VAL A 347 16.97 -8.09 -10.33
N GLY A 348 15.81 -7.52 -10.03
CA GLY A 348 15.57 -6.07 -10.06
C GLY A 348 14.52 -5.63 -9.07
N MET A 349 14.59 -4.38 -8.60
CA MET A 349 13.64 -3.79 -7.64
C MET A 349 13.38 -2.32 -7.98
N SER A 350 12.15 -1.84 -7.77
CA SER A 350 11.79 -0.41 -7.77
C SER A 350 10.72 -0.14 -6.73
N CYS A 351 10.65 1.07 -6.19
CA CYS A 351 9.61 1.49 -5.27
C CYS A 351 9.30 2.99 -5.36
N ARG A 352 8.10 3.37 -4.91
CA ARG A 352 7.69 4.74 -4.58
C ARG A 352 7.06 4.74 -3.21
N LEU A 353 7.65 5.47 -2.28
CA LEU A 353 7.24 5.47 -0.87
C LEU A 353 7.22 6.91 -0.33
N PRO A 354 6.56 7.15 0.81
CA PRO A 354 6.50 8.47 1.41
C PRO A 354 7.87 9.07 1.76
N GLY A 355 7.93 10.40 1.80
CA GLY A 355 9.11 11.14 2.24
C GLY A 355 10.21 11.27 1.18
N GLY A 356 9.82 11.39 -0.08
CA GLY A 356 10.72 11.57 -1.23
C GLY A 356 11.43 10.30 -1.68
N VAL A 357 10.89 9.11 -1.38
CA VAL A 357 11.51 7.84 -1.76
C VAL A 357 11.10 7.43 -3.17
N GLU A 358 12.03 7.61 -4.12
CA GLU A 358 11.83 7.23 -5.54
C GLU A 358 12.57 5.95 -5.94
N SER A 359 13.39 5.37 -5.05
CA SER A 359 14.21 4.20 -5.34
C SER A 359 14.49 3.33 -4.09
N PRO A 360 14.90 2.07 -4.26
CA PRO A 360 15.36 1.25 -3.14
C PRO A 360 16.49 1.90 -2.32
N GLU A 361 17.37 2.67 -2.97
CA GLU A 361 18.48 3.39 -2.32
C GLU A 361 17.96 4.52 -1.43
N ASP A 362 16.90 5.21 -1.85
CA ASP A 362 16.22 6.22 -1.02
C ASP A 362 15.54 5.59 0.19
N LEU A 363 14.90 4.42 0.02
CA LEU A 363 14.36 3.66 1.14
C LEU A 363 15.47 3.29 2.12
N TRP A 364 16.62 2.82 1.64
CA TRP A 364 17.77 2.50 2.50
C TRP A 364 18.22 3.72 3.31
N ARG A 365 18.39 4.88 2.65
CA ARG A 365 18.76 6.12 3.34
C ARG A 365 17.76 6.47 4.43
N LEU A 366 16.46 6.43 4.11
CA LEU A 366 15.38 6.72 5.05
C LEU A 366 15.42 5.82 6.29
N VAL A 367 15.54 4.49 6.12
CA VAL A 367 15.54 3.55 7.26
C VAL A 367 16.86 3.56 8.03
N ALA A 368 18.00 3.76 7.34
CA ALA A 368 19.31 3.84 7.97
C ALA A 368 19.46 5.11 8.85
N GLU A 369 18.90 6.23 8.39
CA GLU A 369 18.81 7.48 9.16
C GLU A 369 17.75 7.42 10.27
N GLY A 370 16.84 6.44 10.23
CA GLY A 370 15.77 6.29 11.21
C GLY A 370 14.72 7.40 11.13
N ARG A 371 14.39 7.86 9.91
CA ARG A 371 13.40 8.93 9.70
C ARG A 371 11.96 8.41 9.84
N ASP A 372 11.12 9.21 10.49
CA ASP A 372 9.64 9.12 10.46
C ASP A 372 9.14 10.11 9.41
N VAL A 373 8.37 9.63 8.44
CA VAL A 373 7.87 10.43 7.30
C VAL A 373 6.35 10.54 7.28
N VAL A 374 5.67 10.19 8.38
CA VAL A 374 4.23 10.47 8.53
C VAL A 374 4.01 11.99 8.56
N SER A 375 3.23 12.51 7.60
CA SER A 375 2.95 13.93 7.40
C SER A 375 1.45 14.23 7.43
N ASP A 376 1.08 15.51 7.46
CA ASP A 376 -0.30 15.95 7.26
C ASP A 376 -0.81 15.62 5.83
N LEU A 377 -2.12 15.78 5.60
CA LEU A 377 -2.73 15.51 4.30
C LEU A 377 -2.10 16.35 3.16
N PRO A 378 -1.93 15.77 1.96
CA PRO A 378 -1.38 16.48 0.81
C PRO A 378 -2.34 17.55 0.27
N GLY A 379 -1.83 18.77 0.07
CA GLY A 379 -2.61 19.91 -0.40
C GLY A 379 -2.96 19.89 -1.90
N ASP A 380 -2.38 18.96 -2.67
CA ASP A 380 -2.50 18.91 -4.12
C ASP A 380 -3.56 17.89 -4.61
N ARG A 381 -4.37 17.29 -3.73
CA ARG A 381 -5.34 16.23 -4.12
C ARG A 381 -6.82 16.65 -4.07
N GLY A 382 -7.08 17.93 -3.81
CA GLY A 382 -8.45 18.47 -3.69
C GLY A 382 -9.09 18.25 -2.31
N TRP A 383 -8.32 17.84 -1.30
CA TRP A 383 -8.81 17.45 0.02
C TRP A 383 -8.95 18.60 1.02
N GLY A 384 -8.76 19.86 0.60
CA GLY A 384 -8.70 21.01 1.51
C GLY A 384 -9.97 21.26 2.36
N ALA A 385 -11.12 20.69 1.99
CA ALA A 385 -12.34 20.80 2.80
C ALA A 385 -12.41 19.80 3.97
N VAL A 386 -11.55 18.78 3.99
CA VAL A 386 -11.58 17.72 5.02
C VAL A 386 -11.15 18.24 6.38
N GLU A 387 -10.19 19.15 6.42
CA GLU A 387 -9.76 19.81 7.66
C GLU A 387 -10.94 20.55 8.30
N ARG A 388 -11.64 21.37 7.51
CA ARG A 388 -12.86 22.09 7.93
C ARG A 388 -13.98 21.12 8.37
N LEU A 389 -14.22 20.05 7.64
CA LEU A 389 -15.23 19.03 8.00
C LEU A 389 -14.91 18.35 9.32
N THR A 390 -13.64 18.05 9.55
CA THR A 390 -13.14 17.44 10.78
C THR A 390 -13.26 18.40 11.96
N GLU A 391 -12.91 19.69 11.78
CA GLU A 391 -13.11 20.74 12.79
C GLU A 391 -14.58 20.94 13.15
N LEU A 392 -15.48 20.80 12.18
CA LEU A 392 -16.92 20.90 12.36
C LEU A 392 -17.55 19.62 12.96
N GLY A 393 -16.75 18.59 13.27
CA GLY A 393 -17.23 17.33 13.82
C GLY A 393 -18.08 16.51 12.84
N VAL A 394 -17.90 16.72 11.53
CA VAL A 394 -18.62 15.99 10.49
C VAL A 394 -17.89 14.69 10.18
N ASP A 395 -18.38 13.60 10.75
CA ASP A 395 -17.89 12.25 10.45
C ASP A 395 -18.26 11.81 9.02
N PHE A 396 -17.39 11.03 8.39
CA PHE A 396 -17.71 10.34 7.15
C PHE A 396 -18.72 9.20 7.43
N PRO A 397 -19.76 9.00 6.60
CA PRO A 397 -20.69 7.89 6.79
C PRO A 397 -19.96 6.53 6.80
N GLY A 398 -19.88 5.91 7.98
CA GLY A 398 -19.22 4.61 8.15
C GLY A 398 -17.71 4.66 8.42
N GLY A 399 -17.11 5.84 8.71
CA GLY A 399 -15.69 5.93 9.05
C GLY A 399 -15.24 7.32 9.52
N SER A 400 -13.92 7.50 9.63
CA SER A 400 -13.28 8.77 9.99
C SER A 400 -12.42 9.30 8.85
N TRP A 401 -12.11 10.60 8.90
CA TRP A 401 -11.13 11.21 8.01
C TRP A 401 -9.72 10.94 8.51
N LEU A 402 -8.78 10.68 7.58
CA LEU A 402 -7.36 10.76 7.87
C LEU A 402 -6.97 12.21 8.12
N ARG A 403 -6.07 12.45 9.06
CA ARG A 403 -5.46 13.75 9.34
C ARG A 403 -4.00 13.75 8.93
N LYS A 404 -3.33 12.61 9.10
CA LYS A 404 -1.94 12.34 8.76
C LYS A 404 -1.79 10.94 8.18
N GLY A 405 -0.68 10.73 7.52
CA GLY A 405 -0.32 9.43 6.96
C GLY A 405 1.02 9.50 6.24
N GLY A 406 1.48 8.36 5.76
CA GLY A 406 2.57 8.33 4.80
C GLY A 406 2.02 8.53 3.40
N PHE A 407 2.30 9.66 2.74
CA PHE A 407 1.84 9.91 1.37
C PHE A 407 3.00 9.91 0.38
N ILE A 408 2.80 9.32 -0.80
CA ILE A 408 3.71 9.49 -1.93
C ILE A 408 3.63 10.95 -2.38
N ASP A 409 4.79 11.58 -2.56
CA ASP A 409 4.91 13.02 -2.81
C ASP A 409 4.27 13.45 -4.14
N ASP A 410 4.50 12.71 -5.24
CA ASP A 410 3.97 13.05 -6.57
C ASP A 410 3.36 11.82 -7.29
N PRO A 411 2.19 11.34 -6.85
CA PRO A 411 1.51 10.23 -7.50
C PRO A 411 0.83 10.63 -8.81
N ALA A 412 0.71 11.93 -9.09
CA ALA A 412 0.06 12.45 -10.29
C ALA A 412 1.01 12.51 -11.49
N ALA A 413 2.32 12.56 -11.26
CA ALA A 413 3.35 12.59 -12.28
C ALA A 413 3.41 11.32 -13.13
N PHE A 414 3.24 11.46 -14.45
CA PHE A 414 3.33 10.37 -15.40
C PHE A 414 3.77 10.85 -16.79
N ASP A 415 4.44 9.97 -17.55
CA ASP A 415 4.88 10.24 -18.93
C ASP A 415 4.08 9.35 -19.91
N PRO A 416 2.89 9.77 -20.35
CA PRO A 416 2.06 8.93 -21.19
C PRO A 416 2.59 8.77 -22.62
N GLU A 417 3.31 9.76 -23.15
CA GLU A 417 3.89 9.69 -24.49
C GLU A 417 4.95 8.59 -24.56
N PHE A 418 5.76 8.42 -23.51
CA PHE A 418 6.68 7.29 -23.40
C PHE A 418 5.97 5.93 -23.52
N PHE A 419 4.79 5.78 -22.93
CA PHE A 419 4.01 4.55 -23.01
C PHE A 419 3.07 4.47 -24.23
N GLY A 420 3.08 5.49 -25.11
CA GLY A 420 2.21 5.54 -26.29
C GLY A 420 0.72 5.73 -25.95
N LEU A 421 0.43 6.41 -24.83
CA LEU A 421 -0.92 6.65 -24.33
C LEU A 421 -1.36 8.10 -24.61
N PRO A 422 -2.63 8.33 -24.99
CA PRO A 422 -3.21 9.67 -25.05
C PRO A 422 -3.29 10.33 -23.67
N ALA A 423 -3.15 11.66 -23.61
CA ALA A 423 -3.28 12.42 -22.37
C ALA A 423 -4.63 12.24 -21.65
N ALA A 424 -5.73 12.11 -22.42
CA ALA A 424 -7.06 11.87 -21.87
C ALA A 424 -7.18 10.49 -21.18
N GLU A 425 -6.50 9.47 -21.72
CA GLU A 425 -6.43 8.15 -21.09
C GLU A 425 -5.58 8.21 -19.82
N ALA A 426 -4.43 8.88 -19.87
CA ALA A 426 -3.56 9.07 -18.70
C ALA A 426 -4.27 9.78 -17.54
N LEU A 427 -5.12 10.76 -17.84
CA LEU A 427 -5.95 11.45 -16.85
C LEU A 427 -7.00 10.52 -16.21
N ALA A 428 -7.60 9.61 -17.00
CA ALA A 428 -8.56 8.62 -16.53
C ALA A 428 -7.93 7.48 -15.71
N MET A 429 -6.62 7.24 -15.89
CA MET A 429 -5.90 6.16 -15.21
C MET A 429 -5.72 6.46 -13.73
N ASP A 430 -6.13 5.52 -12.89
CA ASP A 430 -5.77 5.45 -11.48
C ASP A 430 -4.23 5.60 -11.34
N PRO A 431 -3.74 6.52 -10.48
CA PRO A 431 -2.32 6.67 -10.16
C PRO A 431 -1.61 5.34 -9.89
N GLN A 432 -2.30 4.36 -9.31
CA GLN A 432 -1.77 3.02 -9.07
C GLN A 432 -1.29 2.36 -10.36
N GLN A 433 -2.04 2.45 -11.46
CA GLN A 433 -1.65 1.87 -12.76
C GLN A 433 -0.44 2.59 -13.36
N ARG A 434 -0.38 3.92 -13.23
CA ARG A 434 0.71 4.77 -13.74
C ARG A 434 2.03 4.50 -13.03
N LEU A 435 1.99 4.37 -11.71
CA LEU A 435 3.15 3.97 -10.90
C LEU A 435 3.63 2.57 -11.26
N LEU A 436 2.72 1.60 -11.43
CA LEU A 436 3.09 0.23 -11.82
C LEU A 436 3.80 0.18 -13.17
N LEU A 437 3.35 0.95 -14.18
CA LEU A 437 4.01 1.02 -15.48
C LEU A 437 5.44 1.58 -15.38
N THR A 438 5.59 2.67 -14.64
CA THR A 438 6.89 3.31 -14.40
C THR A 438 7.84 2.36 -13.69
N MET A 439 7.40 1.77 -12.58
CA MET A 439 8.21 0.86 -11.77
C MET A 439 8.50 -0.47 -12.48
N ALA A 440 7.59 -0.98 -13.31
CA ALA A 440 7.83 -2.17 -14.13
C ALA A 440 9.02 -1.91 -15.07
N TRP A 441 8.99 -0.80 -15.81
CA TRP A 441 10.11 -0.39 -16.67
C TRP A 441 11.43 -0.28 -15.88
N GLU A 442 11.41 0.44 -14.76
CA GLU A 442 12.58 0.66 -13.91
C GLU A 442 13.15 -0.64 -13.33
N SER A 443 12.29 -1.57 -12.89
CA SER A 443 12.72 -2.85 -12.32
C SER A 443 13.43 -3.72 -13.35
N VAL A 444 13.02 -3.67 -14.61
CA VAL A 444 13.66 -4.39 -15.73
C VAL A 444 15.00 -3.74 -16.09
N GLU A 445 15.06 -2.41 -16.20
CA GLU A 445 16.34 -1.70 -16.42
C GLU A 445 17.34 -1.93 -15.28
N ARG A 446 16.86 -1.98 -14.02
CA ARG A 446 17.69 -2.29 -12.85
C ARG A 446 18.17 -3.74 -12.82
N ALA A 447 17.43 -4.66 -13.45
CA ALA A 447 17.89 -6.02 -13.69
C ALA A 447 18.95 -6.11 -14.81
N GLY A 448 19.31 -5.00 -15.45
CA GLY A 448 20.26 -4.98 -16.56
C GLY A 448 19.70 -5.60 -17.84
N ILE A 449 18.38 -5.54 -18.03
CA ILE A 449 17.67 -6.10 -19.18
C ILE A 449 17.11 -4.94 -20.01
N ASP A 450 17.23 -4.99 -21.34
CA ASP A 450 16.48 -4.09 -22.24
C ASP A 450 14.99 -4.50 -22.22
N PRO A 451 14.06 -3.67 -21.70
CA PRO A 451 12.65 -4.04 -21.61
C PRO A 451 12.01 -4.49 -22.94
N ARG A 452 12.54 -4.06 -24.09
CA ARG A 452 12.03 -4.45 -25.40
C ARG A 452 12.32 -5.89 -25.77
N THR A 453 13.37 -6.50 -25.20
CA THR A 453 13.71 -7.91 -25.48
C THR A 453 12.77 -8.88 -24.76
N LEU A 454 11.94 -8.40 -23.84
CA LEU A 454 10.90 -9.19 -23.18
C LEU A 454 9.63 -9.36 -24.03
N ARG A 455 9.47 -8.57 -25.10
CA ARG A 455 8.30 -8.63 -25.98
C ARG A 455 8.14 -9.99 -26.63
N GLY A 456 6.94 -10.56 -26.57
CA GLY A 456 6.62 -11.92 -27.04
C GLY A 456 7.15 -13.02 -26.12
N GLY A 457 7.78 -12.66 -24.99
CA GLY A 457 8.29 -13.60 -24.00
C GLY A 457 7.23 -14.03 -22.99
N SER A 458 7.47 -15.16 -22.33
CA SER A 458 6.59 -15.72 -21.30
C SER A 458 6.75 -15.09 -19.92
N THR A 459 7.12 -13.80 -19.83
CA THR A 459 7.23 -13.08 -18.55
C THR A 459 5.85 -12.91 -17.92
N GLY A 460 5.67 -13.37 -16.68
CA GLY A 460 4.41 -13.21 -15.93
C GLY A 460 4.28 -11.85 -15.23
N VAL A 461 3.07 -11.44 -14.88
CA VAL A 461 2.78 -10.18 -14.17
C VAL A 461 1.82 -10.43 -13.01
N TYR A 462 2.25 -10.19 -11.77
CA TYR A 462 1.48 -10.46 -10.56
C TYR A 462 1.41 -9.19 -9.71
N VAL A 463 0.24 -8.58 -9.60
CA VAL A 463 0.08 -7.28 -8.92
C VAL A 463 -0.88 -7.39 -7.75
N GLY A 464 -0.41 -7.03 -6.56
CA GLY A 464 -1.25 -6.79 -5.40
C GLY A 464 -1.78 -5.36 -5.37
N THR A 465 -3.10 -5.18 -5.43
CA THR A 465 -3.76 -3.87 -5.33
C THR A 465 -5.21 -4.07 -4.90
N PHE A 466 -5.88 -3.00 -4.48
CA PHE A 466 -7.31 -2.98 -4.23
C PHE A 466 -7.94 -1.77 -4.90
N PHE A 467 -9.27 -1.82 -5.02
CA PHE A 467 -10.04 -0.75 -5.63
C PHE A 467 -9.83 0.57 -4.89
N GLN A 468 -9.59 1.64 -5.65
CA GLN A 468 -9.58 3.01 -5.16
C GLN A 468 -10.61 3.81 -5.96
N PRO A 469 -11.45 4.61 -5.30
CA PRO A 469 -12.53 5.33 -5.96
C PRO A 469 -12.01 6.61 -6.64
N TYR A 470 -10.97 6.50 -7.49
CA TYR A 470 -10.25 7.63 -8.09
C TYR A 470 -11.13 8.61 -8.89
N TRP A 471 -12.23 8.12 -9.48
CA TRP A 471 -13.18 8.95 -10.23
C TRP A 471 -14.35 9.45 -9.37
N ALA A 472 -14.55 8.89 -8.17
CA ALA A 472 -15.68 9.23 -7.32
C ALA A 472 -15.52 10.67 -6.80
N GLY A 473 -16.60 11.45 -6.83
CA GLY A 473 -16.58 12.87 -6.47
C GLY A 473 -16.11 13.84 -7.58
N SER A 474 -15.71 13.33 -8.76
CA SER A 474 -15.37 14.16 -9.93
C SER A 474 -16.61 14.45 -10.80
N ASN A 475 -17.18 15.66 -10.68
CA ASN A 475 -18.34 16.09 -11.48
C ASN A 475 -18.00 16.70 -12.86
N ARG A 476 -16.71 16.85 -13.20
CA ARG A 476 -16.23 17.46 -14.45
C ARG A 476 -15.36 16.51 -15.27
N ILE A 477 -15.86 15.30 -15.53
CA ILE A 477 -15.19 14.38 -16.45
C ILE A 477 -15.57 14.78 -17.88
N SER A 478 -14.59 15.21 -18.68
CA SER A 478 -14.81 15.58 -20.08
C SER A 478 -15.24 14.36 -20.93
N GLU A 479 -15.97 14.61 -22.03
CA GLU A 479 -16.38 13.55 -22.96
C GLU A 479 -15.19 12.76 -23.55
N GLU A 480 -14.01 13.37 -23.62
CA GLU A 480 -12.79 12.72 -24.09
C GLU A 480 -12.22 11.70 -23.09
N VAL A 481 -12.45 11.91 -21.79
CA VAL A 481 -11.92 11.07 -20.70
C VAL A 481 -12.86 9.91 -20.36
N LYS A 482 -14.19 10.12 -20.47
CA LYS A 482 -15.22 9.13 -20.13
C LYS A 482 -15.01 7.72 -20.73
N PRO A 483 -14.60 7.55 -22.01
CA PRO A 483 -14.39 6.24 -22.60
C PRO A 483 -13.30 5.41 -21.90
N TYR A 484 -12.33 6.08 -21.28
CA TYR A 484 -11.18 5.44 -20.64
C TYR A 484 -11.41 5.11 -19.16
N LEU A 485 -12.46 5.63 -18.51
CA LEU A 485 -12.67 5.39 -17.07
C LEU A 485 -12.76 3.91 -16.72
N GLY A 486 -13.50 3.13 -17.52
CA GLY A 486 -13.69 1.70 -17.27
C GLY A 486 -12.36 0.93 -17.19
N THR A 487 -11.43 1.23 -18.10
CA THR A 487 -10.09 0.61 -18.11
C THR A 487 -9.10 1.31 -17.18
N GLY A 488 -9.32 2.60 -16.89
CA GLY A 488 -8.45 3.43 -16.06
C GLY A 488 -8.56 3.16 -14.56
N VAL A 489 -9.72 2.72 -14.05
CA VAL A 489 -9.95 2.59 -12.60
C VAL A 489 -10.24 1.15 -12.13
N THR A 490 -10.51 0.23 -13.06
CA THR A 490 -10.81 -1.16 -12.68
C THR A 490 -9.50 -1.90 -12.35
N PRO A 491 -9.37 -2.53 -11.17
CA PRO A 491 -8.11 -3.14 -10.72
C PRO A 491 -7.49 -4.17 -11.68
N THR A 492 -8.29 -4.95 -12.41
CA THR A 492 -7.79 -5.96 -13.37
C THR A 492 -6.82 -5.39 -14.42
N PHE A 493 -6.99 -4.11 -14.79
CA PHE A 493 -6.11 -3.46 -15.77
C PHE A 493 -4.76 -3.03 -15.18
N ALA A 494 -4.59 -3.06 -13.85
CA ALA A 494 -3.31 -2.74 -13.21
C ALA A 494 -2.19 -3.70 -13.66
N SER A 495 -2.43 -5.02 -13.60
CA SER A 495 -1.50 -6.01 -14.16
C SER A 495 -1.59 -6.11 -15.68
N GLY A 496 -2.82 -6.03 -16.23
CA GLY A 496 -3.06 -6.17 -17.67
C GLY A 496 -2.35 -5.13 -18.53
N ARG A 497 -2.30 -3.87 -18.09
CA ARG A 497 -1.61 -2.80 -18.82
C ARG A 497 -0.09 -2.96 -18.82
N VAL A 498 0.49 -3.45 -17.73
CA VAL A 498 1.94 -3.77 -17.68
C VAL A 498 2.26 -4.84 -18.71
N ALA A 499 1.50 -5.95 -18.73
CA ALA A 499 1.67 -7.00 -19.72
C ALA A 499 1.48 -6.47 -21.15
N TYR A 500 0.40 -5.71 -21.41
CA TYR A 500 0.09 -5.17 -22.72
C TYR A 500 1.17 -4.22 -23.27
N LEU A 501 1.62 -3.24 -22.47
CA LEU A 501 2.56 -2.21 -22.92
C LEU A 501 4.00 -2.72 -23.05
N LEU A 502 4.39 -3.70 -22.24
CA LEU A 502 5.67 -4.39 -22.36
C LEU A 502 5.62 -5.58 -23.33
N GLY A 503 4.44 -5.94 -23.84
CA GLY A 503 4.24 -7.05 -24.79
C GLY A 503 4.54 -8.42 -24.19
N LEU A 504 4.16 -8.65 -22.94
CA LEU A 504 4.43 -9.89 -22.19
C LEU A 504 3.27 -10.88 -22.36
N GLU A 505 3.60 -12.17 -22.51
CA GLU A 505 2.63 -13.23 -22.80
C GLU A 505 2.50 -14.28 -21.68
N GLY A 506 3.15 -14.05 -20.53
CA GLY A 506 3.06 -14.93 -19.36
C GLY A 506 1.77 -14.73 -18.53
N PRO A 507 1.57 -15.55 -17.48
CA PRO A 507 0.39 -15.46 -16.62
C PRO A 507 0.28 -14.06 -15.98
N THR A 508 -0.92 -13.47 -16.03
CA THR A 508 -1.17 -12.10 -15.57
C THR A 508 -2.31 -12.06 -14.56
N PHE A 509 -2.02 -11.66 -13.33
CA PHE A 509 -2.98 -11.65 -12.23
C PHE A 509 -2.96 -10.32 -11.46
N THR A 510 -4.16 -9.84 -11.14
CA THR A 510 -4.38 -8.85 -10.09
C THR A 510 -4.95 -9.56 -8.87
N VAL A 511 -4.34 -9.34 -7.70
CA VAL A 511 -4.63 -10.06 -6.45
C VAL A 511 -5.06 -9.05 -5.39
N ASP A 512 -6.21 -9.32 -4.77
CA ASP A 512 -6.65 -8.61 -3.57
C ASP A 512 -6.84 -9.61 -2.42
N THR A 513 -5.94 -9.54 -1.46
CA THR A 513 -6.07 -10.20 -0.17
C THR A 513 -5.88 -9.18 0.96
N GLY A 514 -6.17 -7.90 0.72
CA GLY A 514 -5.88 -6.81 1.67
C GLY A 514 -4.39 -6.56 1.89
N CYS A 515 -3.95 -6.45 3.15
CA CYS A 515 -2.57 -6.09 3.48
C CYS A 515 -1.51 -7.11 3.02
N SER A 516 -1.92 -8.36 2.73
CA SER A 516 -1.02 -9.41 2.23
C SER A 516 -0.91 -9.48 0.69
N SER A 517 -1.64 -8.65 -0.07
CA SER A 517 -1.77 -8.77 -1.52
C SER A 517 -0.45 -8.93 -2.28
N SER A 518 0.53 -8.07 -2.04
CA SER A 518 1.81 -8.13 -2.75
C SER A 518 2.70 -9.32 -2.35
N ALA A 519 2.61 -9.79 -1.11
CA ALA A 519 3.30 -11.02 -0.68
C ALA A 519 2.64 -12.28 -1.28
N VAL A 520 1.31 -12.31 -1.40
CA VAL A 520 0.60 -13.37 -2.13
C VAL A 520 0.97 -13.35 -3.60
N ALA A 521 1.04 -12.17 -4.23
CA ALA A 521 1.47 -12.02 -5.62
C ALA A 521 2.88 -12.61 -5.85
N LEU A 522 3.82 -12.36 -4.93
CA LEU A 522 5.16 -12.97 -4.99
C LEU A 522 5.13 -14.49 -4.82
N HIS A 523 4.31 -15.01 -3.90
CA HIS A 523 4.14 -16.45 -3.73
C HIS A 523 3.63 -17.12 -5.02
N LEU A 524 2.63 -16.53 -5.68
CA LEU A 524 2.08 -17.03 -6.94
C LEU A 524 3.11 -16.99 -8.07
N ALA A 525 3.89 -15.91 -8.17
CA ALA A 525 4.97 -15.80 -9.15
C ALA A 525 6.05 -16.87 -8.92
N CYS A 526 6.43 -17.13 -7.67
CA CYS A 526 7.39 -18.19 -7.34
C CYS A 526 6.88 -19.57 -7.79
N GLN A 527 5.60 -19.88 -7.54
CA GLN A 527 4.98 -21.13 -7.97
C GLN A 527 4.97 -21.28 -9.50
N ALA A 528 4.62 -20.21 -10.24
CA ALA A 528 4.61 -20.23 -11.69
C ALA A 528 6.01 -20.43 -12.29
N LEU A 529 7.03 -19.76 -11.72
CA LEU A 529 8.42 -19.93 -12.13
C LEU A 529 8.93 -21.36 -11.87
N GLN A 530 8.64 -21.93 -10.69
CA GLN A 530 9.03 -23.30 -10.32
C GLN A 530 8.36 -24.38 -11.19
N ARG A 531 7.15 -24.09 -11.70
CA ARG A 531 6.41 -24.97 -12.61
C ARG A 531 6.76 -24.75 -14.09
N GLY A 532 7.55 -23.73 -14.40
CA GLY A 532 7.89 -23.36 -15.78
C GLY A 532 6.73 -22.74 -16.57
N GLU A 533 5.71 -22.20 -15.90
CA GLU A 533 4.62 -21.46 -16.54
C GLU A 533 5.10 -20.11 -17.10
N CYS A 534 6.18 -19.57 -16.52
CA CYS A 534 6.92 -18.41 -17.02
C CYS A 534 8.44 -18.60 -16.84
N THR A 535 9.23 -17.80 -17.57
CA THR A 535 10.70 -17.76 -17.45
C THR A 535 11.17 -16.70 -16.46
N SER A 536 10.43 -15.60 -16.38
CA SER A 536 10.61 -14.49 -15.46
C SER A 536 9.25 -13.92 -15.03
N ALA A 537 9.21 -13.09 -13.99
CA ALA A 537 7.99 -12.46 -13.53
C ALA A 537 8.23 -11.05 -12.98
N LEU A 538 7.30 -10.15 -13.29
CA LEU A 538 7.15 -8.86 -12.61
C LEU A 538 6.13 -9.02 -11.48
N VAL A 539 6.53 -8.63 -10.27
CA VAL A 539 5.72 -8.75 -9.07
C VAL A 539 5.57 -7.39 -8.42
N GLY A 540 4.34 -6.86 -8.43
CA GLY A 540 4.02 -5.52 -7.96
C GLY A 540 3.12 -5.51 -6.73
N GLY A 541 3.17 -4.41 -5.99
CA GLY A 541 2.24 -4.07 -4.92
C GLY A 541 2.03 -2.57 -4.91
N VAL A 542 0.79 -2.08 -4.92
CA VAL A 542 0.54 -0.63 -4.96
C VAL A 542 -0.71 -0.23 -4.17
N THR A 543 -0.60 0.91 -3.51
CA THR A 543 -1.70 1.65 -2.91
C THR A 543 -1.41 3.13 -3.01
N VAL A 544 -2.36 3.86 -3.62
CA VAL A 544 -2.43 5.32 -3.60
C VAL A 544 -3.84 5.69 -3.16
N LEU A 545 -3.96 6.51 -2.13
CA LEU A 545 -5.22 7.01 -1.61
C LEU A 545 -5.75 8.12 -2.51
N SER A 546 -6.88 7.84 -3.15
CA SER A 546 -7.59 8.83 -3.98
C SER A 546 -8.60 9.67 -3.19
N SER A 547 -8.90 9.24 -1.95
CA SER A 547 -9.83 9.89 -1.02
C SER A 547 -9.16 10.00 0.36
N PRO A 548 -9.41 11.09 1.12
CA PRO A 548 -8.88 11.28 2.48
C PRO A 548 -9.63 10.48 3.55
N THR A 549 -10.57 9.62 3.14
CA THR A 549 -11.25 8.67 4.03
C THR A 549 -10.28 7.64 4.56
N ALA A 550 -10.31 7.39 5.86
CA ALA A 550 -9.60 6.26 6.45
C ALA A 550 -9.98 4.95 5.74
N PRO A 551 -9.00 4.10 5.40
CA PRO A 551 -9.29 2.71 5.07
C PRO A 551 -10.16 2.09 6.17
N LEU A 552 -11.10 1.22 5.78
CA LEU A 552 -12.04 0.59 6.72
C LEU A 552 -11.26 -0.03 7.88
N ASP A 553 -11.42 0.54 9.06
CA ASP A 553 -10.57 0.27 10.20
C ASP A 553 -11.12 -0.92 11.01
N LEU A 554 -10.51 -2.09 10.81
CA LEU A 554 -10.90 -3.34 11.44
C LEU A 554 -10.05 -3.68 12.69
N GLY A 555 -9.22 -2.74 13.18
CA GLY A 555 -8.26 -2.97 14.26
C GLY A 555 -7.87 -1.74 15.11
N GLY A 556 -8.41 -0.57 14.82
CA GLY A 556 -8.12 0.70 15.48
C GLY A 556 -7.02 1.50 14.76
N MET A 557 -7.33 2.74 14.38
CA MET A 557 -6.39 3.74 13.91
C MET A 557 -5.68 4.39 15.10
N ALA A 558 -4.36 4.54 14.99
CA ALA A 558 -3.59 5.25 16.01
C ALA A 558 -4.02 6.73 16.05
N PRO A 559 -4.30 7.33 17.23
CA PRO A 559 -4.69 8.74 17.32
C PRO A 559 -3.67 9.74 16.75
N ASP A 560 -2.38 9.36 16.71
CA ASP A 560 -1.28 10.12 16.10
C ASP A 560 -0.86 9.59 14.72
N GLU A 561 -1.64 8.63 14.19
CA GLU A 561 -1.51 7.97 12.88
C GLU A 561 -0.12 7.38 12.62
N ARG A 562 0.55 6.91 13.68
CA ARG A 562 1.85 6.24 13.61
C ARG A 562 1.76 4.77 13.99
N CYS A 563 2.49 3.92 13.27
CA CYS A 563 2.66 2.51 13.61
C CYS A 563 3.72 2.34 14.71
N LYS A 564 3.30 2.32 15.98
CA LYS A 564 4.19 2.09 17.15
C LYS A 564 4.36 0.60 17.43
N ALA A 565 4.83 -0.13 16.42
CA ALA A 565 4.84 -1.59 16.40
C ALA A 565 5.65 -2.23 17.54
N PHE A 566 5.05 -3.20 18.22
CA PHE A 566 5.60 -3.97 19.34
C PHE A 566 5.98 -3.12 20.56
N SER A 567 5.59 -1.85 20.58
CA SER A 567 5.85 -0.89 21.65
C SER A 567 4.80 -1.01 22.76
N ALA A 568 5.14 -0.59 23.97
CA ALA A 568 4.16 -0.34 25.03
C ALA A 568 3.18 0.79 24.66
N ALA A 569 3.55 1.65 23.70
CA ALA A 569 2.72 2.73 23.18
C ALA A 569 1.88 2.34 21.95
N ALA A 570 1.83 1.04 21.59
CA ALA A 570 1.00 0.54 20.49
C ALA A 570 -0.49 0.79 20.76
N ASP A 571 -1.11 1.66 19.96
CA ASP A 571 -2.49 2.12 20.14
C ASP A 571 -3.31 2.12 18.83
N GLY A 572 -2.77 1.53 17.76
CA GLY A 572 -3.46 1.42 16.48
C GLY A 572 -2.53 1.47 15.28
N THR A 573 -3.14 1.49 14.09
CA THR A 573 -2.43 1.54 12.81
C THR A 573 -2.32 2.98 12.30
N GLY A 574 -1.14 3.37 11.86
CA GLY A 574 -0.91 4.54 11.02
C GLY A 574 -1.00 4.18 9.54
N TRP A 575 -1.88 4.79 8.77
CA TRP A 575 -2.06 4.44 7.36
C TRP A 575 -1.06 5.16 6.44
N GLY A 576 -0.71 4.51 5.34
CA GLY A 576 0.18 5.09 4.35
C GLY A 576 0.02 4.48 2.97
N GLU A 577 0.59 5.17 2.01
CA GLU A 577 0.69 4.79 0.62
C GLU A 577 1.99 4.05 0.37
N GLY A 578 2.04 3.33 -0.73
CA GLY A 578 3.29 2.76 -1.19
C GLY A 578 3.14 1.95 -2.45
N ALA A 579 4.22 1.90 -3.21
CA ALA A 579 4.31 1.15 -4.44
C ALA A 579 5.66 0.44 -4.47
N ALA A 580 5.68 -0.84 -4.84
CA ALA A 580 6.88 -1.65 -4.97
C ALA A 580 6.75 -2.60 -6.15
N MET A 581 7.85 -2.87 -6.84
CA MET A 581 7.95 -3.78 -7.97
C MET A 581 9.24 -4.59 -7.88
N LEU A 582 9.16 -5.91 -8.07
CA LEU A 582 10.29 -6.81 -8.20
C LEU A 582 10.30 -7.45 -9.60
N MET A 583 11.48 -7.66 -10.15
CA MET A 583 11.70 -8.60 -11.26
C MET A 583 12.35 -9.86 -10.67
N VAL A 584 11.76 -11.02 -10.96
CA VAL A 584 12.18 -12.31 -10.40
C VAL A 584 12.34 -13.39 -11.46
N GLU A 585 13.30 -14.27 -11.26
CA GLU A 585 13.65 -15.38 -12.15
C GLU A 585 14.01 -16.63 -11.35
N ARG A 586 14.02 -17.81 -11.98
CA ARG A 586 14.70 -18.97 -11.38
C ARG A 586 16.19 -18.66 -11.21
N LEU A 587 16.80 -19.04 -10.09
CA LEU A 587 18.21 -18.74 -9.83
C LEU A 587 19.16 -19.31 -10.90
N SER A 588 18.88 -20.49 -11.42
CA SER A 588 19.61 -21.10 -12.54
C SER A 588 19.53 -20.25 -13.81
N GLU A 589 18.37 -19.66 -14.08
CA GLU A 589 18.12 -18.85 -15.27
C GLU A 589 18.82 -17.49 -15.17
N ALA A 590 18.70 -16.82 -14.02
CA ALA A 590 19.42 -15.59 -13.75
C ALA A 590 20.94 -15.79 -13.93
N ARG A 591 21.49 -16.91 -13.44
CA ARG A 591 22.90 -17.28 -13.65
C ARG A 591 23.24 -17.57 -15.10
N ARG A 592 22.38 -18.32 -15.81
CA ARG A 592 22.57 -18.66 -17.22
C ARG A 592 22.61 -17.41 -18.11
N LEU A 593 21.78 -16.43 -17.80
CA LEU A 593 21.69 -15.15 -18.53
C LEU A 593 22.68 -14.10 -18.02
N GLY A 594 23.36 -14.35 -16.90
CA GLY A 594 24.27 -13.40 -16.26
C GLY A 594 23.55 -12.17 -15.73
N HIS A 595 22.30 -12.33 -15.28
CA HIS A 595 21.54 -11.30 -14.59
C HIS A 595 22.01 -11.16 -13.12
N PRO A 596 22.00 -9.94 -12.56
CA PRO A 596 22.39 -9.73 -11.17
C PRO A 596 21.43 -10.47 -10.23
N VAL A 597 21.96 -11.02 -9.13
CA VAL A 597 21.15 -11.63 -8.08
C VAL A 597 21.29 -10.77 -6.83
N LEU A 598 20.23 -10.03 -6.50
CA LEU A 598 20.21 -9.10 -5.36
C LEU A 598 19.96 -9.86 -4.04
N ALA A 599 19.08 -10.85 -4.10
CA ALA A 599 18.75 -11.79 -3.04
C ALA A 599 17.96 -12.97 -3.64
N VAL A 600 17.59 -13.93 -2.80
CA VAL A 600 16.85 -15.12 -3.20
C VAL A 600 15.64 -15.32 -2.30
N VAL A 601 14.45 -15.53 -2.89
CA VAL A 601 13.29 -16.07 -2.18
C VAL A 601 13.48 -17.58 -2.07
N ARG A 602 13.78 -18.05 -0.87
CA ARG A 602 14.09 -19.46 -0.59
C ARG A 602 12.86 -20.31 -0.37
N GLY A 603 11.82 -19.74 0.21
CA GLY A 603 10.57 -20.43 0.48
C GLY A 603 9.47 -19.43 0.80
N SER A 604 8.22 -19.87 0.63
CA SER A 604 7.05 -19.08 0.96
C SER A 604 5.88 -19.97 1.31
N ALA A 605 4.97 -19.47 2.14
CA ALA A 605 3.72 -20.14 2.43
C ALA A 605 2.58 -19.13 2.61
N VAL A 606 1.38 -19.58 2.26
CA VAL A 606 0.12 -18.85 2.43
C VAL A 606 -0.86 -19.73 3.18
N ASN A 607 -1.57 -19.18 4.16
CA ASN A 607 -2.70 -19.85 4.80
C ASN A 607 -3.81 -18.85 5.17
N HIS A 608 -4.81 -19.33 5.91
CA HIS A 608 -5.92 -18.53 6.41
C HIS A 608 -6.10 -18.77 7.91
N ASN A 609 -6.63 -17.76 8.61
CA ASN A 609 -7.08 -17.87 10.00
C ASN A 609 -8.07 -19.04 10.20
N GLY A 610 -8.90 -19.29 9.18
CA GLY A 610 -10.03 -20.21 9.26
C GLY A 610 -11.09 -19.69 10.23
N GLU A 611 -11.70 -20.59 11.00
CA GLU A 611 -12.55 -20.21 12.12
C GLU A 611 -11.71 -19.51 13.19
N SER A 612 -12.04 -18.27 13.52
CA SER A 612 -11.35 -17.39 14.47
C SER A 612 -12.36 -16.48 15.17
N ASN A 613 -11.96 -15.79 16.25
CA ASN A 613 -12.84 -14.91 17.04
C ASN A 613 -13.16 -13.59 16.33
N GLY A 614 -13.90 -13.69 15.23
CA GLY A 614 -14.25 -12.59 14.35
C GLY A 614 -13.40 -12.58 13.07
N LEU A 615 -14.01 -12.15 11.97
CA LEU A 615 -13.40 -12.18 10.63
C LEU A 615 -12.06 -11.43 10.58
N SER A 616 -11.96 -10.30 11.28
CA SER A 616 -10.77 -9.44 11.30
C SER A 616 -9.75 -9.77 12.39
N ALA A 617 -10.06 -10.68 13.31
CA ALA A 617 -9.20 -10.94 14.45
C ALA A 617 -7.92 -11.70 14.04
N PRO A 618 -6.74 -11.31 14.55
CA PRO A 618 -5.52 -12.09 14.36
C PRO A 618 -5.61 -13.45 15.08
N ASN A 619 -4.90 -14.46 14.57
CA ASN A 619 -4.85 -15.81 15.16
C ASN A 619 -3.40 -16.33 15.21
N GLY A 620 -2.83 -16.44 16.41
CA GLY A 620 -1.44 -16.84 16.64
C GLY A 620 -1.10 -18.23 16.07
N PRO A 621 -1.89 -19.28 16.31
CA PRO A 621 -1.65 -20.61 15.75
C PRO A 621 -1.58 -20.62 14.22
N SER A 622 -2.39 -19.82 13.53
CA SER A 622 -2.35 -19.69 12.07
C SER A 622 -1.05 -19.03 11.60
N GLN A 623 -0.57 -18.01 12.32
CA GLN A 623 0.73 -17.38 12.05
C GLN A 623 1.89 -18.37 12.27
N GLN A 624 1.86 -19.15 13.36
CA GLN A 624 2.86 -20.19 13.59
C GLN A 624 2.87 -21.25 12.48
N ARG A 625 1.70 -21.68 12.00
CA ARG A 625 1.58 -22.66 10.91
C ARG A 625 2.15 -22.11 9.59
N VAL A 626 1.87 -20.85 9.23
CA VAL A 626 2.41 -20.28 7.98
C VAL A 626 3.93 -20.10 8.06
N ILE A 627 4.47 -19.72 9.23
CA ILE A 627 5.92 -19.64 9.45
C ILE A 627 6.57 -21.01 9.26
N ARG A 628 6.07 -22.05 9.93
CA ARG A 628 6.59 -23.42 9.81
C ARG A 628 6.49 -23.95 8.38
N ALA A 629 5.39 -23.66 7.68
CA ALA A 629 5.22 -24.07 6.29
C ALA A 629 6.21 -23.36 5.35
N ALA A 630 6.48 -22.07 5.56
CA ALA A 630 7.47 -21.33 4.77
C ALA A 630 8.90 -21.85 5.01
N LEU A 631 9.25 -22.17 6.27
CA LEU A 631 10.52 -22.80 6.62
C LEU A 631 10.67 -24.20 5.99
N ALA A 632 9.62 -25.02 6.07
CA ALA A 632 9.58 -26.33 5.43
C ALA A 632 9.74 -26.23 3.90
N SER A 633 9.06 -25.27 3.27
CA SER A 633 9.21 -24.99 1.83
C SER A 633 10.62 -24.51 1.47
N ALA A 634 11.35 -23.88 2.39
CA ALA A 634 12.72 -23.44 2.18
C ALA A 634 13.77 -24.54 2.48
N GLY A 635 13.36 -25.62 3.13
CA GLY A 635 14.25 -26.66 3.68
C GLY A 635 15.14 -26.12 4.80
N LEU A 636 14.63 -25.26 5.67
CA LEU A 636 15.38 -24.58 6.72
C LEU A 636 14.80 -24.83 8.12
N GLU A 637 15.68 -24.86 9.12
CA GLU A 637 15.30 -24.84 10.53
C GLU A 637 15.08 -23.41 11.05
N PRO A 638 14.27 -23.20 12.11
CA PRO A 638 13.98 -21.86 12.61
C PRO A 638 15.22 -21.07 13.09
N ASP A 639 16.22 -21.73 13.66
CA ASP A 639 17.43 -21.08 14.18
C ASP A 639 18.41 -20.63 13.08
N GLU A 640 18.13 -21.00 11.83
CA GLU A 640 18.86 -20.55 10.65
C GLU A 640 18.43 -19.18 10.13
N VAL A 641 17.28 -18.65 10.59
CA VAL A 641 16.79 -17.30 10.23
C VAL A 641 17.19 -16.28 11.30
N ASP A 642 17.75 -15.15 10.86
CA ASP A 642 18.39 -14.17 11.73
C ASP A 642 17.46 -13.04 12.15
N ALA A 643 16.58 -12.62 11.24
CA ALA A 643 15.70 -11.49 11.44
C ALA A 643 14.31 -11.75 10.85
N VAL A 644 13.30 -11.06 11.37
CA VAL A 644 11.96 -10.99 10.78
C VAL A 644 11.56 -9.53 10.61
N GLU A 645 11.23 -9.17 9.37
CA GLU A 645 10.42 -8.02 9.05
C GLU A 645 8.95 -8.40 9.31
N GLY A 646 8.44 -7.94 10.45
CA GLY A 646 7.11 -8.27 10.95
C GLY A 646 5.99 -7.61 10.17
N HIS A 647 4.78 -8.13 10.33
CA HIS A 647 3.58 -7.43 9.91
C HIS A 647 3.41 -6.15 10.75
N GLY A 648 3.54 -6.25 12.08
CA GLY A 648 3.82 -5.16 13.03
C GLY A 648 3.09 -3.87 12.72
N THR A 649 1.79 -3.83 12.96
CA THR A 649 0.92 -2.69 12.61
C THR A 649 0.80 -1.65 13.73
N GLY A 650 1.32 -1.93 14.93
CA GLY A 650 1.14 -1.02 16.07
C GLY A 650 -0.16 -1.25 16.82
N THR A 651 -0.83 -2.39 16.60
CA THR A 651 -2.11 -2.67 17.25
C THR A 651 -1.93 -3.37 18.60
N PRO A 652 -2.68 -2.98 19.64
CA PRO A 652 -2.50 -3.52 20.99
C PRO A 652 -2.80 -5.03 21.09
N LEU A 653 -3.66 -5.56 20.20
CA LEU A 653 -3.96 -7.00 20.14
C LEU A 653 -3.07 -7.76 19.14
N GLY A 654 -2.82 -7.19 17.97
CA GLY A 654 -2.10 -7.88 16.89
C GLY A 654 -0.62 -8.06 17.17
N ASP A 655 0.04 -7.03 17.72
CA ASP A 655 1.48 -7.05 17.93
C ASP A 655 1.91 -8.12 18.97
N PRO A 656 1.22 -8.29 20.12
CA PRO A 656 1.54 -9.39 21.04
C PRO A 656 1.32 -10.77 20.43
N ILE A 657 0.26 -10.95 19.65
CA ILE A 657 -0.04 -12.25 19.00
C ILE A 657 1.06 -12.60 17.99
N GLU A 658 1.53 -11.62 17.21
CA GLU A 658 2.63 -11.83 16.27
C GLU A 658 3.95 -12.12 16.98
N ALA A 659 4.32 -11.33 17.99
CA ALA A 659 5.54 -11.56 18.74
C ALA A 659 5.57 -12.95 19.39
N GLN A 660 4.45 -13.37 19.99
CA GLN A 660 4.33 -14.71 20.59
C GLN A 660 4.38 -15.83 19.55
N ALA A 661 3.80 -15.65 18.35
CA ALA A 661 3.92 -16.61 17.27
C ALA A 661 5.38 -16.79 16.79
N LEU A 662 6.14 -15.69 16.74
CA LEU A 662 7.58 -15.71 16.45
C LEU A 662 8.37 -16.40 17.57
N GLN A 663 8.08 -16.11 18.84
CA GLN A 663 8.72 -16.80 19.98
C GLN A 663 8.44 -18.32 19.97
N ALA A 664 7.19 -18.71 19.66
CA ALA A 664 6.77 -20.10 19.58
C ALA A 664 7.33 -20.88 18.37
N THR A 665 7.97 -20.18 17.42
CA THR A 665 8.59 -20.75 16.23
C THR A 665 10.10 -20.51 16.25
N TYR A 666 10.53 -19.32 15.85
CA TYR A 666 11.93 -18.89 15.81
C TYR A 666 12.60 -18.78 17.19
N GLY A 667 11.85 -18.45 18.24
CA GLY A 667 12.40 -18.22 19.58
C GLY A 667 12.90 -19.48 20.29
N ARG A 668 12.49 -20.68 19.83
CA ARG A 668 12.85 -21.95 20.44
C ARG A 668 14.27 -22.39 20.04
N ASN A 669 14.97 -23.04 20.97
CA ASN A 669 16.29 -23.65 20.77
C ASN A 669 17.38 -22.69 20.24
N ARG A 670 17.23 -21.39 20.49
CA ARG A 670 18.19 -20.36 20.11
C ARG A 670 19.41 -20.37 21.02
N ALA A 671 20.59 -20.30 20.42
CA ALA A 671 21.85 -20.17 21.17
C ALA A 671 21.90 -18.82 21.92
N ALA A 672 22.47 -18.82 23.13
CA ALA A 672 22.65 -17.61 23.91
C ALA A 672 23.45 -16.55 23.13
N GLY A 673 22.96 -15.31 23.12
CA GLY A 673 23.57 -14.19 22.38
C GLY A 673 23.24 -14.13 20.89
N ARG A 674 22.35 -14.99 20.36
CA ARG A 674 21.87 -14.95 18.97
C ARG A 674 20.33 -14.95 18.91
N PRO A 675 19.64 -13.87 19.33
CA PRO A 675 18.19 -13.77 19.25
C PRO A 675 17.70 -13.62 17.80
N LEU A 676 16.37 -13.74 17.59
CA LEU A 676 15.73 -13.30 16.33
C LEU A 676 15.65 -11.79 16.44
N TRP A 677 16.15 -11.07 15.45
CA TRP A 677 15.90 -9.64 15.37
C TRP A 677 14.52 -9.36 14.77
N LEU A 678 13.68 -8.62 15.47
CA LEU A 678 12.34 -8.24 15.02
C LEU A 678 12.27 -6.74 14.75
N GLY A 679 11.69 -6.34 13.63
CA GLY A 679 11.37 -4.94 13.34
C GLY A 679 10.33 -4.81 12.23
N THR A 680 9.96 -3.57 11.89
CA THR A 680 9.04 -3.30 10.78
C THR A 680 9.40 -1.97 10.10
N VAL A 681 9.20 -1.86 8.80
CA VAL A 681 9.32 -0.62 8.03
C VAL A 681 8.15 0.34 8.32
N LYS A 682 7.02 -0.20 8.81
CA LYS A 682 5.80 0.59 9.02
C LYS A 682 5.97 1.69 10.06
N SER A 683 6.90 1.51 11.00
CA SER A 683 7.24 2.54 11.98
C SER A 683 7.83 3.80 11.35
N ASN A 684 8.38 3.70 10.13
CA ASN A 684 8.98 4.82 9.40
C ASN A 684 8.00 5.48 8.44
N ILE A 685 7.22 4.68 7.69
CA ILE A 685 6.43 5.15 6.54
C ILE A 685 4.91 5.00 6.68
N GLY A 686 4.43 4.57 7.85
CA GLY A 686 3.04 4.10 8.00
C GLY A 686 2.82 2.72 7.36
N HIS A 687 1.58 2.23 7.34
CA HIS A 687 1.23 0.96 6.72
C HIS A 687 0.93 1.17 5.23
N PRO A 688 1.81 0.75 4.28
CA PRO A 688 1.63 0.95 2.83
C PRO A 688 0.64 -0.06 2.19
N GLN A 689 -0.32 -0.51 2.99
CA GLN A 689 -1.42 -1.42 2.63
C GLN A 689 -1.01 -2.57 1.67
N ALA A 690 -1.48 -2.59 0.42
CA ALA A 690 -1.23 -3.71 -0.50
C ALA A 690 0.25 -3.89 -0.84
N ALA A 691 1.07 -2.84 -0.78
CA ALA A 691 2.50 -2.89 -1.06
C ALA A 691 3.34 -3.41 0.13
N SER A 692 2.75 -3.55 1.32
CA SER A 692 3.41 -3.90 2.58
C SER A 692 4.40 -5.07 2.49
N GLY A 693 3.99 -6.18 1.88
CA GLY A 693 4.85 -7.36 1.76
C GLY A 693 6.15 -7.09 0.98
N LEU A 694 6.05 -6.49 -0.19
CA LEU A 694 7.21 -6.23 -1.05
C LEU A 694 8.11 -5.12 -0.51
N VAL A 695 7.56 -4.09 0.14
CA VAL A 695 8.38 -3.06 0.80
C VAL A 695 9.25 -3.68 1.89
N GLY A 696 8.67 -4.61 2.67
CA GLY A 696 9.43 -5.39 3.65
C GLY A 696 10.54 -6.24 3.02
N VAL A 697 10.27 -6.89 1.87
CA VAL A 697 11.29 -7.60 1.09
C VAL A 697 12.41 -6.67 0.66
N ILE A 698 12.11 -5.52 0.04
CA ILE A 698 13.12 -4.55 -0.42
C ILE A 698 14.00 -4.09 0.75
N LYS A 699 13.40 -3.72 1.90
CA LYS A 699 14.15 -3.35 3.12
C LYS A 699 15.12 -4.46 3.54
N MET A 700 14.68 -5.72 3.55
CA MET A 700 15.52 -6.85 3.96
C MET A 700 16.63 -7.17 2.95
N VAL A 701 16.37 -7.03 1.64
CA VAL A 701 17.42 -7.15 0.61
C VAL A 701 18.50 -6.09 0.82
N LEU A 702 18.12 -4.84 1.06
CA LEU A 702 19.06 -3.74 1.33
C LEU A 702 19.84 -3.99 2.63
N ALA A 703 19.18 -4.42 3.70
CA ALA A 703 19.81 -4.78 4.97
C ALA A 703 20.87 -5.89 4.79
N MET A 704 20.59 -6.91 3.97
CA MET A 704 21.55 -7.97 3.65
C MET A 704 22.76 -7.44 2.86
N ARG A 705 22.53 -6.56 1.88
CA ARG A 705 23.60 -5.97 1.06
C ARG A 705 24.51 -5.03 1.86
N HIS A 706 23.94 -4.28 2.79
CA HIS A 706 24.70 -3.39 3.67
C HIS A 706 25.26 -4.09 4.92
N GLY A 707 24.80 -5.31 5.23
CA GLY A 707 25.25 -6.05 6.42
C GLY A 707 24.84 -5.37 7.72
N VAL A 708 23.67 -4.72 7.74
CA VAL A 708 23.16 -3.94 8.87
C VAL A 708 21.65 -4.11 8.96
N LEU A 709 21.13 -4.31 10.17
CA LEU A 709 19.70 -4.29 10.48
C LEU A 709 19.34 -2.92 11.07
N PRO A 710 18.58 -2.06 10.35
CA PRO A 710 18.16 -0.77 10.86
C PRO A 710 17.19 -0.89 12.03
N LYS A 711 17.22 0.09 12.96
CA LYS A 711 16.25 0.16 14.06
C LYS A 711 14.80 0.29 13.56
N SER A 712 13.87 -0.28 14.31
CA SER A 712 12.44 0.03 14.22
C SER A 712 12.14 1.24 15.10
N LEU A 713 11.35 2.20 14.64
CA LEU A 713 11.01 3.38 15.45
C LEU A 713 10.02 3.01 16.55
N TYR A 714 10.00 3.79 17.63
CA TYR A 714 9.12 3.62 18.81
C TYR A 714 9.36 2.33 19.63
N ALA A 715 10.45 1.62 19.34
CA ALA A 715 10.81 0.33 19.94
C ALA A 715 11.55 0.44 21.29
N ASP A 716 11.77 1.65 21.82
CA ASP A 716 12.57 1.86 23.04
C ASP A 716 11.94 1.22 24.30
N ALA A 717 10.60 1.21 24.37
CA ALA A 717 9.84 0.57 25.43
C ALA A 717 8.99 -0.55 24.83
N PRO A 718 9.43 -1.83 24.89
CA PRO A 718 8.72 -2.93 24.27
C PRO A 718 7.41 -3.24 25.04
N SER A 719 6.43 -3.83 24.34
CA SER A 719 5.11 -4.12 24.92
C SER A 719 5.21 -5.05 26.14
N PRO A 720 4.54 -4.74 27.27
CA PRO A 720 4.55 -5.58 28.47
C PRO A 720 3.73 -6.87 28.33
N GLU A 721 2.90 -6.97 27.28
CA GLU A 721 2.06 -8.15 27.00
C GLU A 721 2.87 -9.32 26.38
N VAL A 722 4.17 -9.12 26.15
CA VAL A 722 5.08 -10.11 25.56
C VAL A 722 6.24 -10.35 26.53
N ASP A 723 6.55 -11.63 26.78
CA ASP A 723 7.73 -12.01 27.57
C ASP A 723 8.98 -11.99 26.69
N TRP A 724 9.61 -10.81 26.57
CA TRP A 724 10.83 -10.62 25.78
C TRP A 724 12.06 -11.29 26.40
N ALA A 725 12.06 -11.53 27.72
CA ALA A 725 13.22 -12.06 28.42
C ALA A 725 13.45 -13.55 28.15
N SER A 726 12.37 -14.34 28.06
CA SER A 726 12.45 -15.79 27.84
C SER A 726 12.29 -16.23 26.38
N GLY A 727 11.80 -15.34 25.51
CA GLY A 727 11.28 -15.72 24.18
C GLY A 727 12.28 -15.85 23.03
N GLY A 728 13.58 -15.62 23.23
CA GLY A 728 14.61 -15.77 22.18
C GLY A 728 14.45 -14.82 20.96
N VAL A 729 13.61 -13.79 21.08
CA VAL A 729 13.32 -12.75 20.09
C VAL A 729 13.65 -11.40 20.72
N SER A 730 14.33 -10.52 19.98
CA SER A 730 14.73 -9.19 20.42
C SER A 730 14.29 -8.14 19.41
N LEU A 731 13.63 -7.09 19.90
CA LEU A 731 13.18 -5.97 19.10
C LEU A 731 14.40 -5.11 18.68
N LEU A 732 14.43 -4.66 17.43
CA LEU A 732 15.46 -3.78 16.88
C LEU A 732 15.26 -2.34 17.39
N ALA A 733 15.47 -2.10 18.68
CA ALA A 733 15.43 -0.75 19.26
C ALA A 733 16.60 0.14 18.77
N GLU A 734 17.71 -0.49 18.41
CA GLU A 734 18.89 0.16 17.83
C GLU A 734 19.33 -0.53 16.54
N THR A 735 20.14 0.16 15.75
CA THR A 735 20.72 -0.39 14.52
C THR A 735 21.81 -1.40 14.89
N VAL A 736 21.71 -2.62 14.38
CA VAL A 736 22.62 -3.73 14.73
C VAL A 736 23.42 -4.18 13.51
N PRO A 737 24.75 -4.40 13.63
CA PRO A 737 25.53 -5.05 12.57
C PRO A 737 25.00 -6.46 12.28
N TRP A 738 24.92 -6.84 11.01
CA TRP A 738 24.58 -8.19 10.57
C TRP A 738 25.83 -8.84 9.95
N PRO A 739 26.76 -9.37 10.76
CA PRO A 739 28.06 -9.82 10.27
C PRO A 739 27.97 -11.05 9.38
N GLU A 740 28.99 -11.24 8.53
CA GLU A 740 29.18 -12.50 7.82
C GLU A 740 29.63 -13.59 8.81
N THR A 741 28.94 -14.73 8.80
CA THR A 741 29.18 -15.82 9.75
C THR A 741 29.55 -17.14 9.08
N GLY A 742 29.83 -17.12 7.77
CA GLY A 742 30.04 -18.31 6.93
C GLY A 742 28.75 -18.98 6.44
N ARG A 743 27.58 -18.60 6.99
CA ARG A 743 26.26 -18.93 6.44
C ARG A 743 25.60 -17.70 5.79
N PRO A 744 24.73 -17.88 4.79
CA PRO A 744 23.97 -16.77 4.21
C PRO A 744 23.11 -16.05 5.26
N ARG A 745 23.05 -14.72 5.18
CA ARG A 745 22.09 -13.92 5.95
C ARG A 745 20.67 -14.28 5.51
N ARG A 746 19.76 -14.53 6.46
CA ARG A 746 18.38 -14.94 6.19
C ARG A 746 17.37 -14.15 6.99
N ALA A 747 16.30 -13.70 6.35
CA ALA A 747 15.19 -13.01 6.99
C ALA A 747 13.83 -13.59 6.61
N GLY A 748 12.92 -13.63 7.58
CA GLY A 748 11.50 -13.82 7.31
C GLY A 748 10.80 -12.48 7.01
N VAL A 749 9.79 -12.48 6.15
CA VAL A 749 8.91 -11.33 5.91
C VAL A 749 7.47 -11.76 6.10
N SER A 750 6.77 -11.17 7.07
CA SER A 750 5.38 -11.47 7.42
C SER A 750 4.43 -10.41 6.86
N SER A 751 3.32 -10.85 6.25
CA SER A 751 2.20 -9.96 5.95
C SER A 751 0.85 -10.64 6.17
N PHE A 752 0.03 -10.03 7.02
CA PHE A 752 -1.18 -10.63 7.55
C PHE A 752 -2.38 -9.73 7.27
N ALA A 753 -3.33 -10.20 6.47
CA ALA A 753 -4.51 -9.42 6.15
C ALA A 753 -5.60 -9.56 7.21
N ALA A 754 -6.35 -8.47 7.42
CA ALA A 754 -7.55 -8.48 8.26
C ALA A 754 -8.55 -9.53 7.78
N GLY A 755 -8.74 -9.73 6.47
CA GLY A 755 -9.63 -10.77 5.93
C GLY A 755 -9.26 -12.22 6.27
N GLY A 756 -8.12 -12.46 6.94
CA GLY A 756 -7.72 -13.76 7.48
C GLY A 756 -6.53 -14.40 6.75
N THR A 757 -6.25 -14.01 5.50
CA THR A 757 -5.10 -14.50 4.73
C THR A 757 -3.78 -14.09 5.39
N LYS A 758 -2.83 -15.04 5.46
CA LYS A 758 -1.49 -14.82 6.02
C LYS A 758 -0.44 -15.31 5.03
N VAL A 759 0.65 -14.58 4.91
CA VAL A 759 1.82 -14.97 4.12
C VAL A 759 3.08 -14.82 4.95
N HIS A 760 3.98 -15.79 4.82
CA HIS A 760 5.35 -15.67 5.31
C HIS A 760 6.32 -16.05 4.19
N LEU A 761 7.32 -15.20 3.96
CA LEU A 761 8.36 -15.37 2.95
C LEU A 761 9.71 -15.57 3.65
N ILE A 762 10.58 -16.42 3.10
CA ILE A 762 11.97 -16.54 3.53
C ILE A 762 12.87 -15.95 2.44
N VAL A 763 13.56 -14.86 2.76
CA VAL A 763 14.54 -14.20 1.90
C VAL A 763 15.94 -14.53 2.39
N GLU A 764 16.83 -14.84 1.45
CA GLU A 764 18.23 -15.20 1.70
C GLU A 764 19.16 -14.32 0.88
N GLN A 765 20.32 -14.03 1.47
CA GLN A 765 21.42 -13.34 0.80
C GLN A 765 21.76 -13.99 -0.54
N ALA A 766 22.06 -13.15 -1.53
CA ALA A 766 22.56 -13.63 -2.81
C ALA A 766 23.78 -14.57 -2.62
N PRO A 767 23.88 -15.66 -3.39
CA PRO A 767 25.07 -16.50 -3.39
C PRO A 767 26.30 -15.64 -3.68
N ALA A 768 27.42 -15.93 -3.00
CA ALA A 768 28.68 -15.23 -3.27
C ALA A 768 28.95 -15.25 -4.79
N ALA A 769 29.17 -14.06 -5.36
CA ALA A 769 29.66 -13.96 -6.72
C ALA A 769 30.94 -14.80 -6.81
N GLY A 770 31.17 -15.46 -7.97
CA GLY A 770 32.46 -16.10 -8.23
C GLY A 770 33.61 -15.11 -8.01
N PRO A 771 34.87 -15.57 -7.88
CA PRO A 771 36.01 -14.69 -7.61
C PRO A 771 35.95 -13.49 -8.57
N ALA A 772 35.77 -12.29 -8.01
CA ALA A 772 35.64 -11.06 -8.77
C ALA A 772 36.79 -11.00 -9.77
N ARG A 773 36.45 -10.91 -11.06
CA ARG A 773 37.47 -10.86 -12.10
C ARG A 773 38.28 -9.61 -11.85
N ARG A 774 39.59 -9.77 -11.63
CA ARG A 774 40.49 -8.65 -11.38
C ARG A 774 40.33 -7.68 -12.56
N PRO A 775 40.00 -6.40 -12.35
CA PRO A 775 39.94 -5.46 -13.46
C PRO A 775 41.30 -5.50 -14.15
N ALA A 776 41.31 -5.85 -15.43
CA ALA A 776 42.48 -5.58 -16.25
C ALA A 776 42.71 -4.07 -16.19
N PRO A 777 43.95 -3.58 -16.08
CA PRO A 777 44.21 -2.15 -16.14
C PRO A 777 43.91 -1.69 -17.58
N ALA A 778 42.66 -1.31 -17.85
CA ALA A 778 42.31 -0.71 -19.13
C ALA A 778 42.55 0.80 -19.02
N SER A 779 43.68 1.26 -19.56
CA SER A 779 43.87 2.66 -19.98
C SER A 779 43.15 2.96 -21.30
N ASP A 780 42.49 1.97 -21.88
CA ASP A 780 41.97 2.03 -23.23
C ASP A 780 40.53 2.59 -23.24
N PRO A 781 40.21 3.52 -24.16
CA PRO A 781 38.90 4.17 -24.19
C PRO A 781 37.74 3.19 -24.44
N VAL A 782 36.70 3.24 -23.59
CA VAL A 782 35.45 2.46 -23.75
C VAL A 782 34.28 3.31 -24.22
N PRO A 783 33.35 2.77 -25.04
CA PRO A 783 32.18 3.51 -25.50
C PRO A 783 31.12 3.66 -24.42
N VAL A 784 30.75 4.90 -24.14
CA VAL A 784 29.66 5.27 -23.25
C VAL A 784 28.47 5.63 -24.12
N LEU A 785 27.37 4.88 -23.98
CA LEU A 785 26.20 4.95 -24.84
C LEU A 785 24.99 5.45 -24.07
N LEU A 786 24.28 6.44 -24.60
CA LEU A 786 23.04 6.95 -24.02
C LEU A 786 21.99 7.04 -25.11
N SER A 787 20.73 6.82 -24.73
CA SER A 787 19.62 7.10 -25.63
C SER A 787 18.37 7.53 -24.87
N ALA A 788 17.49 8.25 -25.54
CA ALA A 788 16.17 8.64 -25.04
C ALA A 788 15.16 8.82 -26.18
N ARG A 789 13.87 8.93 -25.83
CA ARG A 789 12.81 9.21 -26.81
C ARG A 789 12.77 10.67 -27.27
N THR A 790 13.41 11.57 -26.54
CA THR A 790 13.52 13.00 -26.88
C THR A 790 14.93 13.51 -26.63
N VAL A 791 15.27 14.66 -27.21
CA VAL A 791 16.57 15.34 -26.97
C VAL A 791 16.68 15.77 -25.51
N GLU A 792 15.60 16.29 -24.92
CA GLU A 792 15.54 16.72 -23.53
C GLU A 792 15.72 15.54 -22.57
N GLY A 793 15.10 14.39 -22.87
CA GLY A 793 15.26 13.16 -22.09
C GLY A 793 16.70 12.66 -22.13
N LEU A 794 17.39 12.80 -23.26
CA LEU A 794 18.80 12.42 -23.39
C LEU A 794 19.70 13.29 -22.51
N ARG A 795 19.45 14.60 -22.47
CA ARG A 795 20.17 15.55 -21.61
C ARG A 795 19.95 15.26 -20.13
N GLU A 796 18.70 15.05 -19.74
CA GLU A 796 18.33 14.73 -18.35
C GLU A 796 18.92 13.38 -17.92
N GLN A 797 18.93 12.37 -18.80
CA GLN A 797 19.58 11.10 -18.53
C GLN A 797 21.09 11.28 -18.30
N ALA A 798 21.76 12.08 -19.12
CA ALA A 798 23.18 12.38 -18.97
C ALA A 798 23.47 13.08 -17.63
N ARG A 799 22.66 14.07 -17.24
CA ARG A 799 22.76 14.76 -15.95
C ARG A 799 22.64 13.79 -14.77
N ARG A 800 21.57 12.97 -14.75
CA ARG A 800 21.32 12.00 -13.66
C ARG A 800 22.46 11.00 -13.52
N ILE A 801 22.94 10.45 -14.64
CA ILE A 801 24.09 9.54 -14.63
C ILE A 801 25.35 10.27 -14.14
N GLY A 802 25.59 11.50 -14.59
CA GLY A 802 26.70 12.34 -14.16
C GLY A 802 26.75 12.54 -12.64
N GLU A 803 25.63 12.91 -12.03
CA GLU A 803 25.49 13.07 -10.57
C GLU A 803 25.71 11.75 -9.83
N SER A 804 25.16 10.66 -10.36
CA SER A 804 25.28 9.32 -9.77
C SER A 804 26.72 8.79 -9.86
N VAL A 805 27.43 9.06 -10.94
CA VAL A 805 28.85 8.72 -11.07
C VAL A 805 29.68 9.60 -10.16
N ALA A 806 29.44 10.92 -10.14
CA ALA A 806 30.18 11.88 -9.32
C ALA A 806 30.14 11.55 -7.82
N SER A 807 28.97 11.15 -7.30
CA SER A 807 28.78 10.75 -5.90
C SER A 807 29.42 9.41 -5.52
N ARG A 808 29.90 8.61 -6.49
CA ARG A 808 30.50 7.28 -6.26
C ARG A 808 31.90 7.18 -6.90
N PRO A 809 32.95 7.70 -6.24
CA PRO A 809 34.33 7.71 -6.75
C PRO A 809 34.92 6.34 -7.10
N ALA A 810 34.43 5.28 -6.45
CA ALA A 810 34.94 3.92 -6.62
C ALA A 810 34.41 3.19 -7.87
N LEU A 811 33.45 3.75 -8.61
CA LEU A 811 32.93 3.12 -9.84
C LEU A 811 33.96 3.16 -10.96
N ALA A 812 34.24 2.00 -11.57
CA ALA A 812 35.08 1.92 -12.75
C ALA A 812 34.33 2.40 -14.00
N VAL A 813 35.06 3.01 -14.93
CA VAL A 813 34.50 3.52 -16.19
C VAL A 813 33.95 2.37 -17.05
N SER A 814 34.67 1.24 -17.09
CA SER A 814 34.26 0.01 -17.79
C SER A 814 32.90 -0.50 -17.31
N ASP A 815 32.65 -0.48 -15.99
CA ASP A 815 31.41 -0.96 -15.41
C ASP A 815 30.22 -0.07 -15.80
N VAL A 816 30.42 1.25 -15.80
CA VAL A 816 29.41 2.23 -16.23
C VAL A 816 29.11 2.07 -17.72
N ALA A 817 30.15 1.97 -18.56
CA ALA A 817 30.01 1.78 -20.00
C ALA A 817 29.29 0.46 -20.32
N TRP A 818 29.71 -0.63 -19.69
CA TRP A 818 29.09 -1.95 -19.82
C TRP A 818 27.60 -1.91 -19.46
N SER A 819 27.25 -1.35 -18.31
CA SER A 819 25.87 -1.28 -17.82
C SER A 819 24.95 -0.48 -18.75
N LEU A 820 25.46 0.61 -19.33
CA LEU A 820 24.73 1.42 -20.30
C LEU A 820 24.57 0.70 -21.65
N ALA A 821 25.58 -0.05 -22.07
CA ALA A 821 25.59 -0.71 -23.37
C ALA A 821 24.76 -2.00 -23.42
N THR A 822 24.70 -2.76 -22.31
CA THR A 822 24.05 -4.07 -22.29
C THR A 822 22.69 -4.08 -21.57
N GLY A 823 22.42 -3.10 -20.70
CA GLY A 823 21.26 -3.09 -19.81
C GLY A 823 20.24 -1.97 -20.05
N ARG A 824 20.28 -1.30 -21.20
CA ARG A 824 19.38 -0.18 -21.53
C ARG A 824 18.79 -0.32 -22.93
N SER A 825 17.55 0.14 -23.10
CA SER A 825 16.95 0.27 -24.43
C SER A 825 17.68 1.34 -25.25
N ALA A 826 17.91 1.05 -26.53
CA ALA A 826 18.38 1.99 -27.54
C ALA A 826 17.21 2.72 -28.23
N PHE A 827 16.83 3.89 -27.73
CA PHE A 827 15.76 4.74 -28.26
C PHE A 827 16.18 5.54 -29.51
N ALA A 828 15.31 6.42 -30.00
CA ALA A 828 15.52 7.16 -31.24
C ALA A 828 16.65 8.18 -31.15
N HIS A 829 16.72 9.00 -30.10
CA HIS A 829 17.81 9.95 -29.91
C HIS A 829 18.94 9.24 -29.19
N ARG A 830 20.07 9.09 -29.86
CA ARG A 830 21.23 8.35 -29.36
C ARG A 830 22.45 9.25 -29.31
N ALA A 831 23.28 9.05 -28.31
CA ALA A 831 24.60 9.65 -28.22
C ALA A 831 25.62 8.64 -27.76
N ALA A 832 26.85 8.82 -28.24
CA ALA A 832 27.97 8.02 -27.84
C ALA A 832 29.25 8.86 -27.76
N PHE A 833 30.13 8.51 -26.83
CA PHE A 833 31.48 9.05 -26.73
C PHE A 833 32.42 8.00 -26.12
N LEU A 834 33.72 8.17 -26.31
CA LEU A 834 34.73 7.30 -25.69
C LEU A 834 35.26 7.91 -24.39
N ALA A 835 35.38 7.11 -23.34
CA ALA A 835 35.98 7.50 -22.07
C ALA A 835 37.11 6.53 -21.69
N ALA A 836 38.32 7.05 -21.50
CA ALA A 836 39.47 6.28 -21.01
C ALA A 836 39.60 6.31 -19.48
N ASP A 837 39.08 7.37 -18.86
CA ASP A 837 39.14 7.60 -17.43
C ASP A 837 37.88 8.31 -16.93
N ARG A 838 37.84 8.50 -15.62
CA ARG A 838 36.71 9.11 -14.92
C ARG A 838 36.51 10.57 -15.32
N GLU A 839 37.59 11.30 -15.61
CA GLU A 839 37.51 12.70 -16.04
C GLU A 839 36.85 12.79 -17.41
N GLY A 840 37.25 11.94 -18.36
CA GLY A 840 36.64 11.80 -19.66
C GLY A 840 35.18 11.36 -19.60
N LEU A 841 34.83 10.45 -18.68
CA LEU A 841 33.43 10.03 -18.45
C LEU A 841 32.56 11.21 -18.00
N LEU A 842 32.99 11.96 -16.99
CA LEU A 842 32.23 13.09 -16.45
C LEU A 842 32.15 14.25 -17.46
N ALA A 843 33.24 14.54 -18.17
CA ALA A 843 33.26 15.57 -19.21
C ALA A 843 32.31 15.24 -20.37
N GLY A 844 32.28 13.98 -20.81
CA GLY A 844 31.36 13.52 -21.84
C GLY A 844 29.89 13.62 -21.42
N LEU A 845 29.56 13.22 -20.18
CA LEU A 845 28.21 13.36 -19.63
C LEU A 845 27.78 14.83 -19.51
N ALA A 846 28.67 15.71 -19.04
CA ALA A 846 28.40 17.14 -18.94
C ALA A 846 28.17 17.79 -20.32
N ALA A 847 28.94 17.41 -21.34
CA ALA A 847 28.71 17.91 -22.70
C ALA A 847 27.39 17.43 -23.31
N LEU A 848 26.97 16.19 -22.99
CA LEU A 848 25.65 15.71 -23.37
C LEU A 848 24.53 16.49 -22.69
N GLU A 849 24.67 16.78 -21.40
CA GLU A 849 23.74 17.62 -20.63
C GLU A 849 23.60 19.02 -21.23
N CYS A 850 24.71 19.73 -21.46
CA CYS A 850 24.70 21.10 -22.00
C CYS A 850 24.29 21.15 -23.49
N GLY A 851 24.28 20.01 -24.17
CA GLY A 851 24.07 19.97 -25.62
C GLY A 851 25.29 20.42 -26.42
N ASP A 852 26.44 20.61 -25.77
CA ASP A 852 27.66 21.10 -26.40
C ASP A 852 28.30 20.04 -27.30
N PRO A 853 28.90 20.45 -28.44
CA PRO A 853 29.70 19.56 -29.25
C PRO A 853 31.09 19.38 -28.63
N LEU A 854 31.33 18.23 -28.00
CA LEU A 854 32.69 17.71 -27.85
C LEU A 854 33.12 17.09 -29.20
N GLU A 855 34.36 17.31 -29.65
CA GLU A 855 34.93 16.66 -30.84
C GLU A 855 34.80 15.12 -30.83
N ARG A 856 34.59 14.53 -29.65
CA ARG A 856 34.52 13.08 -29.40
C ARG A 856 33.11 12.56 -29.09
N THR A 857 32.08 13.39 -29.19
CA THR A 857 30.68 12.98 -28.98
C THR A 857 29.96 12.89 -30.31
N VAL A 858 29.45 11.71 -30.64
CA VAL A 858 28.61 11.49 -31.81
C VAL A 858 27.15 11.43 -31.36
N ARG A 859 26.27 12.18 -32.02
CA ARG A 859 24.82 12.15 -31.81
C ARG A 859 24.11 11.77 -33.09
N GLY A 860 22.98 11.10 -32.97
CA GLY A 860 22.13 10.74 -34.09
C GLY A 860 20.68 10.55 -33.67
N GLU A 861 19.79 10.63 -34.66
CA GLU A 861 18.39 10.28 -34.53
C GLU A 861 18.12 9.07 -35.42
N ALA A 862 17.57 8.01 -34.83
CA ALA A 862 17.35 6.73 -35.47
C ALA A 862 15.97 6.18 -35.07
N PRO A 863 14.89 6.59 -35.78
CA PRO A 863 13.52 6.18 -35.44
C PRO A 863 13.27 4.67 -35.67
N GLY A 864 14.15 3.97 -36.39
CA GLY A 864 14.08 2.54 -36.64
C GLY A 864 15.45 1.88 -36.72
N THR A 865 15.46 0.59 -37.02
CA THR A 865 16.70 -0.16 -37.26
C THR A 865 17.22 0.14 -38.66
N ALA A 866 18.39 0.74 -38.74
CA ALA A 866 19.06 0.99 -40.00
C ALA A 866 19.70 -0.28 -40.55
N ARG A 867 19.78 -0.38 -41.88
CA ARG A 867 20.40 -1.50 -42.57
C ARG A 867 21.88 -1.20 -42.83
N PRO A 868 22.82 -1.94 -42.23
CA PRO A 868 24.23 -1.66 -42.42
C PRO A 868 24.67 -2.10 -43.82
N VAL A 869 25.42 -1.24 -44.50
CA VAL A 869 26.11 -1.56 -45.76
C VAL A 869 27.61 -1.45 -45.51
N LEU A 870 28.37 -2.50 -45.83
CA LEU A 870 29.82 -2.45 -45.70
C LEU A 870 30.43 -1.75 -46.92
N VAL A 871 31.23 -0.71 -46.67
CA VAL A 871 31.89 0.07 -47.72
C VAL A 871 33.40 -0.19 -47.70
N PHE A 872 33.89 -0.81 -48.77
CA PHE A 872 35.29 -1.16 -49.00
C PHE A 872 35.93 -0.09 -49.88
N ARG A 873 36.98 0.59 -49.41
CA ARG A 873 37.54 1.75 -50.15
C ARG A 873 38.69 1.37 -51.08
N GLY A 874 39.37 0.26 -50.81
CA GLY A 874 40.55 -0.17 -51.54
C GLY A 874 41.80 0.66 -51.25
N ALA A 875 42.97 0.07 -51.53
CA ALA A 875 44.34 0.57 -51.32
C ALA A 875 44.64 1.26 -49.96
N ALA A 876 45.45 0.59 -49.14
CA ALA A 876 45.84 1.06 -47.81
C ALA A 876 46.54 2.44 -47.83
N PRO A 877 46.35 3.28 -46.77
CA PRO A 877 47.16 4.47 -46.58
C PRO A 877 48.65 4.12 -46.56
N ALA A 878 49.52 5.10 -46.87
CA ALA A 878 50.94 4.97 -46.59
C ALA A 878 51.10 4.51 -45.12
N GLY A 879 51.90 3.46 -44.90
CA GLY A 879 52.02 2.81 -43.58
C GLY A 879 52.28 3.80 -42.44
N PRO A 880 52.05 3.39 -41.18
CA PRO A 880 52.13 4.28 -40.03
C PRO A 880 53.50 4.97 -39.96
N PRO A 881 53.57 6.19 -39.37
CA PRO A 881 54.84 6.86 -39.11
C PRO A 881 55.84 5.91 -38.41
N ALA A 882 57.13 6.03 -38.75
CA ALA A 882 58.16 5.16 -38.20
C ALA A 882 58.13 5.17 -36.65
N GLY A 883 57.90 4.00 -36.04
CA GLY A 883 57.83 3.82 -34.59
C GLY A 883 56.43 3.60 -34.01
N GLN A 884 55.37 3.60 -34.83
CA GLN A 884 54.01 3.20 -34.44
C GLN A 884 53.66 1.81 -35.01
N ASP A 885 52.92 1.03 -34.22
CA ASP A 885 52.37 -0.25 -34.67
C ASP A 885 51.25 -0.02 -35.71
N SER A 886 51.10 -0.94 -36.66
CA SER A 886 50.02 -0.81 -37.65
C SER A 886 48.66 -1.12 -37.03
N VAL A 887 47.61 -0.46 -37.52
CA VAL A 887 46.21 -0.74 -37.13
C VAL A 887 45.89 -2.24 -37.21
N ALA A 888 46.38 -2.91 -38.25
CA ALA A 888 46.18 -4.34 -38.42
C ALA A 888 46.90 -5.19 -37.36
N LYS A 889 48.09 -4.75 -36.90
CA LYS A 889 48.86 -5.47 -35.88
C LYS A 889 48.12 -5.48 -34.54
N GLU A 890 47.61 -4.33 -34.11
CA GLU A 890 46.84 -4.23 -32.86
C GLU A 890 45.57 -5.09 -32.91
N LEU A 891 44.83 -5.05 -34.02
CA LEU A 891 43.63 -5.89 -34.20
C LEU A 891 43.98 -7.39 -34.26
N TYR A 892 45.11 -7.76 -34.88
CA TYR A 892 45.59 -9.14 -34.96
C TYR A 892 45.97 -9.70 -33.58
N GLU A 893 46.58 -8.88 -32.72
CA GLU A 893 46.95 -9.29 -31.36
C GLU A 893 45.74 -9.34 -30.41
N THR A 894 44.71 -8.52 -30.66
CA THR A 894 43.54 -8.39 -29.78
C THR A 894 42.41 -9.36 -30.15
N PHE A 895 42.11 -9.53 -31.44
CA PHE A 895 40.94 -10.26 -31.92
C PHE A 895 41.36 -11.53 -32.70
N PRO A 896 41.20 -12.73 -32.11
CA PRO A 896 41.48 -13.99 -32.81
C PRO A 896 40.74 -14.13 -34.15
N ALA A 897 39.48 -13.69 -34.21
CA ALA A 897 38.70 -13.71 -35.45
C ALA A 897 39.32 -12.88 -36.58
N PHE A 898 39.90 -11.73 -36.24
CA PHE A 898 40.61 -10.90 -37.22
C PHE A 898 41.91 -11.58 -37.66
N ALA A 899 42.66 -12.16 -36.71
CA ALA A 899 43.89 -12.87 -37.01
C ALA A 899 43.67 -14.06 -37.95
N ASP A 900 42.68 -14.90 -37.65
CA ASP A 900 42.31 -16.07 -38.46
C ASP A 900 41.87 -15.65 -39.87
N ALA A 901 41.04 -14.61 -39.98
CA ALA A 901 40.57 -14.10 -41.26
C ALA A 901 41.71 -13.47 -42.09
N LEU A 902 42.62 -12.75 -41.43
CA LEU A 902 43.79 -12.16 -42.09
C LEU A 902 44.75 -13.25 -42.60
N ASP A 903 45.08 -14.22 -41.76
CA ASP A 903 45.98 -15.32 -42.12
C ASP A 903 45.41 -16.16 -43.26
N ALA A 904 44.09 -16.40 -43.28
CA ALA A 904 43.41 -17.07 -44.38
C ALA A 904 43.49 -16.25 -45.68
N ALA A 905 43.23 -14.94 -45.64
CA ALA A 905 43.34 -14.07 -46.81
C ALA A 905 44.78 -14.01 -47.34
N CYS A 906 45.77 -13.88 -46.45
CA CYS A 906 47.20 -13.87 -46.81
C CYS A 906 47.64 -15.19 -47.46
N ALA A 907 47.18 -16.34 -46.98
CA ALA A 907 47.53 -17.65 -47.55
C ALA A 907 47.15 -17.77 -49.04
N HIS A 908 46.02 -17.19 -49.46
CA HIS A 908 45.62 -17.16 -50.86
C HIS A 908 46.46 -16.16 -51.70
N LEU A 909 46.86 -15.03 -51.11
CA LEU A 909 47.67 -14.00 -51.79
C LEU A 909 49.12 -14.44 -51.98
N ASP A 910 49.70 -15.13 -51.01
CA ASP A 910 51.11 -15.54 -50.99
C ASP A 910 51.44 -16.50 -52.14
N ALA A 911 50.45 -17.25 -52.65
CA ALA A 911 50.60 -18.07 -53.87
C ALA A 911 50.88 -17.25 -55.14
N HIS A 912 50.61 -15.94 -55.11
CA HIS A 912 50.71 -15.04 -56.27
C HIS A 912 51.73 -13.91 -56.08
N LEU A 913 52.25 -13.71 -54.87
CA LEU A 913 53.22 -12.67 -54.51
C LEU A 913 54.64 -13.23 -54.35
N GLY A 914 55.66 -12.37 -54.47
CA GLY A 914 57.07 -12.72 -54.23
C GLY A 914 57.53 -12.51 -52.79
N THR A 915 56.66 -11.94 -51.94
CA THR A 915 56.89 -11.60 -50.54
C THR A 915 55.61 -11.88 -49.76
N PRO A 916 55.68 -12.33 -48.49
CA PRO A 916 54.51 -12.60 -47.67
C PRO A 916 53.63 -11.35 -47.50
N ALA A 917 52.34 -11.45 -47.82
CA ALA A 917 51.37 -10.36 -47.68
C ALA A 917 51.20 -9.96 -46.20
N ARG A 918 51.25 -10.93 -45.29
CA ARG A 918 51.11 -10.73 -43.84
C ARG A 918 52.13 -9.74 -43.30
N ASP A 919 53.39 -9.86 -43.70
CA ASP A 919 54.46 -8.97 -43.25
C ASP A 919 54.20 -7.52 -43.71
N ALA A 920 53.63 -7.34 -44.90
CA ALA A 920 53.28 -6.02 -45.43
C ALA A 920 52.06 -5.39 -44.74
N VAL A 921 51.15 -6.20 -44.18
CA VAL A 921 49.98 -5.73 -43.41
C VAL A 921 50.38 -5.39 -41.96
N LEU A 922 51.19 -6.23 -41.33
CA LEU A 922 51.54 -6.12 -39.91
C LEU A 922 52.77 -5.22 -39.65
N SER A 923 53.56 -4.88 -40.67
CA SER A 923 54.75 -4.02 -40.54
C SER A 923 54.74 -2.85 -41.52
N ALA A 924 55.40 -1.75 -41.17
CA ALA A 924 55.56 -0.56 -42.02
C ALA A 924 56.62 -0.73 -43.14
N ALA A 925 56.86 -1.97 -43.61
CA ALA A 925 57.90 -2.25 -44.59
C ALA A 925 57.60 -1.58 -45.95
N PRO A 926 58.60 -1.01 -46.65
CA PRO A 926 58.41 -0.49 -48.00
C PRO A 926 58.03 -1.63 -48.95
N ALA A 927 56.78 -1.62 -49.45
CA ALA A 927 56.26 -2.62 -50.36
C ALA A 927 55.86 -1.99 -51.70
N GLY A 928 55.97 -2.73 -52.81
CA GLY A 928 55.49 -2.27 -54.13
C GLY A 928 53.96 -2.13 -54.19
N PRO A 929 53.40 -1.32 -55.12
CA PRO A 929 51.95 -1.12 -55.23
C PRO A 929 51.12 -2.43 -55.27
N ALA A 930 51.60 -3.50 -55.90
CA ALA A 930 50.87 -4.78 -55.93
C ALA A 930 50.74 -5.43 -54.55
N VAL A 931 51.81 -5.41 -53.75
CA VAL A 931 51.82 -5.91 -52.37
C VAL A 931 50.96 -5.02 -51.47
N ARG A 932 50.97 -3.69 -51.68
CA ARG A 932 50.12 -2.76 -50.91
C ARG A 932 48.63 -2.93 -51.21
N THR A 933 48.25 -3.14 -52.46
CA THR A 933 46.85 -3.41 -52.84
C THR A 933 46.37 -4.74 -52.26
N ALA A 934 47.22 -5.79 -52.33
CA ALA A 934 46.93 -7.09 -51.72
C ALA A 934 46.82 -7.01 -50.19
N ALA A 935 47.71 -6.28 -49.54
CA ALA A 935 47.67 -6.03 -48.09
C ALA A 935 46.40 -5.29 -47.66
N GLY A 936 46.00 -4.24 -48.39
CA GLY A 936 44.74 -3.54 -48.17
C GLY A 936 43.54 -4.48 -48.26
N TYR A 937 43.45 -5.27 -49.33
CA TYR A 937 42.38 -6.28 -49.48
C TYR A 937 42.35 -7.30 -48.33
N ALA A 938 43.50 -7.86 -47.93
CA ALA A 938 43.56 -8.82 -46.84
C ALA A 938 43.04 -8.20 -45.54
N GLN A 939 43.41 -6.95 -45.26
CA GLN A 939 42.96 -6.22 -44.08
C GLN A 939 41.45 -5.90 -44.13
N GLU A 940 40.93 -5.46 -45.28
CA GLU A 940 39.50 -5.18 -45.43
C GLU A 940 38.64 -6.46 -45.28
N VAL A 941 39.09 -7.58 -45.85
CA VAL A 941 38.42 -8.89 -45.69
C VAL A 941 38.47 -9.36 -44.25
N ALA A 942 39.62 -9.23 -43.58
CA ALA A 942 39.76 -9.58 -42.17
C ALA A 942 38.87 -8.73 -41.26
N LEU A 943 38.76 -7.42 -41.54
CA LEU A 943 37.89 -6.52 -40.80
C LEU A 943 36.40 -6.83 -41.04
N ALA A 944 36.01 -7.15 -42.27
CA ALA A 944 34.64 -7.60 -42.57
C ALA A 944 34.31 -8.91 -41.83
N GLY A 945 35.26 -9.85 -41.79
CA GLY A 945 35.14 -11.08 -41.00
C GLY A 945 34.98 -10.81 -39.51
N LEU A 946 35.80 -9.91 -38.94
CA LEU A 946 35.67 -9.47 -37.56
C LEU A 946 34.29 -8.85 -37.29
N LEU A 947 33.82 -7.92 -38.13
CA LEU A 947 32.51 -7.29 -37.95
C LEU A 947 31.36 -8.31 -37.97
N GLY A 948 31.42 -9.31 -38.86
CA GLY A 948 30.47 -10.43 -38.87
C GLY A 948 30.53 -11.26 -37.58
N GLU A 949 31.74 -11.57 -37.10
CA GLU A 949 31.99 -12.22 -35.81
C GLU A 949 31.67 -11.35 -34.59
N LEU A 950 31.37 -10.07 -34.77
CA LEU A 950 30.85 -9.19 -33.72
C LEU A 950 29.31 -9.02 -33.82
N GLY A 951 28.67 -9.75 -34.74
CA GLY A 951 27.21 -9.75 -34.91
C GLY A 951 26.68 -8.72 -35.91
N LEU A 952 27.54 -8.04 -36.67
CA LEU A 952 27.13 -7.09 -37.68
C LEU A 952 26.94 -7.80 -39.03
N SER A 953 25.67 -8.01 -39.40
CA SER A 953 25.28 -8.61 -40.68
C SER A 953 24.92 -7.53 -41.70
N PRO A 954 25.67 -7.36 -42.80
CA PRO A 954 25.32 -6.40 -43.83
C PRO A 954 24.10 -6.80 -44.65
N GLU A 955 23.31 -5.80 -45.05
CA GLU A 955 22.22 -5.94 -46.03
C GLU A 955 22.69 -5.67 -47.47
N GLY A 956 23.92 -5.19 -47.62
CA GLY A 956 24.57 -4.96 -48.90
C GLY A 956 26.04 -4.59 -48.70
N VAL A 957 26.79 -4.58 -49.81
CA VAL A 957 28.19 -4.20 -49.82
C VAL A 957 28.47 -3.27 -50.99
N ALA A 958 29.41 -2.35 -50.80
CA ALA A 958 29.87 -1.44 -51.84
C ALA A 958 31.39 -1.38 -51.84
N GLY A 959 32.01 -1.34 -53.02
CA GLY A 959 33.46 -1.23 -53.13
C GLY A 959 33.91 -0.08 -54.02
N HIS A 960 35.05 0.52 -53.70
CA HIS A 960 35.74 1.54 -54.51
C HIS A 960 37.09 1.00 -54.99
N GLY A 961 37.45 1.28 -56.25
CA GLY A 961 38.69 0.78 -56.85
C GLY A 961 38.90 -0.72 -56.62
N SER A 962 40.02 -1.08 -55.99
CA SER A 962 40.36 -2.46 -55.60
C SER A 962 39.50 -3.04 -54.47
N GLY A 963 38.85 -2.21 -53.67
CA GLY A 963 37.95 -2.64 -52.59
C GLY A 963 36.68 -3.34 -53.09
N GLU A 964 36.32 -3.20 -54.38
CA GLU A 964 35.27 -4.04 -54.97
C GLU A 964 35.57 -5.52 -54.97
N ILE A 965 36.84 -5.90 -54.99
CA ILE A 965 37.24 -7.30 -54.96
C ILE A 965 36.97 -7.89 -53.58
N ALA A 966 37.23 -7.10 -52.52
CA ALA A 966 36.86 -7.46 -51.14
C ALA A 966 35.33 -7.50 -50.99
N ALA A 967 34.61 -6.48 -51.48
CA ALA A 967 33.14 -6.47 -51.46
C ALA A 967 32.55 -7.68 -52.19
N ALA A 968 33.06 -8.04 -53.36
CA ALA A 968 32.59 -9.19 -54.12
C ALA A 968 32.89 -10.54 -53.45
N LEU A 969 34.03 -10.67 -52.75
CA LEU A 969 34.27 -11.84 -51.92
C LEU A 969 33.21 -11.93 -50.80
N VAL A 970 32.97 -10.84 -50.08
CA VAL A 970 32.00 -10.81 -48.96
C VAL A 970 30.57 -11.03 -49.45
N ALA A 971 30.23 -10.57 -50.65
CA ALA A 971 28.94 -10.84 -51.29
C ALA A 971 28.80 -12.26 -51.86
N GLY A 972 29.82 -13.13 -51.75
CA GLY A 972 29.81 -14.48 -52.34
C GLY A 972 29.98 -14.52 -53.87
N ALA A 973 30.20 -13.37 -54.51
CA ALA A 973 30.38 -13.24 -55.96
C ALA A 973 31.75 -13.74 -56.44
N LEU A 974 32.75 -13.84 -55.56
CA LEU A 974 34.07 -14.40 -55.86
C LEU A 974 34.46 -15.46 -54.83
N THR A 975 35.24 -16.45 -55.27
CA THR A 975 35.97 -17.33 -54.34
C THR A 975 37.21 -16.61 -53.81
N ALA A 976 37.74 -17.03 -52.65
CA ALA A 976 38.98 -16.45 -52.11
C ALA A 976 40.17 -16.60 -53.08
N GLU A 977 40.25 -17.72 -53.80
CA GLU A 977 41.27 -17.96 -54.83
C GLU A 977 41.12 -16.98 -56.01
N ASP A 978 39.90 -16.82 -56.54
CA ASP A 978 39.63 -15.90 -57.65
C ASP A 978 39.88 -14.44 -57.25
N ALA A 979 39.46 -14.05 -56.05
CA ALA A 979 39.68 -12.71 -55.51
C ALA A 979 41.17 -12.40 -55.31
N ALA A 980 41.95 -13.38 -54.82
CA ALA A 980 43.41 -13.25 -54.67
C ALA A 980 44.12 -13.07 -56.02
N VAL A 981 43.74 -13.85 -57.05
CA VAL A 981 44.25 -13.67 -58.42
C VAL A 981 43.94 -12.27 -58.93
N LEU A 982 42.70 -11.82 -58.75
CA LEU A 982 42.22 -10.55 -59.29
C LEU A 982 42.87 -9.34 -58.61
N VAL A 983 43.00 -9.34 -57.29
CA VAL A 983 43.56 -8.21 -56.54
C VAL A 983 45.05 -8.03 -56.79
N VAL A 984 45.81 -9.12 -56.90
CA VAL A 984 47.24 -9.07 -57.25
C VAL A 984 47.42 -8.60 -58.70
N ALA A 985 46.55 -9.04 -59.61
CA ALA A 985 46.58 -8.59 -61.00
C ALA A 985 46.28 -7.08 -61.13
N VAL A 986 45.24 -6.59 -60.44
CA VAL A 986 44.91 -5.15 -60.38
C VAL A 986 46.06 -4.36 -59.75
N GLY A 987 46.65 -4.86 -58.66
CA GLY A 987 47.81 -4.23 -58.04
C GLY A 987 49.03 -4.09 -58.97
N ARG A 988 49.35 -5.12 -59.77
CA ARG A 988 50.42 -5.07 -60.78
C ARG A 988 50.10 -4.13 -61.95
N LEU A 989 48.82 -4.01 -62.31
CA LEU A 989 48.39 -3.05 -63.32
C LEU A 989 48.66 -1.61 -62.84
N LEU A 990 48.35 -1.30 -61.58
CA LEU A 990 48.66 -0.01 -60.93
C LEU A 990 50.17 0.28 -60.86
N GLU A 991 51.02 -0.75 -60.64
CA GLU A 991 52.49 -0.61 -60.73
C GLU A 991 52.98 -0.18 -62.11
N SER A 992 52.22 -0.54 -63.16
CA SER A 992 52.61 -0.37 -64.56
C SER A 992 52.12 0.92 -65.20
N ALA A 993 51.49 1.83 -64.44
CA ALA A 993 50.97 3.12 -64.91
C ALA A 993 52.08 3.99 -65.53
N GLY A 994 52.36 3.75 -66.82
CA GLY A 994 53.47 4.34 -67.57
C GLY A 994 54.14 3.40 -68.60
N VAL A 995 53.96 2.07 -68.51
CA VAL A 995 54.62 1.07 -69.38
C VAL A 995 53.58 0.25 -70.15
N ARG A 996 53.47 0.44 -71.48
CA ARG A 996 52.55 -0.34 -72.35
C ARG A 996 53.16 -1.68 -72.77
N GLY A 997 52.37 -2.76 -72.75
CA GLY A 997 52.72 -4.05 -73.37
C GLY A 997 52.46 -5.27 -72.47
N ALA A 998 53.53 -5.89 -71.97
CA ALA A 998 53.47 -7.19 -71.29
C ALA A 998 52.60 -7.22 -70.02
N ALA A 999 52.63 -6.15 -69.21
CA ALA A 999 51.86 -6.07 -67.97
C ALA A 999 50.33 -6.08 -68.20
N VAL A 1000 49.87 -5.43 -69.27
CA VAL A 1000 48.44 -5.42 -69.66
C VAL A 1000 48.02 -6.79 -70.21
N GLU A 1001 48.89 -7.46 -70.97
CA GLU A 1001 48.61 -8.79 -71.51
C GLU A 1001 48.57 -9.88 -70.43
N ASP A 1002 49.44 -9.79 -69.42
CA ASP A 1002 49.41 -10.64 -68.23
C ASP A 1002 48.18 -10.34 -67.35
N PHE A 1003 47.77 -9.07 -67.23
CA PHE A 1003 46.52 -8.69 -66.57
C PHE A 1003 45.30 -9.32 -67.28
N HIS A 1004 45.19 -9.21 -68.61
CA HIS A 1004 44.13 -9.86 -69.39
C HIS A 1004 44.09 -11.38 -69.16
N ARG A 1005 45.26 -12.02 -69.04
CA ARG A 1005 45.34 -13.47 -68.78
C ARG A 1005 44.86 -13.83 -67.39
N ALA A 1006 45.17 -13.02 -66.38
CA ALA A 1006 44.73 -13.22 -65.00
C ALA A 1006 43.22 -13.06 -64.87
N VAL A 1007 42.65 -11.96 -65.39
CA VAL A 1007 41.21 -11.69 -65.30
C VAL A 1007 40.36 -12.76 -65.99
N ARG A 1008 40.81 -13.33 -67.13
CA ARG A 1008 40.11 -14.44 -67.81
C ARG A 1008 40.02 -15.74 -67.01
N LYS A 1009 40.84 -15.93 -65.98
CA LYS A 1009 40.79 -17.12 -65.12
C LYS A 1009 39.74 -17.00 -64.03
N VAL A 1010 39.38 -15.78 -63.64
CA VAL A 1010 38.36 -15.48 -62.64
C VAL A 1010 37.01 -16.02 -63.10
N ARG A 1011 36.24 -16.61 -62.18
CA ARG A 1011 34.88 -17.11 -62.43
C ARG A 1011 33.89 -16.47 -61.44
N PRO A 1012 33.40 -15.25 -61.73
CA PRO A 1012 32.42 -14.60 -60.89
C PRO A 1012 31.12 -15.43 -60.80
N ARG A 1013 30.53 -15.43 -59.62
CA ARG A 1013 29.22 -16.02 -59.30
C ARG A 1013 28.18 -14.93 -59.17
N GLU A 1014 26.92 -15.32 -59.12
CA GLU A 1014 25.87 -14.40 -58.70
C GLU A 1014 26.09 -14.00 -57.23
N ALA A 1015 25.91 -12.72 -56.91
CA ALA A 1015 26.12 -12.21 -55.57
C ALA A 1015 24.94 -12.62 -54.65
N GLU A 1016 25.26 -13.10 -53.46
CA GLU A 1016 24.29 -13.45 -52.41
C GLU A 1016 23.78 -12.20 -51.67
N LEU A 1017 24.60 -11.14 -51.64
CA LEU A 1017 24.25 -9.82 -51.12
C LEU A 1017 24.22 -8.79 -52.27
N PRO A 1018 23.36 -7.75 -52.18
CA PRO A 1018 23.44 -6.61 -53.08
C PRO A 1018 24.86 -6.02 -53.12
N LEU A 1019 25.51 -6.13 -54.28
CA LEU A 1019 26.84 -5.58 -54.55
C LEU A 1019 26.68 -4.32 -55.39
N VAL A 1020 27.04 -3.18 -54.82
CA VAL A 1020 26.89 -1.87 -55.45
C VAL A 1020 28.25 -1.30 -55.83
N CYS A 1021 28.33 -0.74 -57.04
CA CYS A 1021 29.50 0.00 -57.46
C CYS A 1021 29.48 1.39 -56.83
N SER A 1022 30.45 1.70 -55.96
CA SER A 1022 30.52 3.02 -55.28
C SER A 1022 30.75 4.20 -56.24
N VAL A 1023 31.19 3.94 -57.48
CA VAL A 1023 31.45 4.95 -58.52
C VAL A 1023 30.17 5.28 -59.30
N THR A 1024 29.39 4.26 -59.67
CA THR A 1024 28.18 4.45 -60.49
C THR A 1024 26.91 4.53 -59.67
N GLY A 1025 26.93 4.08 -58.41
CA GLY A 1025 25.73 3.93 -57.58
C GLY A 1025 24.88 2.70 -57.90
N GLU A 1026 24.94 2.22 -59.13
CA GLU A 1026 24.13 1.10 -59.60
C GLU A 1026 24.59 -0.29 -59.08
N PRO A 1027 23.67 -1.27 -58.97
CA PRO A 1027 24.01 -2.68 -58.75
C PRO A 1027 25.02 -3.18 -59.78
N LEU A 1028 26.06 -3.86 -59.31
CA LEU A 1028 27.13 -4.37 -60.16
C LEU A 1028 26.80 -5.77 -60.69
N GLU A 1029 26.72 -5.90 -62.01
CA GLU A 1029 26.69 -7.22 -62.67
C GLU A 1029 28.03 -7.94 -62.47
N THR A 1030 28.04 -8.98 -61.64
CA THR A 1030 29.27 -9.68 -61.21
C THR A 1030 30.08 -10.26 -62.38
N ALA A 1031 29.42 -10.65 -63.47
CA ALA A 1031 30.09 -11.15 -64.69
C ALA A 1031 31.09 -10.15 -65.30
N ARG A 1032 30.88 -8.83 -65.10
CA ARG A 1032 31.79 -7.78 -65.58
C ARG A 1032 33.16 -7.82 -64.91
N MET A 1033 33.28 -8.44 -63.74
CA MET A 1033 34.57 -8.60 -63.04
C MET A 1033 35.56 -9.50 -63.78
N ALA A 1034 35.07 -10.36 -64.68
CA ALA A 1034 35.90 -11.18 -65.58
C ALA A 1034 36.25 -10.48 -66.91
N ASP A 1035 35.86 -9.21 -67.08
CA ASP A 1035 36.24 -8.37 -68.21
C ASP A 1035 37.38 -7.43 -67.80
N ALA A 1036 38.49 -7.49 -68.52
CA ALA A 1036 39.61 -6.59 -68.28
C ALA A 1036 39.28 -5.14 -68.67
N ALA A 1037 38.35 -4.91 -69.61
CA ALA A 1037 37.92 -3.56 -69.99
C ALA A 1037 37.23 -2.85 -68.82
N TYR A 1038 36.44 -3.59 -68.03
CA TYR A 1038 35.79 -3.07 -66.82
C TYR A 1038 36.81 -2.45 -65.85
N TRP A 1039 37.89 -3.16 -65.53
CA TRP A 1039 38.92 -2.69 -64.60
C TRP A 1039 39.75 -1.53 -65.16
N LEU A 1040 39.98 -1.48 -66.48
CA LEU A 1040 40.72 -0.40 -67.15
C LEU A 1040 39.90 0.90 -67.24
N GLU A 1041 38.58 0.81 -67.42
CA GLU A 1041 37.67 1.97 -67.44
C GLU A 1041 37.50 2.58 -66.04
N ARG A 1042 37.39 1.71 -65.03
CA ARG A 1042 37.08 2.06 -63.65
C ARG A 1042 38.15 2.90 -62.95
N ASP A 1043 39.43 2.67 -63.25
CA ASP A 1043 40.58 3.34 -62.61
C ASP A 1043 40.68 4.84 -62.96
N THR A 1044 39.87 5.31 -63.93
CA THR A 1044 39.83 6.71 -64.40
C THR A 1044 38.62 7.50 -63.89
N ALA A 1045 37.68 6.86 -63.19
CA ALA A 1045 36.43 7.47 -62.78
C ALA A 1045 36.55 8.19 -61.43
N VAL A 1046 36.11 9.45 -61.37
CA VAL A 1046 36.05 10.24 -60.13
C VAL A 1046 34.83 9.79 -59.32
N PRO A 1047 34.97 9.46 -58.02
CA PRO A 1047 33.83 9.09 -57.20
C PRO A 1047 32.82 10.25 -57.09
N PRO A 1048 31.50 9.97 -57.03
CA PRO A 1048 30.51 11.01 -56.77
C PRO A 1048 30.75 11.63 -55.38
N ALA A 1049 30.54 12.95 -55.27
CA ALA A 1049 30.84 13.72 -54.06
C ALA A 1049 29.89 13.45 -52.88
N GLU A 1050 28.78 12.72 -53.11
CA GLU A 1050 27.82 12.29 -52.09
C GLU A 1050 27.30 10.87 -52.46
N GLY A 1051 26.86 10.12 -51.45
CA GLY A 1051 26.62 8.66 -51.42
C GLY A 1051 26.16 7.96 -52.70
N ALA A 1052 26.61 6.71 -52.88
CA ALA A 1052 26.33 5.84 -54.03
C ALA A 1052 24.81 5.71 -54.30
N PRO A 1053 24.26 6.30 -55.38
CA PRO A 1053 22.83 6.23 -55.68
C PRO A 1053 22.43 4.83 -56.15
N GLY A 1054 21.77 4.06 -55.30
CA GLY A 1054 21.33 2.67 -55.54
C GLY A 1054 21.13 1.86 -54.24
N LEU A 1055 21.65 2.40 -53.13
CA LEU A 1055 21.29 2.02 -51.76
C LEU A 1055 19.99 2.75 -51.35
N ARG A 1056 19.18 2.13 -50.49
CA ARG A 1056 17.92 2.72 -49.99
C ARG A 1056 18.24 3.88 -49.05
N GLY A 1057 17.33 4.84 -48.94
CA GLY A 1057 17.50 6.03 -48.08
C GLY A 1057 17.75 5.74 -46.60
N ASP A 1058 17.43 4.52 -46.14
CA ASP A 1058 17.57 4.08 -44.74
C ASP A 1058 18.87 3.28 -44.49
N ASP A 1059 19.72 3.11 -45.50
CA ASP A 1059 20.96 2.33 -45.42
C ASP A 1059 22.08 3.17 -44.77
N VAL A 1060 22.83 2.56 -43.84
CA VAL A 1060 23.95 3.21 -43.14
C VAL A 1060 25.26 2.57 -43.56
N GLY A 1061 26.11 3.37 -44.22
CA GLY A 1061 27.45 2.94 -44.61
C GLY A 1061 28.36 2.76 -43.39
N VAL A 1062 28.89 1.55 -43.21
CA VAL A 1062 29.95 1.23 -42.25
C VAL A 1062 31.24 1.01 -43.04
N GLY A 1063 32.19 1.93 -42.86
CA GLY A 1063 33.48 1.88 -43.55
C GLY A 1063 34.34 0.71 -43.07
N VAL A 1064 34.85 -0.08 -44.00
CA VAL A 1064 35.75 -1.21 -43.75
C VAL A 1064 37.16 -0.81 -44.20
N GLU A 1065 37.71 0.28 -43.68
CA GLU A 1065 39.02 0.79 -44.07
C GLU A 1065 39.92 1.10 -42.85
N PRO A 1066 41.24 0.88 -42.94
CA PRO A 1066 42.16 1.08 -41.81
C PRO A 1066 42.26 2.53 -41.33
N GLY A 1067 42.21 3.50 -42.27
CA GLY A 1067 42.31 4.93 -41.94
C GLY A 1067 41.11 5.46 -41.15
N ALA A 1068 39.97 4.75 -41.20
CA ALA A 1068 38.81 5.06 -40.36
C ALA A 1068 38.97 4.57 -38.91
N LEU A 1069 39.94 3.68 -38.66
CA LEU A 1069 40.27 3.12 -37.34
C LEU A 1069 41.51 3.78 -36.72
N ASP A 1070 42.15 4.71 -37.43
CA ASP A 1070 43.28 5.50 -36.94
C ASP A 1070 42.77 6.61 -36.01
N ALA A 1071 42.45 6.21 -34.78
CA ALA A 1071 41.89 7.08 -33.74
C ALA A 1071 42.91 7.32 -32.61
N PRO A 1072 42.85 8.49 -31.94
CA PRO A 1072 43.60 8.70 -30.71
C PRO A 1072 43.20 7.64 -29.66
N GLY A 1073 44.12 6.72 -29.36
CA GLY A 1073 43.86 5.58 -28.45
C GLY A 1073 43.98 4.20 -29.09
N GLY A 1074 44.35 4.10 -30.37
CA GLY A 1074 44.61 2.82 -31.04
C GLY A 1074 43.48 2.32 -31.93
N ALA A 1075 43.75 1.24 -32.67
CA ALA A 1075 42.82 0.59 -33.59
C ALA A 1075 41.57 0.03 -32.91
N VAL A 1076 41.70 -0.49 -31.68
CA VAL A 1076 40.55 -1.00 -30.90
C VAL A 1076 39.61 0.15 -30.55
N ALA A 1077 40.14 1.29 -30.08
CA ALA A 1077 39.35 2.48 -29.80
C ALA A 1077 38.69 3.03 -31.08
N GLY A 1078 39.39 3.02 -32.21
CA GLY A 1078 38.84 3.38 -33.52
C GLY A 1078 37.66 2.49 -33.94
N LEU A 1079 37.77 1.18 -33.71
CA LEU A 1079 36.70 0.22 -34.00
C LEU A 1079 35.47 0.48 -33.11
N LEU A 1080 35.67 0.69 -31.81
CA LEU A 1080 34.60 0.99 -30.87
C LEU A 1080 33.92 2.33 -31.21
N ALA A 1081 34.66 3.35 -31.61
CA ALA A 1081 34.11 4.62 -32.10
C ALA A 1081 33.29 4.45 -33.38
N ALA A 1082 33.77 3.65 -34.34
CA ALA A 1082 33.06 3.38 -35.59
C ALA A 1082 31.73 2.65 -35.33
N LEU A 1083 31.74 1.62 -34.48
CA LEU A 1083 30.53 0.89 -34.07
C LEU A 1083 29.56 1.79 -33.29
N ALA A 1084 30.08 2.66 -32.42
CA ALA A 1084 29.27 3.66 -31.72
C ALA A 1084 28.63 4.65 -32.70
N GLY A 1085 29.39 5.10 -33.71
CA GLY A 1085 28.89 5.94 -34.79
C GLY A 1085 27.81 5.26 -35.65
N ALA A 1086 27.94 3.96 -35.90
CA ALA A 1086 26.91 3.17 -36.58
C ALA A 1086 25.66 3.03 -35.69
N HIS A 1087 25.85 2.76 -34.39
CA HIS A 1087 24.78 2.62 -33.41
C HIS A 1087 23.92 3.86 -33.29
N VAL A 1088 24.52 5.06 -33.22
CA VAL A 1088 23.74 6.31 -33.12
C VAL A 1088 22.94 6.63 -34.39
N ARG A 1089 23.28 5.98 -35.52
CA ARG A 1089 22.54 6.07 -36.80
C ARG A 1089 21.54 4.93 -36.99
N GLY A 1090 21.33 4.07 -35.99
CA GLY A 1090 20.29 3.05 -36.02
C GLY A 1090 20.76 1.63 -36.29
N VAL A 1091 22.06 1.40 -36.51
CA VAL A 1091 22.58 0.03 -36.68
C VAL A 1091 22.48 -0.72 -35.35
N ALA A 1092 21.95 -1.95 -35.38
CA ALA A 1092 21.92 -2.83 -34.21
C ALA A 1092 23.33 -3.39 -33.98
N VAL A 1093 23.86 -3.21 -32.77
CA VAL A 1093 25.20 -3.67 -32.36
C VAL A 1093 25.04 -4.53 -31.11
N ASP A 1094 25.60 -5.74 -31.11
CA ASP A 1094 25.68 -6.59 -29.92
C ASP A 1094 26.84 -6.13 -29.04
N TRP A 1095 26.57 -5.11 -28.22
CA TRP A 1095 27.58 -4.50 -27.36
C TRP A 1095 28.19 -5.46 -26.35
N ARG A 1096 27.45 -6.49 -25.91
CA ARG A 1096 27.97 -7.50 -25.00
C ARG A 1096 29.08 -8.28 -25.68
N ARG A 1097 28.83 -8.75 -26.91
CA ARG A 1097 29.82 -9.47 -27.72
C ARG A 1097 31.02 -8.59 -28.07
N VAL A 1098 30.78 -7.33 -28.47
CA VAL A 1098 31.82 -6.35 -28.82
C VAL A 1098 32.75 -6.04 -27.65
N LEU A 1099 32.20 -5.65 -26.49
CA LEU A 1099 33.02 -5.28 -25.33
C LEU A 1099 33.77 -6.48 -24.75
N THR A 1100 33.18 -7.68 -24.77
CA THR A 1100 33.85 -8.90 -24.33
C THR A 1100 35.03 -9.24 -25.25
N ALA A 1101 34.83 -9.19 -26.57
CA ALA A 1101 35.87 -9.47 -27.54
C ALA A 1101 37.01 -8.44 -27.49
N ALA A 1102 36.70 -7.18 -27.17
CA ALA A 1102 37.68 -6.11 -27.00
C ALA A 1102 38.41 -6.13 -25.64
N GLY A 1103 38.09 -7.08 -24.75
CA GLY A 1103 38.66 -7.13 -23.40
C GLY A 1103 38.18 -6.00 -22.48
N ALA A 1104 37.12 -5.30 -22.86
CA ALA A 1104 36.50 -4.18 -22.15
C ALA A 1104 35.24 -4.62 -21.37
N GLU A 1105 35.17 -5.89 -20.98
CA GLU A 1105 34.09 -6.43 -20.15
C GLU A 1105 34.09 -5.77 -18.77
N GLY A 1106 32.94 -5.23 -18.37
CA GLY A 1106 32.72 -4.62 -17.06
C GLY A 1106 31.72 -5.41 -16.23
N GLU A 1107 31.67 -5.13 -14.93
CA GLU A 1107 30.63 -5.67 -14.06
C GLU A 1107 29.38 -4.78 -14.15
N PRO A 1108 28.16 -5.35 -14.23
CA PRO A 1108 26.93 -4.57 -14.14
C PRO A 1108 26.86 -3.78 -12.83
N VAL A 1109 26.69 -2.47 -12.94
CA VAL A 1109 26.54 -1.55 -11.81
C VAL A 1109 25.22 -0.81 -11.88
N GLU A 1110 24.73 -0.42 -10.70
CA GLU A 1110 23.49 0.31 -10.61
C GLU A 1110 23.65 1.76 -11.07
N LEU A 1111 22.84 2.13 -12.06
CA LEU A 1111 22.77 3.46 -12.65
C LEU A 1111 21.32 3.96 -12.59
N PRO A 1112 21.10 5.29 -12.60
CA PRO A 1112 19.77 5.86 -12.73
C PRO A 1112 18.99 5.23 -13.89
N THR A 1113 17.71 4.98 -13.65
CA THR A 1113 16.77 4.50 -14.66
C THR A 1113 16.36 5.62 -15.61
N TYR A 1114 15.54 5.31 -16.61
CA TYR A 1114 15.06 6.25 -17.61
C TYR A 1114 14.52 7.56 -17.02
N ALA A 1115 14.95 8.68 -17.59
CA ALA A 1115 14.47 10.02 -17.29
C ALA A 1115 13.09 10.31 -17.91
N PHE A 1116 12.03 9.79 -17.30
CA PHE A 1116 10.64 10.09 -17.69
C PHE A 1116 10.36 11.60 -17.65
N ARG A 1117 9.71 12.12 -18.70
CA ARG A 1117 9.23 13.50 -18.77
C ARG A 1117 7.81 13.53 -18.23
N ARG A 1118 7.68 13.76 -16.93
CA ARG A 1118 6.43 13.60 -16.20
C ARG A 1118 5.63 14.90 -16.24
N ASP A 1119 4.37 14.79 -16.64
CA ASP A 1119 3.35 15.81 -16.48
C ASP A 1119 2.34 15.37 -15.41
N ARG A 1120 1.58 16.33 -14.87
CA ARG A 1120 0.60 16.08 -13.82
C ARG A 1120 -0.73 15.59 -14.40
N TYR A 1121 -1.16 14.41 -13.99
CA TYR A 1121 -2.48 13.85 -14.31
C TYR A 1121 -3.24 13.51 -13.03
N TRP A 1122 -4.25 14.32 -12.69
CA TRP A 1122 -5.09 14.09 -11.51
C TRP A 1122 -6.53 14.54 -11.80
N LEU A 1123 -7.52 13.72 -11.44
CA LEU A 1123 -8.92 14.12 -11.50
C LEU A 1123 -9.25 14.98 -10.27
N ASP A 1124 -9.61 16.24 -10.49
CA ASP A 1124 -10.01 17.11 -9.39
C ASP A 1124 -11.29 16.57 -8.73
N THR A 1125 -11.22 16.43 -7.42
CA THR A 1125 -12.38 16.12 -6.56
C THR A 1125 -13.09 17.41 -6.22
N ASN A 1126 -14.43 17.44 -6.33
CA ASN A 1126 -15.19 18.58 -5.88
C ASN A 1126 -15.47 18.45 -4.37
N PRO A 1127 -15.03 19.40 -3.52
CA PRO A 1127 -15.36 19.43 -2.10
C PRO A 1127 -16.87 19.28 -1.81
N VAL A 1128 -17.71 19.78 -2.71
CA VAL A 1128 -19.18 19.71 -2.64
C VAL A 1128 -19.72 18.31 -2.89
N ALA A 1129 -19.03 17.48 -3.68
CA ALA A 1129 -19.41 16.08 -3.88
C ALA A 1129 -19.04 15.24 -2.64
N ILE A 1130 -17.87 15.52 -2.04
CA ILE A 1130 -17.44 14.94 -0.76
C ILE A 1130 -18.43 15.33 0.35
N LEU A 1131 -18.84 16.60 0.41
CA LEU A 1131 -19.90 17.07 1.30
C LEU A 1131 -21.24 16.38 1.00
N GLY A 1132 -21.63 16.30 -0.28
CA GLY A 1132 -22.91 15.75 -0.72
C GLY A 1132 -23.07 14.27 -0.38
N GLU A 1133 -22.02 13.46 -0.53
CA GLU A 1133 -22.00 12.05 -0.10
C GLU A 1133 -22.03 11.92 1.43
N ALA A 1134 -21.28 12.77 2.16
CA ALA A 1134 -21.32 12.80 3.61
C ALA A 1134 -22.72 13.18 4.16
N LEU A 1135 -23.39 14.12 3.48
CA LEU A 1135 -24.72 14.64 3.84
C LEU A 1135 -25.87 13.74 3.35
N ALA A 1136 -25.68 12.94 2.30
CA ALA A 1136 -26.71 12.04 1.77
C ALA A 1136 -26.99 10.82 2.67
N GLY A 1137 -26.08 10.52 3.62
CA GLY A 1137 -26.13 9.33 4.47
C GLY A 1137 -26.84 9.47 5.83
N LYS A 1138 -27.07 10.69 6.35
CA LYS A 1138 -27.71 10.91 7.67
C LYS A 1138 -28.51 12.22 7.69
N ASN A 1139 -29.59 12.28 8.49
CA ASN A 1139 -30.31 13.51 8.82
C ASN A 1139 -29.32 14.58 9.34
N VAL A 1140 -29.08 15.61 8.54
CA VAL A 1140 -28.18 16.71 8.89
C VAL A 1140 -28.97 17.72 9.72
N ASN A 1141 -28.94 17.56 11.05
CA ASN A 1141 -29.62 18.48 11.98
C ASN A 1141 -28.86 19.81 12.20
N ASN A 1142 -28.01 20.26 11.26
CA ASN A 1142 -27.16 21.43 11.49
C ASN A 1142 -26.93 22.29 10.23
N TRP A 1143 -27.86 23.21 9.94
CA TRP A 1143 -27.71 24.24 8.89
C TRP A 1143 -26.52 25.18 9.09
N ALA A 1144 -25.99 25.30 10.31
CA ALA A 1144 -24.81 26.13 10.57
C ALA A 1144 -23.57 25.66 9.78
N ALA A 1145 -23.49 24.36 9.44
CA ALA A 1145 -22.44 23.80 8.59
C ALA A 1145 -22.60 24.18 7.10
N VAL A 1146 -23.81 24.59 6.68
CA VAL A 1146 -24.10 25.04 5.31
C VAL A 1146 -23.91 26.56 5.18
N GLU A 1147 -24.25 27.33 6.21
CA GLU A 1147 -24.03 28.79 6.23
C GLU A 1147 -22.56 29.19 6.41
N GLY A 1148 -21.75 28.35 7.07
CA GLY A 1148 -20.32 28.59 7.31
C GLY A 1148 -19.37 28.30 6.14
N VAL A 1149 -19.90 27.96 4.95
CA VAL A 1149 -19.13 27.59 3.75
C VAL A 1149 -19.38 28.62 2.65
N GLU A 1150 -18.59 29.70 2.65
CA GLU A 1150 -18.54 30.71 1.57
C GLU A 1150 -18.13 30.15 0.19
N LEU A 1151 -17.88 28.84 0.09
CA LEU A 1151 -17.31 28.13 -1.08
C LEU A 1151 -18.34 27.39 -1.95
N LEU A 1152 -19.63 27.41 -1.63
CA LEU A 1152 -20.66 26.81 -2.51
C LEU A 1152 -20.94 27.76 -3.69
N ASP A 1153 -20.73 27.26 -4.91
CA ASP A 1153 -21.19 27.94 -6.13
C ASP A 1153 -22.73 28.02 -6.19
N GLU A 1154 -23.24 28.87 -7.08
CA GLU A 1154 -24.68 29.17 -7.20
C GLU A 1154 -25.51 27.92 -7.56
N ASP A 1155 -24.93 26.97 -8.29
CA ASP A 1155 -25.59 25.72 -8.71
C ASP A 1155 -25.71 24.72 -7.54
N ALA A 1156 -24.70 24.67 -6.66
CA ALA A 1156 -24.74 23.86 -5.45
C ALA A 1156 -25.80 24.36 -4.46
N ARG A 1157 -25.94 25.69 -4.31
CA ARG A 1157 -27.01 26.29 -3.49
C ARG A 1157 -28.40 25.96 -4.05
N LYS A 1158 -28.58 26.04 -5.38
CA LYS A 1158 -29.84 25.66 -6.05
C LYS A 1158 -30.24 24.21 -5.79
N LYS A 1159 -29.32 23.25 -5.83
CA LYS A 1159 -29.63 21.81 -5.61
C LYS A 1159 -30.05 21.48 -4.18
N VAL A 1160 -29.43 22.12 -3.19
CA VAL A 1160 -29.83 21.98 -1.77
C VAL A 1160 -31.25 22.54 -1.58
N VAL A 1161 -31.51 23.72 -2.15
CA VAL A 1161 -32.83 24.37 -2.13
C VAL A 1161 -33.90 23.55 -2.88
N GLU A 1162 -33.59 22.97 -4.05
CA GLU A 1162 -34.50 22.08 -4.79
C GLU A 1162 -34.85 20.82 -3.98
N THR A 1163 -33.89 20.25 -3.25
CA THR A 1163 -34.12 19.06 -2.42
C THR A 1163 -35.03 19.38 -1.24
N TYR A 1164 -34.84 20.55 -0.64
CA TYR A 1164 -35.71 21.10 0.41
C TYR A 1164 -37.15 21.31 -0.11
N PHE A 1165 -37.32 22.00 -1.25
CA PHE A 1165 -38.64 22.24 -1.84
C PHE A 1165 -39.33 20.96 -2.34
N ARG A 1166 -38.59 19.96 -2.78
CA ARG A 1166 -39.14 18.66 -3.16
C ARG A 1166 -39.77 17.95 -1.96
N ARG A 1167 -39.07 17.89 -0.82
CA ARG A 1167 -39.60 17.28 0.41
C ARG A 1167 -40.80 18.04 0.98
N LEU A 1168 -40.79 19.36 0.91
CA LEU A 1168 -41.95 20.19 1.25
C LEU A 1168 -43.15 19.88 0.34
N ASN A 1169 -42.91 19.69 -0.95
CA ASN A 1169 -43.96 19.32 -1.91
C ASN A 1169 -44.53 17.91 -1.70
N ASP A 1170 -43.76 17.01 -1.11
CA ASP A 1170 -44.17 15.64 -0.77
C ASP A 1170 -44.94 15.56 0.57
N GLY A 1171 -45.11 16.68 1.28
CA GLY A 1171 -45.90 16.77 2.52
C GLY A 1171 -45.20 16.31 3.79
N ASP A 1172 -43.87 16.07 3.73
CA ASP A 1172 -43.07 15.55 4.85
C ASP A 1172 -42.60 16.69 5.77
N ILE A 1173 -43.56 17.35 6.43
CA ILE A 1173 -43.33 18.55 7.27
C ILE A 1173 -42.38 18.25 8.41
N ASP A 1174 -42.50 17.07 9.05
CA ASP A 1174 -41.64 16.70 10.17
C ASP A 1174 -40.16 16.69 9.77
N LYS A 1175 -39.82 16.13 8.61
CA LYS A 1175 -38.45 16.18 8.09
C LYS A 1175 -38.02 17.57 7.65
N VAL A 1176 -38.91 18.39 7.09
CA VAL A 1176 -38.58 19.78 6.74
C VAL A 1176 -38.27 20.58 8.01
N MET A 1177 -39.04 20.38 9.07
CA MET A 1177 -38.83 21.02 10.38
C MET A 1177 -37.61 20.46 11.12
N GLU A 1178 -37.27 19.18 10.95
CA GLU A 1178 -35.99 18.61 11.42
C GLU A 1178 -34.79 19.17 10.66
N MET A 1179 -34.99 19.46 9.36
CA MET A 1179 -33.94 20.06 8.55
C MET A 1179 -33.65 21.48 9.03
N LEU A 1180 -34.63 22.30 9.42
CA LEU A 1180 -34.44 23.71 9.80
C LEU A 1180 -33.91 23.89 11.25
N SER A 1181 -33.11 24.94 11.47
CA SER A 1181 -32.64 25.30 12.82
C SER A 1181 -33.81 25.79 13.69
N PRO A 1182 -33.85 25.47 15.00
CA PRO A 1182 -34.93 25.91 15.91
C PRO A 1182 -35.13 27.42 16.01
N ASP A 1183 -34.12 28.22 15.64
CA ASP A 1183 -34.13 29.68 15.66
C ASP A 1183 -33.84 30.24 14.25
N ILE A 1184 -34.86 30.37 13.40
CA ILE A 1184 -34.72 31.14 12.15
C ILE A 1184 -34.74 32.62 12.51
N ARG A 1185 -33.63 33.33 12.24
CA ARG A 1185 -33.52 34.78 12.43
C ARG A 1185 -33.82 35.47 11.10
N MET A 1186 -34.89 36.26 11.05
CA MET A 1186 -35.11 37.20 9.94
C MET A 1186 -34.67 38.59 10.39
N GLU A 1187 -33.79 39.23 9.62
CA GLU A 1187 -33.38 40.61 9.89
C GLU A 1187 -34.45 41.59 9.39
N ASP A 1188 -34.97 42.43 10.30
CA ASP A 1188 -35.77 43.61 9.97
C ASP A 1188 -34.84 44.85 9.97
N PRO A 1189 -34.84 45.69 8.93
CA PRO A 1189 -34.01 46.90 8.89
C PRO A 1189 -34.35 47.94 9.97
N VAL A 1190 -35.48 47.82 10.68
CA VAL A 1190 -35.93 48.83 11.65
C VAL A 1190 -36.47 48.21 12.96
N GLY A 1191 -35.63 47.42 13.64
CA GLY A 1191 -35.70 47.24 15.10
C GLY A 1191 -35.99 45.84 15.61
N GLY A 1192 -34.92 45.11 15.96
CA GLY A 1192 -34.91 43.89 16.78
C GLY A 1192 -35.47 42.63 16.08
N PRO A 1193 -34.76 41.48 16.06
CA PRO A 1193 -35.20 40.33 15.29
C PRO A 1193 -36.49 39.72 15.89
N PRO A 1194 -37.58 39.57 15.13
CA PRO A 1194 -38.68 38.73 15.55
C PRO A 1194 -38.24 37.26 15.45
N ARG A 1195 -38.34 36.53 16.57
CA ARG A 1195 -38.15 35.07 16.59
C ARG A 1195 -39.46 34.42 16.15
N ILE A 1196 -39.44 33.67 15.05
CA ILE A 1196 -40.54 32.76 14.73
C ILE A 1196 -40.23 31.44 15.40
N GLY A 1197 -41.01 31.06 16.42
CA GLY A 1197 -40.87 29.76 17.07
C GLY A 1197 -41.17 28.62 16.09
N HIS A 1198 -40.45 27.50 16.24
CA HIS A 1198 -40.57 26.31 15.40
C HIS A 1198 -42.03 25.80 15.28
N GLU A 1199 -42.84 25.98 16.31
CA GLU A 1199 -44.26 25.63 16.33
C GLU A 1199 -45.10 26.53 15.41
N ALA A 1200 -44.86 27.85 15.40
CA ALA A 1200 -45.54 28.79 14.52
C ALA A 1200 -45.15 28.59 13.04
N LEU A 1201 -43.88 28.25 12.78
CA LEU A 1201 -43.41 27.92 11.43
C LEU A 1201 -43.99 26.60 10.94
N ARG A 1202 -44.08 25.59 11.82
CA ARG A 1202 -44.71 24.30 11.52
C ARG A 1202 -46.20 24.49 11.21
N GLU A 1203 -46.94 25.24 12.01
CA GLU A 1203 -48.35 25.56 11.75
C GLU A 1203 -48.52 26.29 10.41
N TYR A 1204 -47.62 27.21 10.08
CA TYR A 1204 -47.64 27.93 8.80
C TYR A 1204 -47.40 27.00 7.60
N LEU A 1205 -46.34 26.17 7.62
CA LEU A 1205 -46.03 25.24 6.53
C LEU A 1205 -47.11 24.16 6.37
N THR A 1206 -47.68 23.69 7.48
CA THR A 1206 -48.85 22.80 7.48
C THR A 1206 -50.04 23.46 6.80
N SER A 1207 -50.33 24.72 7.14
CA SER A 1207 -51.41 25.49 6.52
C SER A 1207 -51.22 25.72 5.03
N VAL A 1208 -49.98 25.86 4.55
CA VAL A 1208 -49.66 25.98 3.11
C VAL A 1208 -49.87 24.65 2.39
N ILE A 1209 -49.52 23.53 3.00
CA ILE A 1209 -49.72 22.18 2.45
C ILE A 1209 -51.20 21.81 2.43
N ASP A 1210 -51.94 22.13 3.49
CA ASP A 1210 -53.39 21.95 3.56
C ASP A 1210 -54.12 22.81 2.52
N ALA A 1211 -53.71 24.07 2.35
CA ALA A 1211 -54.21 24.94 1.29
C ALA A 1211 -53.97 24.37 -0.11
N LYS A 1212 -52.77 23.83 -0.36
CA LYS A 1212 -52.41 23.18 -1.63
C LYS A 1212 -53.25 21.92 -1.86
N SER A 1213 -53.53 21.15 -0.80
CA SER A 1213 -54.41 19.98 -0.84
C SER A 1213 -55.86 20.38 -1.14
N GLU A 1214 -56.41 21.40 -0.47
CA GLU A 1214 -57.76 21.95 -0.69
C GLU A 1214 -57.95 22.48 -2.14
N ILE A 1215 -56.89 23.07 -2.73
CA ILE A 1215 -56.86 23.49 -4.14
C ILE A 1215 -56.88 22.25 -5.07
N ARG A 1216 -56.09 21.22 -4.77
CA ARG A 1216 -55.97 20.00 -5.59
C ARG A 1216 -57.22 19.10 -5.53
N THR A 1217 -57.95 19.12 -4.41
CA THR A 1217 -59.22 18.39 -4.22
C THR A 1217 -60.45 19.15 -4.71
N GLY A 1218 -60.27 20.36 -5.28
CA GLY A 1218 -61.34 21.15 -5.88
C GLY A 1218 -62.31 21.80 -4.87
N THR A 1219 -61.90 21.94 -3.61
CA THR A 1219 -62.74 22.49 -2.53
C THR A 1219 -62.77 24.03 -2.55
N ILE A 1220 -61.83 24.65 -3.26
CA ILE A 1220 -61.75 26.10 -3.53
C ILE A 1220 -61.97 26.33 -5.04
N VAL A 1221 -63.05 27.02 -5.41
CA VAL A 1221 -63.44 27.27 -6.82
C VAL A 1221 -63.42 28.77 -7.10
N ALA A 1222 -62.78 29.21 -8.18
CA ALA A 1222 -62.74 30.62 -8.56
C ALA A 1222 -64.09 31.09 -9.12
N ALA A 1223 -64.72 32.09 -8.51
CA ALA A 1223 -65.85 32.79 -9.14
C ALA A 1223 -65.33 33.69 -10.27
N GLN A 1224 -66.08 33.80 -11.37
CA GLN A 1224 -65.70 34.42 -12.66
C GLN A 1224 -65.12 35.85 -12.60
N ASP A 1225 -65.19 36.54 -11.46
CA ASP A 1225 -64.59 37.85 -11.25
C ASP A 1225 -63.41 37.76 -10.25
N GLY A 1226 -62.38 37.00 -10.63
CA GLY A 1226 -60.93 37.14 -10.36
C GLY A 1226 -60.34 37.52 -8.99
N MET A 1227 -61.11 37.95 -7.97
CA MET A 1227 -60.55 38.52 -6.73
C MET A 1227 -61.24 38.10 -5.43
N ARG A 1228 -62.40 37.42 -5.46
CA ARG A 1228 -63.16 37.15 -4.22
C ARG A 1228 -62.83 35.84 -3.51
N VAL A 1229 -62.05 34.93 -4.13
CA VAL A 1229 -61.80 33.59 -3.58
C VAL A 1229 -60.45 33.48 -2.85
N ALA A 1230 -59.55 34.46 -3.04
CA ALA A 1230 -58.31 34.54 -2.26
C ALA A 1230 -58.55 34.99 -0.80
N LEU A 1231 -59.63 35.71 -0.52
CA LEU A 1231 -59.90 36.31 0.81
C LEU A 1231 -60.05 35.32 1.98
N PRO A 1232 -60.66 34.12 1.84
CA PRO A 1232 -60.71 33.14 2.93
C PRO A 1232 -59.36 32.48 3.22
N LEU A 1233 -58.53 32.24 2.20
CA LEU A 1233 -57.21 31.63 2.32
C LEU A 1233 -56.18 32.64 2.86
N VAL A 1234 -56.14 33.82 2.24
CA VAL A 1234 -55.37 34.98 2.69
C VAL A 1234 -55.85 35.43 4.08
N GLY A 1235 -57.13 35.29 4.40
CA GLY A 1235 -57.71 35.55 5.72
C GLY A 1235 -57.28 34.56 6.79
N ARG A 1236 -57.23 33.25 6.48
CA ARG A 1236 -56.70 32.21 7.38
C ARG A 1236 -55.20 32.40 7.63
N LEU A 1237 -54.42 32.64 6.57
CA LEU A 1237 -52.98 32.92 6.68
C LEU A 1237 -52.71 34.24 7.46
N ASN A 1238 -53.52 35.29 7.24
CA ASN A 1238 -53.45 36.55 8.02
C ASN A 1238 -53.92 36.43 9.47
N GLN A 1239 -54.74 35.43 9.83
CA GLN A 1239 -55.10 35.18 11.22
C GLN A 1239 -53.98 34.45 11.97
N LEU A 1240 -53.25 33.55 11.30
CA LEU A 1240 -52.07 32.88 11.85
C LEU A 1240 -50.92 33.87 12.10
N GLY A 1241 -50.69 34.82 11.18
CA GLY A 1241 -49.69 35.89 11.35
C GLY A 1241 -50.02 36.97 12.39
N ARG A 1242 -51.15 36.88 13.10
CA ARG A 1242 -51.58 37.88 14.12
C ARG A 1242 -51.50 37.38 15.56
N LYS A 1243 -51.13 36.13 15.80
CA LYS A 1243 -51.26 35.54 17.14
C LYS A 1243 -50.17 36.02 18.12
N ASP A 1244 -48.98 36.40 17.65
CA ASP A 1244 -47.90 36.96 18.48
C ASP A 1244 -46.99 37.94 17.68
N GLY A 1245 -47.02 39.26 17.95
CA GLY A 1245 -46.02 40.24 17.44
C GLY A 1245 -46.39 41.07 16.19
N PRO A 1246 -45.62 42.15 15.85
CA PRO A 1246 -46.04 43.17 14.89
C PRO A 1246 -46.07 42.64 13.45
N ARG A 1247 -46.96 43.25 12.64
CA ARG A 1247 -47.35 42.86 11.27
C ARG A 1247 -46.24 42.18 10.46
N MET A 1248 -46.35 40.86 10.29
CA MET A 1248 -45.78 40.19 9.13
C MET A 1248 -46.60 40.61 7.90
N GLU A 1249 -46.02 41.33 6.94
CA GLU A 1249 -46.64 41.45 5.62
C GLU A 1249 -46.55 40.06 4.95
N ILE A 1250 -47.69 39.37 4.91
CA ILE A 1250 -47.80 38.02 4.35
C ILE A 1250 -47.65 38.07 2.82
N PRO A 1251 -46.98 37.08 2.21
CA PRO A 1251 -46.74 36.99 0.76
C PRO A 1251 -47.97 37.31 -0.08
N CYS A 1252 -47.79 38.09 -1.15
CA CYS A 1252 -48.77 38.17 -2.22
C CYS A 1252 -48.91 36.79 -2.88
N VAL A 1253 -50.14 36.28 -2.90
CA VAL A 1253 -50.50 35.02 -3.54
C VAL A 1253 -51.19 35.36 -4.86
N ASP A 1254 -50.51 35.12 -5.97
CA ASP A 1254 -51.05 35.37 -7.32
C ASP A 1254 -51.48 34.04 -7.95
N VAL A 1255 -52.68 34.02 -8.52
CA VAL A 1255 -53.18 32.85 -9.25
C VAL A 1255 -52.63 32.90 -10.68
N ILE A 1256 -51.75 31.97 -11.02
CA ILE A 1256 -51.05 31.94 -12.32
C ILE A 1256 -51.95 31.33 -13.40
N SER A 1257 -52.75 30.32 -13.03
CA SER A 1257 -53.53 29.54 -13.97
C SER A 1257 -54.81 28.98 -13.33
N VAL A 1258 -55.92 29.12 -14.05
CA VAL A 1258 -57.22 28.50 -13.74
C VAL A 1258 -57.58 27.60 -14.92
N GLY A 1259 -57.90 26.34 -14.64
CA GLY A 1259 -58.33 25.35 -15.63
C GLY A 1259 -59.66 25.75 -16.28
N GLY A 1260 -59.98 25.16 -17.44
CA GLY A 1260 -61.21 25.45 -18.19
C GLY A 1260 -62.53 25.13 -17.46
N ASP A 1261 -62.44 24.48 -16.30
CA ASP A 1261 -63.51 24.14 -15.37
C ASP A 1261 -63.66 25.14 -14.19
N GLY A 1262 -62.83 26.19 -14.12
CA GLY A 1262 -62.85 27.19 -13.06
C GLY A 1262 -62.06 26.83 -11.80
N LEU A 1263 -61.30 25.73 -11.83
CA LEU A 1263 -60.43 25.31 -10.73
C LEU A 1263 -59.04 25.95 -10.84
N ILE A 1264 -58.50 26.40 -9.71
CA ILE A 1264 -57.15 26.96 -9.63
C ILE A 1264 -56.14 25.84 -9.83
N GLN A 1265 -55.31 25.90 -10.89
CA GLN A 1265 -54.33 24.86 -11.20
C GLN A 1265 -52.92 25.23 -10.71
N GLU A 1266 -52.56 26.51 -10.75
CA GLU A 1266 -51.27 27.00 -10.27
C GLU A 1266 -51.40 28.33 -9.53
N VAL A 1267 -50.64 28.45 -8.45
CA VAL A 1267 -50.57 29.65 -7.61
C VAL A 1267 -49.09 29.97 -7.33
N LEU A 1268 -48.72 31.23 -7.50
CA LEU A 1268 -47.40 31.76 -7.14
C LEU A 1268 -47.51 32.43 -5.77
N VAL A 1269 -46.62 32.06 -4.85
CA VAL A 1269 -46.54 32.68 -3.52
C VAL A 1269 -45.21 33.42 -3.42
N PHE A 1270 -45.25 34.75 -3.33
CA PHE A 1270 -44.04 35.58 -3.28
C PHE A 1270 -43.58 35.82 -1.85
N TRP A 1271 -42.48 35.19 -1.44
CA TRP A 1271 -41.86 35.51 -0.14
C TRP A 1271 -40.98 36.76 -0.29
N GLY A 1272 -41.43 37.89 0.25
CA GLY A 1272 -40.68 39.14 0.21
C GLY A 1272 -39.53 39.14 1.20
N MET A 1273 -38.37 38.62 0.80
CA MET A 1273 -37.11 39.10 1.36
C MET A 1273 -36.73 40.36 0.59
N THR A 1274 -37.02 41.53 1.14
CA THR A 1274 -36.42 42.76 0.63
C THR A 1274 -34.92 42.69 0.89
N ASP A 1275 -34.16 42.73 -0.21
CA ASP A 1275 -32.71 42.96 -0.32
C ASP A 1275 -31.81 41.74 -0.53
N VAL A 1276 -32.07 40.98 -1.61
CA VAL A 1276 -30.98 40.43 -2.42
C VAL A 1276 -31.24 40.82 -3.87
N GLY A 1277 -30.49 41.80 -4.35
CA GLY A 1277 -30.53 42.22 -5.75
C GLY A 1277 -29.90 41.17 -6.66
N ARG A 1278 -30.67 40.79 -7.69
CA ARG A 1278 -30.40 39.86 -8.80
C ARG A 1278 -30.47 38.37 -8.50
#